data_AF-A0A1J5IV47-F1
#
_entry.id   AF-A0A1J5IV47-F1
#
_cell.length_a   1.000
_cell.length_b   1.000
_cell.length_c   1.000
_cell.angle_alpha   90.00
_cell.angle_beta   90.00
_cell.angle_gamma   90.00
#
_symmetry.space_group_name_H-M   'P 1'
#
loop_
_entity.id
_entity.type
_entity.pdbx_description
1 polymer ?
#
loop_
_entity_poly.entity_id
_entity_poly.type
_entity_poly.pdbx_seq_one_letter_code
_entity_poly.pdbx_strand_id
1 'polypeptide(L)'
;PLALESADAQNRVWNFVVERAKDAADTWGRRIQDESAGQARADDEGGNRPQSASAPAPELPARENPRVYRRLSWRTQVAELDPEERQLARDLIRQGLPELRAELGELKERRQVNRDATRVKHLVGRFTPVLVLSLSLSSAALETGIVEWGETFPLQERVTRPLRAFRLGERIKAIGAGAAAELGLPNLIRDSARGARGGIDVGTAPAGLALASDVAAIAGLPAVSLVTLDHERLAWGTPEDRLERVNFQHLQTLGEFIPAVLSRLCSQPATSAGCVGAVEGLAGVRGQTMFIRQGELFADQPAPNTVISAIQGKSIFRSMAFRDGSFFLTGVADRRVAFEKVILEPYGIDPMSGRVAWTADKVQTGKDNYRLKIKSRVGSAPLVMFHCRQTDVIGAFDPQQLDYLTKVQLLDGVTEARPLRYWYSRVDGRDTMAISIFLEPGSRFKLVLSDTLLRPELVLINGSARDPQGTGIPIGEPDLTLTPLQVTRDLHHLLGRRVDNLAQKGIANRYLEDLYRDSSAGLAAAEQALAATRYDQFWSNIVGAWAELNRIYTEVEGTQRDVLTGVMFFIALFVPFAYCMERYLFCFRGIYQQVSAFFLILLATIFTIRALHPAFQLTYNPMVVIVAFFIVGLSLTVAWIIFVRFEQEMANSRKSHDLVNAEAEQVNKWQAFGAGFAIGASNLNRRKGRTALACLTLIILTFTVMSFTNVKSLQQTSLSRIGEDTVYRGILIRHPLWRPLTALTLEDLRSRFSATARVWPRGWLRPRDPLDRSVATIGAGDRTLVLEGLLGLGPEPPEPFRRLIRHGRWFEPGEARAVILPIQAAAELGLVPERDLGVEVRLAGEPFQVVGYFDSHQLETLTDLDGQRVTPAYLEISADAELSEVEVEAIQSGEDILPMTERFRFARADLTVIVPYRTCLGLGGDLTAISILPEAGAGPIAIADNLARWLAYPLFVGEAGTWYHSASRTLRYQGVANLLVPILIVVFICLNTMIGHVHERQKEISVYTSVGLAPAHVGFLFIVEAMALAVLATVIGYILAQLSARFMGHSAMFSDLTFNYSSLAGIACMFLVFSVVFAASLYPARIAARLAMPDVTRTWRLPDPEGDLLTLNLPFLLKNEEEMGIMRFLAAFIESHQDVAHGNFIVSGANLDVESPPGSTARMPLPSCLVLRADVWLAPFDFGIKQRVQLHCCPSEAEPGYLEIAIRMIRLAGESSSWVRSNAGFIKALRKQMLLWRFLTPAAKARYSGSEPAEPETAVTAEAGPVPTPAAPAA
;
A
#
# COMPACT_ATOMS: atom_id res chain seq x y z
N PRO A 1 -14.22 -28.54 -54.36
CA PRO A 1 -14.23 -28.41 -52.89
C PRO A 1 -15.63 -28.18 -52.28
N LEU A 2 -16.47 -27.32 -52.89
CA LEU A 2 -17.81 -26.99 -52.38
C LEU A 2 -18.93 -27.98 -52.79
N ALA A 3 -18.58 -29.09 -53.44
CA ALA A 3 -19.50 -30.11 -53.94
C ALA A 3 -19.12 -31.51 -53.42
N LEU A 4 -18.71 -31.60 -52.15
CA LEU A 4 -18.37 -32.87 -51.49
C LEU A 4 -19.65 -33.65 -51.18
N GLU A 5 -19.66 -34.98 -51.32
CA GLU A 5 -20.88 -35.78 -51.12
C GLU A 5 -21.30 -35.91 -49.64
N SER A 6 -20.37 -35.68 -48.70
CA SER A 6 -20.63 -35.72 -47.25
C SER A 6 -21.01 -34.34 -46.71
N ALA A 7 -22.17 -34.23 -46.07
CA ALA A 7 -22.65 -33.01 -45.42
C ALA A 7 -21.68 -32.48 -44.34
N ASP A 8 -21.07 -33.38 -43.55
CA ASP A 8 -20.08 -33.01 -42.53
C ASP A 8 -18.80 -32.42 -43.15
N ALA A 9 -18.35 -32.99 -44.27
CA ALA A 9 -17.18 -32.49 -44.98
C ALA A 9 -17.45 -31.13 -45.63
N GLN A 10 -18.65 -30.94 -46.21
CA GLN A 10 -19.10 -29.64 -46.72
C GLN A 10 -19.14 -28.59 -45.61
N ASN A 11 -19.71 -28.91 -44.44
CA ASN A 11 -19.79 -28.00 -43.30
C ASN A 11 -18.40 -27.59 -42.78
N ARG A 12 -17.44 -28.51 -42.70
CA ARG A 12 -16.06 -28.17 -42.29
C ARG A 12 -15.35 -27.25 -43.26
N VAL A 13 -15.49 -27.51 -44.57
CA VAL A 13 -14.93 -26.64 -45.60
C VAL A 13 -15.60 -25.28 -45.58
N TRP A 14 -16.91 -25.23 -45.34
CA TRP A 14 -17.66 -23.98 -45.23
C TRP A 14 -17.23 -23.16 -44.02
N ASN A 15 -17.11 -23.77 -42.84
CA ASN A 15 -16.61 -23.12 -41.64
C ASN A 15 -15.19 -22.55 -41.87
N PHE A 16 -14.32 -23.28 -42.56
CA PHE A 16 -12.98 -22.77 -42.92
C PHE A 16 -13.06 -21.52 -43.81
N VAL A 17 -13.97 -21.51 -44.81
CA VAL A 17 -14.20 -20.33 -45.66
C VAL A 17 -14.71 -19.15 -44.85
N VAL A 18 -15.67 -19.37 -43.95
CA VAL A 18 -16.24 -18.32 -43.08
C VAL A 18 -15.16 -17.71 -42.19
N GLU A 19 -14.35 -18.54 -41.53
CA GLU A 19 -13.26 -18.07 -40.67
C GLU A 19 -12.19 -17.29 -41.45
N ARG A 20 -11.82 -17.77 -42.64
CA ARG A 20 -10.92 -17.05 -43.55
C ARG A 20 -11.49 -15.73 -44.04
N ALA A 21 -12.79 -15.67 -44.30
CA ALA A 21 -13.46 -14.44 -44.68
C ALA A 21 -13.41 -13.43 -43.53
N LYS A 22 -13.59 -13.88 -42.27
CA LYS A 22 -13.40 -13.02 -41.10
C LYS A 22 -11.95 -12.52 -40.97
N ASP A 23 -10.96 -13.41 -41.14
CA ASP A 23 -9.53 -13.04 -41.10
C ASP A 23 -9.17 -11.99 -42.16
N ALA A 24 -9.66 -12.18 -43.38
CA ALA A 24 -9.45 -11.23 -44.47
C ALA A 24 -10.15 -9.89 -44.19
N ALA A 25 -11.39 -9.92 -43.68
CA ALA A 25 -12.10 -8.71 -43.28
C ALA A 25 -11.36 -7.93 -42.18
N ASP A 26 -10.79 -8.64 -41.19
CA ASP A 26 -10.00 -8.05 -40.11
C ASP A 26 -8.68 -7.45 -40.64
N THR A 27 -7.96 -8.20 -41.48
CA THR A 27 -6.67 -7.76 -42.06
C THR A 27 -6.83 -6.49 -42.89
N TRP A 28 -7.82 -6.45 -43.79
CA TRP A 28 -8.09 -5.26 -44.60
C TRP A 28 -8.67 -4.12 -43.77
N GLY A 29 -9.52 -4.42 -42.77
CA GLY A 29 -10.06 -3.43 -41.84
C GLY A 29 -8.96 -2.70 -41.06
N ARG A 30 -7.99 -3.44 -40.51
CA ARG A 30 -6.82 -2.88 -39.82
C ARG A 30 -5.92 -2.09 -40.75
N ARG A 31 -5.65 -2.59 -41.97
CA ARG A 31 -4.82 -1.89 -42.94
C ARG A 31 -5.39 -0.52 -43.33
N ILE A 32 -6.70 -0.43 -43.55
CA ILE A 32 -7.37 0.85 -43.82
C ILE A 32 -7.24 1.80 -42.62
N GLN A 33 -7.39 1.27 -41.40
CA GLN A 33 -7.22 2.06 -40.18
C GLN A 33 -5.78 2.57 -40.01
N ASP A 34 -4.78 1.73 -40.29
CA ASP A 34 -3.36 2.07 -40.24
C ASP A 34 -2.98 3.11 -41.31
N GLU A 35 -3.48 2.96 -42.54
CA GLU A 35 -3.27 3.93 -43.62
C GLU A 35 -3.93 5.28 -43.30
N SER A 36 -5.13 5.27 -42.71
CA SER A 36 -5.82 6.48 -42.24
C SER A 36 -5.08 7.15 -41.09
N ALA A 37 -4.55 6.38 -40.14
CA ALA A 37 -3.72 6.89 -39.05
C ALA A 37 -2.37 7.44 -39.56
N GLY A 38 -1.78 6.81 -40.58
CA GLY A 38 -0.57 7.27 -41.26
C GLY A 38 -0.76 8.59 -42.03
N GLN A 39 -1.92 8.78 -42.68
CA GLN A 39 -2.26 10.04 -43.34
C GLN A 39 -2.49 11.17 -42.33
N ALA A 40 -3.16 10.89 -41.21
CA ALA A 40 -3.32 11.86 -40.12
C ALA A 40 -1.97 12.33 -39.54
N ARG A 41 -0.94 11.45 -39.50
CA ARG A 41 0.44 11.83 -39.11
C ARG A 41 1.09 12.82 -40.08
N ALA A 42 0.89 12.65 -41.39
CA ALA A 42 1.47 13.54 -42.40
C ALA A 42 0.83 14.94 -42.39
N ASP A 43 -0.46 15.03 -42.06
CA ASP A 43 -1.18 16.29 -41.94
C ASP A 43 -0.84 17.07 -40.66
N ASP A 44 -0.47 16.39 -39.56
CA ASP A 44 -0.07 17.04 -38.28
C ASP A 44 1.37 17.59 -38.33
N GLU A 45 2.26 17.00 -39.13
CA GLU A 45 3.61 17.53 -39.39
C GLU A 45 3.61 18.67 -40.44
N GLY A 46 2.61 18.69 -41.33
CA GLY A 46 2.40 19.70 -42.35
C GLY A 46 1.56 20.86 -41.86
N GLY A 47 2.14 21.75 -41.05
CA GLY A 47 1.45 22.97 -40.62
C GLY A 47 0.80 23.73 -41.79
N ASN A 48 -0.53 23.88 -41.70
CA ASN A 48 -1.40 24.79 -42.47
C ASN A 48 -2.13 24.20 -43.71
N ARG A 49 -3.21 23.42 -43.50
CA ARG A 49 -4.36 23.35 -44.43
C ARG A 49 -5.70 23.31 -43.68
N PRO A 50 -6.73 24.05 -44.12
CA PRO A 50 -8.04 24.01 -43.49
C PRO A 50 -8.73 22.67 -43.74
N GLN A 51 -9.43 22.19 -42.72
CA GLN A 51 -10.33 21.02 -42.75
C GLN A 51 -11.29 21.13 -43.94
N SER A 52 -11.00 20.42 -45.03
CA SER A 52 -11.97 20.20 -46.10
C SER A 52 -12.83 18.99 -45.74
N ALA A 53 -14.14 19.18 -45.82
CA ALA A 53 -15.17 18.18 -45.59
C ALA A 53 -14.85 16.83 -46.25
N SER A 54 -15.15 15.76 -45.49
CA SER A 54 -15.23 14.35 -45.88
C SER A 54 -15.29 14.11 -47.40
N ALA A 55 -14.15 13.79 -48.00
CA ALA A 55 -14.12 13.16 -49.31
C ALA A 55 -14.78 11.77 -49.18
N PRO A 56 -15.63 11.35 -50.14
CA PRO A 56 -16.18 10.00 -50.13
C PRO A 56 -15.04 8.98 -50.18
N ALA A 57 -15.15 7.93 -49.36
CA ALA A 57 -14.16 6.86 -49.30
C ALA A 57 -13.83 6.37 -50.72
N PRO A 58 -12.53 6.21 -51.08
CA PRO A 58 -12.17 5.68 -52.39
C PRO A 58 -12.89 4.35 -52.62
N GLU A 59 -13.51 4.18 -53.78
CA GLU A 59 -14.07 2.89 -54.20
C GLU A 59 -12.91 1.89 -54.35
N LEU A 60 -12.55 1.24 -53.25
CA LEU A 60 -11.57 0.17 -53.22
C LEU A 60 -12.06 -0.98 -54.11
N PRO A 61 -11.20 -1.60 -54.94
CA PRO A 61 -11.57 -2.78 -55.70
C PRO A 61 -12.16 -3.84 -54.77
N ALA A 62 -13.16 -4.61 -55.23
CA ALA A 62 -13.94 -5.53 -54.38
C ALA A 62 -13.09 -6.53 -53.56
N ARG A 63 -11.86 -6.81 -54.00
CA ARG A 63 -10.87 -7.68 -53.32
C ARG A 63 -10.18 -7.05 -52.11
N GLU A 64 -10.20 -5.73 -51.99
CA GLU A 64 -9.58 -4.95 -50.90
C GLU A 64 -10.64 -4.34 -49.96
N ASN A 65 -11.92 -4.61 -50.23
CA ASN A 65 -13.04 -4.09 -49.45
C ASN A 65 -13.45 -5.08 -48.33
N PRO A 66 -13.23 -4.74 -47.03
CA PRO A 66 -13.54 -5.65 -45.92
C PRO A 66 -15.04 -6.00 -45.82
N ARG A 67 -15.94 -5.17 -46.37
CA ARG A 67 -17.39 -5.42 -46.34
C ARG A 67 -17.80 -6.65 -47.14
N VAL A 68 -17.10 -6.96 -48.24
CA VAL A 68 -17.40 -8.12 -49.10
C VAL A 68 -17.09 -9.42 -48.35
N TYR A 69 -15.95 -9.47 -47.67
CA TYR A 69 -15.58 -10.61 -46.82
C TYR A 69 -16.50 -10.75 -45.60
N ARG A 70 -16.91 -9.64 -44.98
CA ARG A 70 -17.87 -9.67 -43.85
C ARG A 70 -19.25 -10.18 -44.28
N ARG A 71 -19.72 -9.81 -45.47
CA ARG A 71 -20.97 -10.32 -46.02
C ARG A 71 -20.89 -11.83 -46.26
N LEU A 72 -19.76 -12.30 -46.80
CA LEU A 72 -19.51 -13.72 -47.02
C LEU A 72 -19.51 -14.52 -45.69
N SER A 73 -18.98 -13.96 -44.60
CA SER A 73 -18.92 -14.66 -43.30
C SER A 73 -20.28 -14.81 -42.60
N TRP A 74 -21.30 -14.05 -42.99
CA TRP A 74 -22.67 -14.17 -42.45
C TRP A 74 -23.54 -15.19 -43.19
N ARG A 75 -23.06 -15.75 -44.30
CA ARG A 75 -23.79 -16.75 -45.09
C ARG A 75 -23.74 -18.12 -44.39
N THR A 76 -24.90 -18.71 -44.16
CA THR A 76 -25.01 -20.00 -43.46
C THR A 76 -24.89 -21.20 -44.40
N GLN A 77 -25.22 -21.05 -45.68
CA GLN A 77 -25.18 -22.15 -46.66
C GLN A 77 -24.52 -21.74 -47.99
N VAL A 78 -23.81 -22.70 -48.60
CA VAL A 78 -23.14 -22.56 -49.92
C VAL A 78 -24.14 -22.29 -51.07
N ALA A 79 -25.41 -22.67 -50.87
CA ALA A 79 -26.49 -22.49 -51.84
C ALA A 79 -26.92 -21.02 -52.00
N GLU A 80 -26.64 -20.17 -51.00
CA GLU A 80 -27.07 -18.77 -50.93
C GLU A 80 -26.07 -17.78 -51.56
N LEU A 81 -25.00 -18.28 -52.17
CA LEU A 81 -23.88 -17.49 -52.68
C LEU A 81 -24.11 -16.99 -54.11
N ASP A 82 -23.88 -15.70 -54.32
CA ASP A 82 -23.81 -15.09 -55.65
C ASP A 82 -22.55 -15.58 -56.43
N PRO A 83 -22.49 -15.52 -57.78
CA PRO A 83 -21.32 -15.98 -58.54
C PRO A 83 -20.01 -15.33 -58.12
N GLU A 84 -20.03 -14.05 -57.72
CA GLU A 84 -18.86 -13.33 -57.20
C GLU A 84 -18.43 -13.84 -55.82
N GLU A 85 -19.37 -14.02 -54.89
CA GLU A 85 -19.13 -14.59 -53.55
C GLU A 85 -18.59 -16.03 -53.65
N ARG A 86 -19.10 -16.82 -54.61
CA ARG A 86 -18.64 -18.18 -54.89
C ARG A 86 -17.22 -18.21 -55.46
N GLN A 87 -16.83 -17.23 -56.26
CA GLN A 87 -15.46 -17.09 -56.73
C GLN A 87 -14.51 -16.66 -55.60
N LEU A 88 -14.93 -15.72 -54.76
CA LEU A 88 -14.18 -15.29 -53.58
C LEU A 88 -13.95 -16.45 -52.59
N ALA A 89 -14.98 -17.26 -52.32
CA ALA A 89 -14.84 -18.46 -51.49
C ALA A 89 -13.84 -19.47 -52.06
N ARG A 90 -13.80 -19.67 -53.39
CA ARG A 90 -12.80 -20.54 -54.03
C ARG A 90 -11.39 -19.99 -53.89
N ASP A 91 -11.22 -18.68 -53.99
CA ASP A 91 -9.92 -18.03 -53.86
C ASP A 91 -9.40 -18.12 -52.41
N LEU A 92 -10.27 -17.92 -51.40
CA LEU A 92 -9.93 -18.12 -49.98
C LEU A 92 -9.49 -19.57 -49.68
N ILE A 93 -10.15 -20.57 -50.29
CA ILE A 93 -9.75 -21.99 -50.16
C ILE A 93 -8.37 -22.21 -50.78
N ARG A 94 -8.12 -21.69 -51.99
CA ARG A 94 -6.83 -21.85 -52.67
C ARG A 94 -5.69 -21.21 -51.88
N GLN A 95 -5.90 -20.00 -51.37
CA GLN A 95 -4.93 -19.30 -50.53
C GLN A 95 -4.66 -20.04 -49.22
N GLY A 96 -5.62 -20.83 -48.71
CA GLY A 96 -5.49 -21.54 -47.43
C GLY A 96 -4.96 -22.95 -47.47
N LEU A 97 -4.85 -23.53 -48.66
CA LEU A 97 -4.35 -24.88 -48.81
C LEU A 97 -2.92 -25.08 -48.25
N PRO A 98 -1.96 -24.15 -48.41
CA PRO A 98 -0.64 -24.29 -47.82
C PRO A 98 -0.67 -24.33 -46.28
N GLU A 99 -1.46 -23.48 -45.65
CA GLU A 99 -1.61 -23.43 -44.19
C GLU A 99 -2.27 -24.69 -43.64
N LEU A 100 -3.34 -25.17 -44.27
CA LEU A 100 -4.00 -26.43 -43.88
C LEU A 100 -3.06 -27.63 -44.02
N ARG A 101 -2.19 -27.64 -45.04
CA ARG A 101 -1.15 -28.69 -45.19
C ARG A 101 -0.13 -28.63 -44.07
N ALA A 102 0.27 -27.43 -43.65
CA ALA A 102 1.21 -27.24 -42.56
C ALA A 102 0.59 -27.60 -41.21
N GLU A 103 -0.66 -27.22 -40.96
CA GLU A 103 -1.44 -27.61 -39.78
C GLU A 103 -1.60 -29.13 -39.70
N LEU A 104 -1.92 -29.79 -40.81
CA LEU A 104 -1.98 -31.26 -40.87
C LEU A 104 -0.62 -31.90 -40.56
N GLY A 105 0.48 -31.29 -41.02
CA GLY A 105 1.84 -31.71 -40.70
C GLY A 105 2.10 -31.66 -39.19
N GLU A 106 1.85 -30.51 -38.57
CA GLU A 106 2.00 -30.30 -37.12
C GLU A 106 1.10 -31.26 -36.31
N LEU A 107 -0.16 -31.46 -36.70
CA LEU A 107 -1.07 -32.38 -36.02
C LEU A 107 -0.61 -33.84 -36.11
N LYS A 108 -0.01 -34.25 -37.23
CA LYS A 108 0.60 -35.58 -37.36
C LYS A 108 1.78 -35.75 -36.41
N GLU A 109 2.65 -34.75 -36.31
CA GLU A 109 3.77 -34.73 -35.36
C GLU A 109 3.28 -34.77 -33.92
N ARG A 110 2.34 -33.91 -33.53
CA ARG A 110 1.71 -33.90 -32.20
C ARG A 110 1.10 -35.25 -31.84
N ARG A 111 0.38 -35.87 -32.79
CA ARG A 111 -0.19 -37.21 -32.60
C ARG A 111 0.89 -38.27 -32.41
N GLN A 112 2.00 -38.17 -33.14
CA GLN A 112 3.12 -39.08 -33.02
C GLN A 112 3.80 -38.94 -31.65
N VAL A 113 4.10 -37.71 -31.22
CA VAL A 113 4.65 -37.41 -29.89
C VAL A 113 3.75 -37.95 -28.78
N ASN A 114 2.44 -37.78 -28.88
CA ASN A 114 1.50 -38.32 -27.89
C ASN A 114 1.49 -39.86 -27.86
N ARG A 115 1.51 -40.50 -29.04
CA ARG A 115 1.61 -41.96 -29.14
C ARG A 115 2.90 -42.48 -28.51
N ASP A 116 4.03 -41.83 -28.80
CA ASP A 116 5.33 -42.25 -28.27
C ASP A 116 5.43 -41.96 -26.77
N ALA A 117 4.95 -40.82 -26.29
CA ALA A 117 4.85 -40.53 -24.85
C ALA A 117 3.96 -41.56 -24.12
N THR A 118 2.85 -41.98 -24.73
CA THR A 118 1.96 -43.02 -24.18
C THR A 118 2.66 -44.38 -24.16
N ARG A 119 3.41 -44.73 -25.20
CA ARG A 119 4.24 -45.95 -25.24
C ARG A 119 5.30 -45.95 -24.16
N VAL A 120 6.03 -44.84 -24.00
CA VAL A 120 7.03 -44.66 -22.94
C VAL A 120 6.37 -44.77 -21.57
N LYS A 121 5.22 -44.12 -21.35
CA LYS A 121 4.46 -44.23 -20.10
C LYS A 121 4.07 -45.68 -19.79
N HIS A 122 3.61 -46.44 -20.78
CA HIS A 122 3.28 -47.86 -20.59
C HIS A 122 4.51 -48.73 -20.35
N LEU A 123 5.64 -48.43 -21.00
CA LEU A 123 6.89 -49.15 -20.80
C LEU A 123 7.43 -48.92 -19.39
N VAL A 124 7.50 -47.66 -18.96
CA VAL A 124 7.98 -47.26 -17.63
C VAL A 124 7.01 -47.70 -16.54
N GLY A 125 5.69 -47.65 -16.78
CA GLY A 125 4.66 -48.08 -15.82
C GLY A 125 4.67 -49.57 -15.47
N ARG A 126 5.46 -50.40 -16.17
CA ARG A 126 5.73 -51.80 -15.77
C ARG A 126 6.72 -51.91 -14.62
N PHE A 127 7.42 -50.83 -14.30
CA PHE A 127 8.44 -50.77 -13.26
C PHE A 127 7.98 -49.84 -12.14
N THR A 128 8.30 -50.20 -10.90
CA THR A 128 8.14 -49.30 -9.75
C THR A 128 9.34 -48.36 -9.70
N PRO A 129 9.16 -47.03 -9.74
CA PRO A 129 10.29 -46.10 -9.67
C PRO A 129 10.90 -46.15 -8.27
N VAL A 130 12.14 -46.63 -8.18
CA VAL A 130 12.88 -46.75 -6.90
C VAL A 130 13.70 -45.50 -6.59
N LEU A 131 14.41 -44.98 -7.59
CA LEU A 131 15.28 -43.80 -7.47
C LEU A 131 15.46 -43.16 -8.86
N VAL A 132 15.38 -41.85 -8.94
CA VAL A 132 15.81 -41.06 -10.09
C VAL A 132 17.16 -40.45 -9.76
N LEU A 133 18.20 -40.89 -10.46
CA LEU A 133 19.55 -40.40 -10.28
C LEU A 133 19.97 -39.55 -11.47
N SER A 134 20.26 -38.29 -11.22
CA SER A 134 20.79 -37.35 -12.20
C SER A 134 22.32 -37.23 -12.04
N LEU A 135 23.03 -37.07 -13.15
CA LEU A 135 24.49 -36.86 -13.14
C LEU A 135 24.79 -35.43 -13.60
N SER A 136 25.37 -34.63 -12.71
CA SER A 136 25.92 -33.31 -13.02
C SER A 136 27.40 -33.31 -12.67
N LEU A 137 28.21 -33.90 -13.54
CA LEU A 137 29.63 -34.12 -13.29
C LEU A 137 30.49 -33.17 -14.13
N SER A 138 31.64 -32.78 -13.60
CA SER A 138 32.69 -32.01 -14.27
C SER A 138 34.00 -32.80 -14.25
N SER A 139 34.79 -32.70 -15.31
CA SER A 139 36.13 -33.31 -15.35
C SER A 139 37.16 -32.55 -14.48
N ALA A 140 36.85 -31.32 -14.05
CA ALA A 140 37.80 -30.48 -13.34
C ALA A 140 38.13 -30.98 -11.92
N ALA A 141 37.22 -31.72 -11.28
CA ALA A 141 37.42 -32.32 -9.96
C ALA A 141 36.83 -33.74 -9.91
N LEU A 142 37.46 -34.61 -9.11
CA LEU A 142 37.08 -36.01 -8.97
C LEU A 142 36.02 -36.23 -7.89
N GLU A 143 35.98 -35.39 -6.86
CA GLU A 143 35.06 -35.56 -5.74
C GLU A 143 33.62 -35.27 -6.16
N THR A 144 32.73 -36.20 -5.83
CA THR A 144 31.31 -36.12 -6.15
C THR A 144 30.49 -36.34 -4.90
N GLY A 145 29.37 -35.64 -4.80
CA GLY A 145 28.45 -35.71 -3.67
C GLY A 145 27.02 -35.75 -4.13
N ILE A 146 26.14 -36.07 -3.19
CA ILE A 146 24.72 -36.22 -3.46
C ILE A 146 24.00 -34.94 -3.07
N VAL A 147 23.22 -34.40 -3.99
CA VAL A 147 22.43 -33.20 -3.80
C VAL A 147 20.97 -33.51 -4.13
N GLU A 148 20.07 -33.23 -3.19
CA GLU A 148 18.63 -33.48 -3.37
C GLU A 148 17.98 -32.38 -4.23
N TRP A 149 18.25 -31.12 -3.88
CA TRP A 149 17.69 -29.93 -4.52
C TRP A 149 18.79 -29.06 -5.13
N GLY A 150 18.54 -28.51 -6.32
CA GLY A 150 19.29 -27.45 -6.99
C GLY A 150 18.65 -26.07 -6.77
N GLU A 151 18.72 -25.21 -7.79
CA GLU A 151 18.13 -23.85 -7.78
C GLU A 151 17.08 -23.65 -8.88
N THR A 152 16.55 -24.75 -9.46
CA THR A 152 15.57 -24.66 -10.57
C THR A 152 14.25 -24.02 -10.15
N PHE A 153 13.80 -24.25 -8.91
CA PHE A 153 12.52 -23.78 -8.40
C PHE A 153 12.69 -22.99 -7.09
N PRO A 154 11.90 -21.92 -6.86
CA PRO A 154 11.88 -21.18 -5.60
C PRO A 154 11.04 -21.95 -4.55
N LEU A 155 11.61 -23.03 -4.02
CA LEU A 155 10.94 -23.92 -3.08
C LEU A 155 10.79 -23.26 -1.70
N GLN A 156 9.67 -23.52 -1.02
CA GLN A 156 9.43 -23.11 0.36
C GLN A 156 10.39 -23.84 1.31
N GLU A 157 10.83 -23.18 2.39
CA GLU A 157 11.81 -23.77 3.32
C GLU A 157 11.30 -25.07 3.96
N ARG A 158 10.03 -25.16 4.35
CA ARG A 158 9.42 -26.43 4.81
C ARG A 158 9.52 -27.60 3.82
N VAL A 159 9.68 -27.32 2.52
CA VAL A 159 9.85 -28.33 1.47
C VAL A 159 11.31 -28.74 1.32
N THR A 160 12.25 -27.82 1.53
CA THR A 160 13.70 -28.09 1.46
C THR A 160 14.24 -28.75 2.74
N ARG A 161 13.59 -28.53 3.90
CA ARG A 161 14.00 -29.02 5.24
C ARG A 161 14.01 -30.54 5.50
N PRO A 162 13.18 -31.42 4.89
CA PRO A 162 13.19 -32.83 5.25
C PRO A 162 14.44 -33.53 4.71
N LEU A 163 15.34 -33.97 5.60
CA LEU A 163 16.55 -34.78 5.36
C LEU A 163 16.22 -36.18 4.76
N ARG A 164 15.75 -36.24 3.51
CA ARG A 164 15.39 -37.49 2.82
C ARG A 164 16.61 -38.13 2.16
N ALA A 165 17.50 -37.35 1.58
CA ALA A 165 18.73 -37.84 0.95
C ALA A 165 19.81 -38.35 1.93
N PHE A 166 19.77 -38.01 3.22
CA PHE A 166 20.81 -38.37 4.19
C PHE A 166 21.05 -39.89 4.29
N ARG A 167 19.96 -40.68 4.39
CA ARG A 167 20.07 -42.15 4.46
C ARG A 167 20.59 -42.78 3.17
N LEU A 168 20.36 -42.13 2.03
CA LEU A 168 20.86 -42.57 0.73
C LEU A 168 22.33 -42.16 0.55
N GLY A 169 22.72 -40.99 1.07
CA GLY A 169 24.09 -40.48 1.10
C GLY A 169 25.07 -41.46 1.73
N GLU A 170 24.84 -41.83 2.98
CA GLU A 170 25.64 -42.82 3.72
C GLU A 170 25.78 -44.16 2.97
N ARG A 171 24.70 -44.60 2.33
CA ARG A 171 24.68 -45.85 1.57
C ARG A 171 25.50 -45.76 0.29
N ILE A 172 25.34 -44.70 -0.50
CA ILE A 172 26.11 -44.51 -1.73
C ILE A 172 27.60 -44.32 -1.40
N LYS A 173 27.92 -43.65 -0.29
CA LYS A 173 29.30 -43.53 0.21
C LYS A 173 29.91 -44.91 0.53
N ALA A 174 29.17 -45.77 1.23
CA ALA A 174 29.61 -47.16 1.51
C ALA A 174 29.76 -48.00 0.23
N ILE A 175 28.85 -47.85 -0.74
CA ILE A 175 28.94 -48.51 -2.05
C ILE A 175 30.17 -48.01 -2.82
N GLY A 176 30.42 -46.70 -2.78
CA GLY A 176 31.58 -46.03 -3.37
C GLY A 176 32.90 -46.58 -2.81
N ALA A 177 33.01 -46.70 -1.48
CA ALA A 177 34.18 -47.29 -0.83
C ALA A 177 34.43 -48.74 -1.29
N GLY A 178 33.37 -49.52 -1.46
CA GLY A 178 33.49 -50.88 -1.98
C GLY A 178 33.90 -50.93 -3.46
N ALA A 179 33.41 -50.02 -4.30
CA ALA A 179 33.76 -49.95 -5.73
C ALA A 179 35.21 -49.48 -5.90
N ALA A 180 35.63 -48.51 -5.10
CA ALA A 180 37.01 -48.04 -4.99
C ALA A 180 37.98 -49.19 -4.68
N ALA A 181 37.67 -50.02 -3.67
CA ALA A 181 38.51 -51.15 -3.29
C ALA A 181 38.65 -52.22 -4.40
N GLU A 182 37.62 -52.43 -5.23
CA GLU A 182 37.65 -53.39 -6.35
C GLU A 182 38.46 -52.87 -7.54
N LEU A 183 38.33 -51.57 -7.83
CA LEU A 183 39.00 -50.92 -8.96
C LEU A 183 40.44 -50.47 -8.63
N GLY A 184 40.85 -50.53 -7.36
CA GLY A 184 42.14 -49.98 -6.91
C GLY A 184 42.20 -48.44 -6.98
N LEU A 185 41.04 -47.77 -6.90
CA LEU A 185 40.90 -46.32 -6.98
C LEU A 185 40.54 -45.73 -5.60
N PRO A 186 40.81 -44.43 -5.33
CA PRO A 186 40.27 -43.78 -4.14
C PRO A 186 38.73 -43.64 -4.22
N ASN A 187 38.06 -43.62 -3.07
CA ASN A 187 36.62 -43.38 -3.03
C ASN A 187 36.32 -41.93 -3.42
N LEU A 188 35.60 -41.74 -4.54
CA LEU A 188 35.28 -40.42 -5.07
C LEU A 188 33.96 -39.84 -4.53
N ILE A 189 33.25 -40.57 -3.64
CA ILE A 189 31.99 -40.11 -3.03
C ILE A 189 32.27 -39.44 -1.67
N ARG A 190 31.89 -38.17 -1.55
CA ARG A 190 31.98 -37.35 -0.32
C ARG A 190 30.61 -36.82 0.10
N ASP A 191 30.45 -36.51 1.39
CA ASP A 191 29.20 -35.93 1.91
C ASP A 191 29.05 -34.48 1.46
N SER A 192 27.80 -34.03 1.22
CA SER A 192 27.49 -32.68 0.75
C SER A 192 26.72 -31.85 1.79
N ALA A 193 26.90 -30.53 1.75
CA ALA A 193 26.45 -29.58 2.79
C ALA A 193 24.93 -29.58 3.01
N ARG A 194 24.14 -29.83 1.96
CA ARG A 194 22.66 -29.86 2.06
C ARG A 194 22.12 -31.09 2.81
N GLY A 195 22.97 -32.02 3.24
CA GLY A 195 22.57 -33.22 3.99
C GLY A 195 23.12 -33.34 5.42
N ALA A 196 24.10 -32.52 5.84
CA ALA A 196 24.84 -32.74 7.08
C ALA A 196 24.66 -31.61 8.09
N ARG A 197 24.22 -31.93 9.31
CA ARG A 197 24.36 -31.02 10.46
C ARG A 197 25.84 -30.96 10.88
N GLY A 198 26.53 -29.89 10.49
CA GLY A 198 27.71 -29.39 11.21
C GLY A 198 28.95 -30.29 11.24
N GLY A 199 29.30 -30.93 10.13
CA GLY A 199 30.59 -31.63 9.97
C GLY A 199 31.66 -30.74 9.32
N ILE A 200 32.93 -30.95 9.68
CA ILE A 200 34.11 -30.23 9.17
C ILE A 200 34.55 -30.75 7.77
N ASP A 201 34.05 -31.91 7.34
CA ASP A 201 34.44 -32.59 6.10
C ASP A 201 33.25 -32.77 5.13
N VAL A 202 32.75 -31.65 4.60
CA VAL A 202 31.56 -31.63 3.75
C VAL A 202 31.82 -30.79 2.51
N GLY A 203 31.66 -31.38 1.32
CA GLY A 203 31.90 -30.68 0.06
C GLY A 203 30.73 -29.80 -0.37
N THR A 204 31.03 -28.71 -1.07
CA THR A 204 30.04 -27.70 -1.47
C THR A 204 29.63 -27.92 -2.92
N ALA A 205 28.33 -28.05 -3.21
CA ALA A 205 27.86 -28.14 -4.60
C ALA A 205 28.05 -26.79 -5.32
N PRO A 206 28.12 -26.70 -6.66
CA PRO A 206 28.21 -25.42 -7.40
C PRO A 206 26.91 -24.60 -7.28
N ALA A 207 27.02 -23.26 -7.33
CA ALA A 207 25.88 -22.35 -7.28
C ALA A 207 25.11 -22.30 -8.62
N GLY A 208 23.84 -21.94 -8.60
CA GLY A 208 23.06 -21.67 -9.83
C GLY A 208 22.79 -22.88 -10.73
N LEU A 209 22.98 -24.11 -10.25
CA LEU A 209 22.72 -25.30 -11.05
C LEU A 209 21.22 -25.64 -11.09
N ALA A 210 20.68 -25.67 -12.30
CA ALA A 210 19.40 -26.31 -12.58
C ALA A 210 19.60 -27.83 -12.65
N LEU A 211 19.26 -28.54 -11.58
CA LEU A 211 19.43 -29.99 -11.50
C LEU A 211 18.19 -30.71 -12.04
N ALA A 212 18.40 -31.74 -12.87
CA ALA A 212 17.28 -32.55 -13.37
C ALA A 212 16.54 -33.30 -12.25
N SER A 213 17.21 -33.55 -11.10
CA SER A 213 16.57 -34.12 -9.91
C SER A 213 15.47 -33.22 -9.35
N ASP A 214 15.54 -31.89 -9.54
CA ASP A 214 14.54 -30.95 -9.02
C ASP A 214 13.16 -31.26 -9.59
N VAL A 215 13.09 -31.48 -10.90
CA VAL A 215 11.85 -31.77 -11.62
C VAL A 215 11.26 -33.11 -11.15
N ALA A 216 12.10 -34.13 -10.99
CA ALA A 216 11.67 -35.44 -10.52
C ALA A 216 11.23 -35.42 -9.05
N ALA A 217 11.94 -34.65 -8.20
CA ALA A 217 11.61 -34.48 -6.80
C ALA A 217 10.26 -33.76 -6.63
N ILE A 218 10.00 -32.66 -7.33
CA ILE A 218 8.65 -32.05 -7.28
C ILE A 218 7.59 -32.92 -7.97
N ALA A 219 7.96 -33.92 -8.77
CA ALA A 219 7.02 -34.90 -9.32
C ALA A 219 6.60 -35.99 -8.31
N GLY A 220 7.11 -35.94 -7.07
CA GLY A 220 6.87 -36.95 -6.05
C GLY A 220 7.78 -38.19 -6.17
N LEU A 221 8.75 -38.19 -7.09
CA LEU A 221 9.70 -39.30 -7.23
C LEU A 221 10.88 -39.11 -6.25
N PRO A 222 11.41 -40.19 -5.65
CA PRO A 222 12.67 -40.11 -4.92
C PRO A 222 13.78 -39.77 -5.92
N ALA A 223 14.35 -38.56 -5.84
CA ALA A 223 15.32 -38.07 -6.80
C ALA A 223 16.51 -37.42 -6.13
N VAL A 224 17.71 -37.70 -6.62
CA VAL A 224 18.94 -37.05 -6.20
C VAL A 224 19.87 -36.86 -7.41
N SER A 225 20.76 -35.88 -7.32
CA SER A 225 21.83 -35.68 -8.30
C SER A 225 23.18 -36.03 -7.69
N LEU A 226 24.01 -36.76 -8.44
CA LEU A 226 25.45 -36.79 -8.20
C LEU A 226 26.07 -35.56 -8.83
N VAL A 227 26.68 -34.72 -8.00
CA VAL A 227 27.24 -33.43 -8.38
C VAL A 227 28.71 -33.38 -8.02
N THR A 228 29.57 -32.95 -8.94
CA THR A 228 30.97 -32.62 -8.60
C THR A 228 31.01 -31.53 -7.54
N LEU A 229 31.65 -31.79 -6.41
CA LEU A 229 31.75 -30.87 -5.28
C LEU A 229 32.95 -29.93 -5.41
N ASP A 230 32.93 -28.86 -4.63
CA ASP A 230 33.99 -27.88 -4.45
C ASP A 230 34.52 -27.32 -5.80
N HIS A 231 33.63 -27.06 -6.75
CA HIS A 231 33.99 -26.51 -8.07
C HIS A 231 32.86 -25.68 -8.71
N GLU A 232 32.99 -24.36 -8.77
CA GLU A 232 31.92 -23.43 -9.22
C GLU A 232 31.66 -23.40 -10.74
N ARG A 233 32.48 -24.07 -11.58
CA ARG A 233 32.26 -24.21 -13.04
C ARG A 233 32.20 -22.88 -13.79
N LEU A 234 33.06 -21.93 -13.42
CA LEU A 234 33.08 -20.58 -14.00
C LEU A 234 33.24 -20.54 -15.54
N ALA A 235 33.85 -21.57 -16.13
CA ALA A 235 34.02 -21.67 -17.57
C ALA A 235 32.76 -22.18 -18.30
N TRP A 236 31.88 -22.94 -17.64
CA TRP A 236 30.79 -23.67 -18.30
C TRP A 236 29.79 -22.71 -18.97
N GLY A 237 29.50 -22.94 -20.24
CA GLY A 237 28.52 -22.15 -20.99
C GLY A 237 29.04 -20.77 -21.41
N THR A 238 30.33 -20.50 -21.18
CA THR A 238 31.03 -19.32 -21.64
C THR A 238 31.89 -19.65 -22.87
N PRO A 239 32.38 -18.65 -23.62
CA PRO A 239 33.36 -18.87 -24.71
C PRO A 239 34.69 -19.51 -24.24
N GLU A 240 34.93 -19.55 -22.93
CA GLU A 240 36.08 -20.18 -22.30
C GLU A 240 35.88 -21.69 -22.06
N ASP A 241 34.67 -22.23 -22.30
CA ASP A 241 34.36 -23.66 -22.24
C ASP A 241 34.97 -24.41 -23.44
N ARG A 242 36.29 -24.61 -23.39
CA ARG A 242 37.09 -25.20 -24.46
C ARG A 242 37.52 -26.62 -24.12
N LEU A 243 37.71 -27.44 -25.15
CA LEU A 243 38.17 -28.83 -25.01
C LEU A 243 39.50 -28.94 -24.23
N GLU A 244 40.38 -27.94 -24.36
CA GLU A 244 41.66 -27.87 -23.63
C GLU A 244 41.51 -27.82 -22.11
N ARG A 245 40.34 -27.38 -21.60
CA ARG A 245 40.04 -27.34 -20.16
C ARG A 245 39.44 -28.64 -19.63
N VAL A 246 39.16 -29.61 -20.51
CA VAL A 246 38.68 -30.93 -20.11
C VAL A 246 39.86 -31.75 -19.60
N ASN A 247 39.81 -32.16 -18.34
CA ASN A 247 40.79 -33.08 -17.80
C ASN A 247 40.41 -34.52 -18.18
N PHE A 248 41.01 -35.02 -19.26
CA PHE A 248 40.74 -36.37 -19.78
C PHE A 248 41.12 -37.50 -18.80
N GLN A 249 42.13 -37.29 -17.96
CA GLN A 249 42.51 -38.27 -16.95
C GLN A 249 41.41 -38.41 -15.89
N HIS A 250 40.90 -37.28 -15.38
CA HIS A 250 39.77 -37.32 -14.45
C HIS A 250 38.50 -37.88 -15.08
N LEU A 251 38.25 -37.55 -16.34
CA LEU A 251 37.12 -38.09 -17.09
C LEU A 251 37.20 -39.62 -17.22
N GLN A 252 38.41 -40.16 -17.49
CA GLN A 252 38.63 -41.60 -17.53
C GLN A 252 38.37 -42.23 -16.15
N THR A 253 38.94 -41.67 -15.07
CA THR A 253 38.72 -42.18 -13.70
C THR A 253 37.23 -42.18 -13.32
N LEU A 254 36.50 -41.09 -13.64
CA LEU A 254 35.05 -41.02 -13.43
C LEU A 254 34.30 -42.05 -14.30
N GLY A 255 34.74 -42.25 -15.54
CA GLY A 255 34.18 -43.23 -16.47
C GLY A 255 34.36 -44.68 -16.03
N GLU A 256 35.40 -44.98 -15.25
CA GLU A 256 35.62 -46.31 -14.64
C GLU A 256 34.85 -46.45 -13.31
N PHE A 257 34.91 -45.42 -12.45
CA PHE A 257 34.34 -45.47 -11.10
C PHE A 257 32.80 -45.38 -11.06
N ILE A 258 32.19 -44.42 -11.78
CA ILE A 258 30.74 -44.16 -11.69
C ILE A 258 29.91 -45.38 -12.15
N PRO A 259 30.22 -46.05 -13.28
CA PRO A 259 29.48 -47.24 -13.68
C PRO A 259 29.55 -48.39 -12.66
N ALA A 260 30.68 -48.57 -11.97
CA ALA A 260 30.83 -49.59 -10.93
C ALA A 260 29.94 -49.27 -9.71
N VAL A 261 29.89 -48.00 -9.29
CA VAL A 261 28.98 -47.53 -8.23
C VAL A 261 27.52 -47.73 -8.63
N LEU A 262 27.14 -47.34 -9.85
CA LEU A 262 25.78 -47.50 -10.35
C LEU A 262 25.36 -48.97 -10.45
N SER A 263 26.23 -49.83 -10.96
CA SER A 263 25.98 -51.28 -11.06
C SER A 263 25.68 -51.88 -9.69
N ARG A 264 26.49 -51.54 -8.68
CA ARG A 264 26.26 -51.98 -7.29
C ARG A 264 24.98 -51.40 -6.70
N LEU A 265 24.72 -50.11 -6.91
CA LEU A 265 23.51 -49.43 -6.44
C LEU A 265 22.24 -50.08 -7.00
N CYS A 266 22.23 -50.43 -8.29
CA CYS A 266 21.13 -51.11 -8.97
C CYS A 266 20.97 -52.58 -8.53
N SER A 267 22.05 -53.24 -8.13
CA SER A 267 22.01 -54.65 -7.69
C SER A 267 21.53 -54.85 -6.24
N GLN A 268 21.53 -53.79 -5.40
CA GLN A 268 21.16 -53.90 -4.00
C GLN A 268 19.65 -53.75 -3.75
N PRO A 269 18.96 -54.77 -3.18
CA PRO A 269 17.53 -54.68 -2.86
C PRO A 269 17.20 -53.59 -1.83
N ALA A 270 18.16 -53.31 -0.94
CA ALA A 270 18.03 -52.35 0.16
C ALA A 270 18.01 -50.87 -0.30
N THR A 271 18.30 -50.58 -1.58
CA THR A 271 18.23 -49.22 -2.15
C THR A 271 16.81 -48.66 -2.06
N SER A 272 15.79 -49.51 -2.21
CA SER A 272 14.38 -49.12 -2.09
C SER A 272 13.96 -48.67 -0.68
N ALA A 273 14.58 -49.23 0.37
CA ALA A 273 14.25 -48.89 1.76
C ALA A 273 14.78 -47.52 2.20
N GLY A 274 15.76 -46.95 1.47
CA GLY A 274 16.33 -45.64 1.75
C GLY A 274 15.71 -44.49 0.95
N CYS A 275 14.87 -44.79 -0.05
CA CYS A 275 14.30 -43.82 -0.97
C CYS A 275 12.87 -43.48 -0.56
N VAL A 276 12.67 -42.33 0.08
CA VAL A 276 11.33 -41.80 0.39
C VAL A 276 10.91 -40.87 -0.74
N GLY A 277 9.71 -41.10 -1.30
CA GLY A 277 9.13 -40.25 -2.34
C GLY A 277 9.07 -38.77 -1.92
N ALA A 278 9.23 -37.88 -2.89
CA ALA A 278 9.35 -36.44 -2.68
C ALA A 278 7.98 -35.75 -2.55
N VAL A 279 7.90 -34.43 -2.77
CA VAL A 279 6.64 -33.66 -2.66
C VAL A 279 5.92 -33.60 -4.01
N GLU A 280 4.61 -33.84 -4.05
CA GLU A 280 3.82 -33.64 -5.28
C GLU A 280 3.51 -32.16 -5.50
N GLY A 281 4.39 -31.48 -6.24
CA GLY A 281 4.25 -30.08 -6.64
C GLY A 281 4.47 -29.79 -8.13
N LEU A 282 4.77 -30.80 -8.95
CA LEU A 282 4.93 -30.65 -10.40
C LEU A 282 3.60 -30.32 -11.05
N ALA A 283 3.59 -29.24 -11.82
CA ALA A 283 2.46 -28.85 -12.63
C ALA A 283 2.85 -28.50 -14.07
N GLY A 284 1.83 -28.46 -14.92
CA GLY A 284 1.91 -27.87 -16.26
C GLY A 284 0.96 -26.69 -16.41
N VAL A 285 1.16 -25.90 -17.45
CA VAL A 285 0.24 -24.84 -17.86
C VAL A 285 -0.25 -25.18 -19.26
N ARG A 286 -1.56 -25.31 -19.41
CA ARG A 286 -2.23 -25.33 -20.72
C ARG A 286 -2.78 -23.94 -20.97
N GLY A 287 -2.53 -23.39 -22.14
CA GLY A 287 -3.11 -22.10 -22.50
C GLY A 287 -3.46 -22.00 -23.97
N GLN A 288 -4.07 -20.87 -24.30
CA GLN A 288 -4.43 -20.50 -25.66
C GLN A 288 -4.01 -19.06 -25.89
N THR A 289 -3.53 -18.79 -27.10
CA THR A 289 -3.14 -17.47 -27.59
C THR A 289 -4.07 -17.11 -28.74
N MET A 290 -4.96 -16.15 -28.51
CA MET A 290 -6.04 -15.83 -29.44
C MET A 290 -6.15 -14.31 -29.63
N PHE A 291 -6.28 -13.85 -30.87
CA PHE A 291 -6.66 -12.48 -31.20
C PHE A 291 -8.18 -12.31 -31.13
N ILE A 292 -8.60 -11.07 -30.85
CA ILE A 292 -9.98 -10.62 -31.07
C ILE A 292 -10.04 -9.97 -32.44
N ARG A 293 -10.82 -10.53 -33.37
CA ARG A 293 -11.09 -9.90 -34.67
C ARG A 293 -11.98 -8.66 -34.50
N GLN A 294 -11.82 -7.67 -35.38
CA GLN A 294 -12.63 -6.44 -35.34
C GLN A 294 -14.13 -6.76 -35.36
N GLY A 295 -14.87 -6.21 -34.38
CA GLY A 295 -16.32 -6.37 -34.26
C GLY A 295 -16.79 -7.73 -33.71
N GLU A 296 -15.87 -8.62 -33.33
CA GLU A 296 -16.19 -9.82 -32.53
C GLU A 296 -16.05 -9.50 -31.04
N LEU A 297 -16.83 -10.17 -30.19
CA LEU A 297 -16.85 -9.94 -28.73
C LEU A 297 -15.81 -10.78 -27.98
N PHE A 298 -15.45 -11.95 -28.52
CA PHE A 298 -14.57 -12.92 -27.90
C PHE A 298 -13.36 -13.20 -28.79
N ALA A 299 -12.26 -13.63 -28.17
CA ALA A 299 -11.06 -14.00 -28.91
C ALA A 299 -11.29 -15.33 -29.65
N ASP A 300 -11.22 -15.30 -30.98
CA ASP A 300 -11.63 -16.38 -31.88
C ASP A 300 -10.57 -16.75 -32.93
N GLN A 301 -9.59 -15.88 -33.17
CA GLN A 301 -8.52 -16.13 -34.14
C GLN A 301 -7.22 -16.60 -33.45
N PRO A 302 -6.60 -17.72 -33.86
CA PRO A 302 -5.35 -18.19 -33.27
C PRO A 302 -4.17 -17.23 -33.49
N ALA A 303 -3.26 -17.13 -32.51
CA ALA A 303 -1.98 -16.43 -32.61
C ALA A 303 -0.80 -17.42 -32.64
N PRO A 304 -0.56 -18.08 -33.79
CA PRO A 304 0.41 -19.18 -33.88
C PRO A 304 1.86 -18.70 -33.74
N ASN A 305 2.76 -19.62 -33.38
CA ASN A 305 4.21 -19.36 -33.21
C ASN A 305 4.55 -18.30 -32.16
N THR A 306 3.60 -17.94 -31.30
CA THR A 306 3.85 -17.03 -30.17
C THR A 306 4.77 -17.73 -29.16
N VAL A 307 5.91 -17.12 -28.86
CA VAL A 307 6.86 -17.62 -27.85
C VAL A 307 6.31 -17.26 -26.47
N ILE A 308 6.09 -18.26 -25.63
CA ILE A 308 5.63 -18.09 -24.25
C ILE A 308 6.85 -18.22 -23.33
N SER A 309 7.28 -17.10 -22.75
CA SER A 309 8.28 -17.08 -21.69
C SER A 309 7.59 -17.14 -20.33
N ALA A 310 7.75 -18.25 -19.63
CA ALA A 310 7.19 -18.47 -18.31
C ALA A 310 8.28 -18.33 -17.24
N ILE A 311 8.08 -17.43 -16.29
CA ILE A 311 9.05 -17.06 -15.27
C ILE A 311 8.55 -17.53 -13.91
N GLN A 312 9.40 -18.24 -13.16
CA GLN A 312 9.15 -18.60 -11.76
C GLN A 312 10.47 -18.58 -11.00
N GLY A 313 10.61 -17.70 -10.00
CA GLY A 313 11.90 -17.41 -9.38
C GLY A 313 12.90 -16.83 -10.39
N LYS A 314 14.14 -17.31 -10.33
CA LYS A 314 15.21 -16.97 -11.27
C LYS A 314 15.11 -17.72 -12.61
N SER A 315 14.32 -18.78 -12.67
CA SER A 315 14.19 -19.67 -13.83
C SER A 315 13.25 -19.13 -14.90
N ILE A 316 13.60 -19.39 -16.16
CA ILE A 316 12.80 -19.04 -17.34
C ILE A 316 12.54 -20.31 -18.15
N PHE A 317 11.29 -20.72 -18.20
CA PHE A 317 10.79 -21.82 -19.03
C PHE A 317 10.23 -21.24 -20.33
N ARG A 318 10.46 -21.91 -21.46
CA ARG A 318 9.95 -21.45 -22.76
C ARG A 318 9.08 -22.52 -23.40
N SER A 319 7.99 -22.09 -24.02
CA SER A 319 7.15 -22.91 -24.90
C SER A 319 6.72 -22.05 -26.09
N MET A 320 6.07 -22.67 -27.08
CA MET A 320 5.58 -21.98 -28.27
C MET A 320 4.15 -22.39 -28.56
N ALA A 321 3.34 -21.43 -28.99
CA ALA A 321 1.98 -21.70 -29.42
C ALA A 321 1.96 -22.45 -30.77
N PHE A 322 1.16 -23.50 -30.81
CA PHE A 322 0.85 -24.28 -32.00
C PHE A 322 0.03 -23.46 -33.01
N ARG A 323 -0.17 -24.01 -34.22
CA ARG A 323 -0.99 -23.37 -35.26
C ARG A 323 -2.44 -23.09 -34.85
N ASP A 324 -2.98 -23.89 -33.95
CA ASP A 324 -4.32 -23.71 -33.35
C ASP A 324 -4.35 -22.70 -32.19
N GLY A 325 -3.22 -22.02 -31.92
CA GLY A 325 -3.06 -21.06 -30.83
C GLY A 325 -2.87 -21.68 -29.45
N SER A 326 -3.05 -23.00 -29.32
CA SER A 326 -2.85 -23.69 -28.04
C SER A 326 -1.36 -23.82 -27.70
N PHE A 327 -1.04 -23.82 -26.41
CA PHE A 327 0.29 -24.15 -25.94
C PHE A 327 0.23 -25.03 -24.69
N PHE A 328 1.30 -25.79 -24.48
CA PHE A 328 1.48 -26.56 -23.26
C PHE A 328 2.89 -26.35 -22.73
N LEU A 329 2.98 -25.93 -21.48
CA LEU A 329 4.21 -25.75 -20.74
C LEU A 329 4.26 -26.81 -19.64
N THR A 330 5.32 -27.61 -19.62
CA THR A 330 5.59 -28.60 -18.56
C THR A 330 6.72 -28.13 -17.66
N GLY A 331 6.71 -28.55 -16.39
CA GLY A 331 7.86 -28.37 -15.53
C GLY A 331 7.84 -27.11 -14.68
N VAL A 332 6.65 -26.65 -14.26
CA VAL A 332 6.51 -25.53 -13.30
C VAL A 332 6.10 -26.06 -11.93
N ALA A 333 6.43 -25.31 -10.89
CA ALA A 333 6.08 -25.63 -9.51
C ALA A 333 4.70 -25.07 -9.14
N ASP A 334 3.89 -25.85 -8.42
CA ASP A 334 2.60 -25.44 -7.90
C ASP A 334 2.70 -24.69 -6.56
N ARG A 335 1.56 -24.18 -6.06
CA ARG A 335 1.51 -23.41 -4.81
C ARG A 335 1.92 -24.22 -3.55
N ARG A 336 1.85 -25.56 -3.60
CA ARG A 336 2.16 -26.40 -2.44
C ARG A 336 3.65 -26.34 -2.14
N VAL A 337 4.46 -26.20 -3.18
CA VAL A 337 5.92 -26.19 -3.08
C VAL A 337 6.56 -24.82 -3.25
N ALA A 338 5.95 -23.88 -3.98
CA ALA A 338 6.47 -22.54 -4.21
C ALA A 338 5.39 -21.47 -3.94
N PHE A 339 5.74 -20.39 -3.21
CA PHE A 339 4.82 -19.24 -3.06
C PHE A 339 4.78 -18.36 -4.31
N GLU A 340 5.87 -18.36 -5.06
CA GLU A 340 6.03 -17.58 -6.28
C GLU A 340 5.07 -18.02 -7.40
N LYS A 341 4.36 -17.04 -7.98
CA LYS A 341 3.47 -17.25 -9.14
C LYS A 341 4.28 -17.47 -10.42
N VAL A 342 3.71 -18.24 -11.36
CA VAL A 342 4.26 -18.40 -12.71
C VAL A 342 3.81 -17.21 -13.56
N ILE A 343 4.74 -16.39 -14.03
CA ILE A 343 4.44 -15.22 -14.85
C ILE A 343 4.66 -15.55 -16.32
N LEU A 344 3.63 -15.36 -17.15
CA LEU A 344 3.68 -15.59 -18.59
C LEU A 344 3.89 -14.28 -19.35
N GLU A 345 4.89 -14.27 -20.23
CA GLU A 345 5.14 -13.22 -21.20
C GLU A 345 5.11 -13.79 -22.62
N PRO A 346 4.03 -13.53 -23.38
CA PRO A 346 3.87 -14.01 -24.75
C PRO A 346 4.40 -12.99 -25.77
N TYR A 347 5.26 -13.43 -26.69
CA TYR A 347 5.84 -12.60 -27.75
C TYR A 347 5.71 -13.27 -29.11
N GLY A 348 4.99 -12.61 -30.02
CA GLY A 348 4.96 -12.95 -31.44
C GLY A 348 6.05 -12.21 -32.18
N ILE A 349 7.00 -12.94 -32.75
CA ILE A 349 8.19 -12.36 -33.39
C ILE A 349 7.97 -12.27 -34.90
N ASP A 350 8.23 -11.10 -35.48
CA ASP A 350 8.29 -10.95 -36.93
C ASP A 350 9.56 -11.65 -37.47
N PRO A 351 9.43 -12.66 -38.36
CA PRO A 351 10.57 -13.42 -38.87
C PRO A 351 11.56 -12.58 -39.69
N MET A 352 11.16 -11.42 -40.22
CA MET A 352 12.05 -10.56 -40.99
C MET A 352 12.81 -9.55 -40.14
N SER A 353 12.11 -8.82 -39.27
CA SER A 353 12.74 -7.78 -38.43
C SER A 353 13.28 -8.29 -37.11
N GLY A 354 12.83 -9.45 -36.63
CA GLY A 354 13.13 -9.96 -35.29
C GLY A 354 12.46 -9.18 -34.15
N ARG A 355 11.65 -8.15 -34.46
CA ARG A 355 10.91 -7.37 -33.45
C ARG A 355 9.61 -8.07 -33.06
N VAL A 356 9.07 -7.72 -31.91
CA VAL A 356 7.74 -8.21 -31.48
C VAL A 356 6.66 -7.52 -32.31
N ALA A 357 5.86 -8.32 -33.02
CA ALA A 357 4.75 -7.87 -33.86
C ALA A 357 3.37 -8.01 -33.17
N TRP A 358 3.27 -8.88 -32.17
CA TRP A 358 2.08 -8.99 -31.31
C TRP A 358 2.44 -9.53 -29.93
N THR A 359 1.61 -9.22 -28.94
CA THR A 359 1.75 -9.68 -27.56
C THR A 359 0.39 -9.70 -26.86
N ALA A 360 0.34 -10.09 -25.59
CA ALA A 360 -0.91 -10.14 -24.83
C ALA A 360 -1.42 -8.74 -24.47
N ASP A 361 -2.73 -8.54 -24.55
CA ASP A 361 -3.40 -7.36 -24.01
C ASP A 361 -3.55 -7.54 -22.49
N LYS A 362 -2.90 -6.67 -21.72
CA LYS A 362 -2.87 -6.77 -20.25
C LYS A 362 -4.25 -6.61 -19.61
N VAL A 363 -5.14 -5.82 -20.20
CA VAL A 363 -6.50 -5.54 -19.67
C VAL A 363 -7.42 -6.71 -19.99
N GLN A 364 -7.46 -7.12 -21.26
CA GLN A 364 -8.34 -8.21 -21.71
C GLN A 364 -7.91 -9.57 -21.18
N THR A 365 -6.60 -9.82 -21.08
CA THR A 365 -6.07 -11.05 -20.49
C THR A 365 -6.35 -11.10 -18.99
N GLY A 366 -6.21 -9.99 -18.27
CA GLY A 366 -6.42 -9.94 -16.82
C GLY A 366 -5.24 -10.52 -16.01
N LYS A 367 -5.00 -9.95 -14.82
CA LYS A 367 -3.81 -10.24 -13.97
C LYS A 367 -3.65 -11.73 -13.64
N ASP A 368 -4.75 -12.41 -13.32
CA ASP A 368 -4.71 -13.81 -12.87
C ASP A 368 -4.38 -14.81 -13.98
N ASN A 369 -4.53 -14.43 -15.26
CA ASN A 369 -4.27 -15.30 -16.41
C ASN A 369 -2.82 -15.25 -16.90
N TYR A 370 -2.09 -14.16 -16.64
CA TYR A 370 -0.65 -14.06 -16.92
C TYR A 370 0.22 -14.11 -15.67
N ARG A 371 -0.33 -13.93 -14.45
CA ARG A 371 0.36 -14.23 -13.17
C ARG A 371 -0.34 -15.42 -12.50
N LEU A 372 -0.02 -16.61 -12.98
CA LEU A 372 -0.70 -17.85 -12.63
C LEU A 372 -0.31 -18.33 -11.24
N LYS A 373 -1.32 -18.44 -10.37
CA LYS A 373 -1.24 -19.17 -9.11
C LYS A 373 -1.75 -20.59 -9.33
N ILE A 374 -0.84 -21.53 -9.59
CA ILE A 374 -1.20 -22.90 -9.95
C ILE A 374 -1.64 -23.67 -8.70
N LYS A 375 -2.96 -23.97 -8.63
CA LYS A 375 -3.58 -24.66 -7.48
C LYS A 375 -3.64 -26.20 -7.65
N SER A 376 -3.49 -26.69 -8.88
CA SER A 376 -3.65 -28.09 -9.26
C SER A 376 -2.50 -28.53 -10.18
N ARG A 377 -2.49 -29.80 -10.62
CA ARG A 377 -1.45 -30.33 -11.54
C ARG A 377 -1.44 -29.64 -12.92
N VAL A 378 -2.51 -28.96 -13.32
CA VAL A 378 -2.56 -28.22 -14.59
C VAL A 378 -3.24 -26.87 -14.39
N GLY A 379 -2.49 -25.78 -14.60
CA GLY A 379 -3.02 -24.43 -14.71
C GLY A 379 -3.59 -24.15 -16.10
N SER A 380 -4.58 -23.26 -16.18
CA SER A 380 -5.15 -22.78 -17.44
C SER A 380 -4.81 -21.30 -17.64
N ALA A 381 -4.43 -20.92 -18.86
CA ALA A 381 -4.05 -19.54 -19.19
C ALA A 381 -4.61 -19.11 -20.56
N PRO A 382 -5.81 -18.51 -20.60
CA PRO A 382 -6.28 -17.84 -21.80
C PRO A 382 -5.55 -16.51 -21.93
N LEU A 383 -4.78 -16.34 -23.01
CA LEU A 383 -4.03 -15.13 -23.30
C LEU A 383 -4.63 -14.47 -24.55
N VAL A 384 -5.17 -13.26 -24.36
CA VAL A 384 -5.77 -12.47 -25.44
C VAL A 384 -4.68 -11.61 -26.06
N MET A 385 -4.46 -11.74 -27.37
CA MET A 385 -3.38 -11.08 -28.10
C MET A 385 -3.85 -9.84 -28.84
N PHE A 386 -2.94 -8.90 -29.07
CA PHE A 386 -3.13 -7.75 -29.95
C PHE A 386 -1.86 -7.47 -30.76
N HIS A 387 -2.04 -6.93 -31.98
CA HIS A 387 -0.93 -6.50 -32.83
C HIS A 387 -0.33 -5.20 -32.29
N CYS A 388 1.00 -5.13 -32.21
CA CYS A 388 1.70 -4.04 -31.57
C CYS A 388 2.95 -3.59 -32.33
N ARG A 389 3.44 -2.41 -31.97
CA ARG A 389 4.81 -1.95 -32.23
C ARG A 389 5.57 -1.93 -30.91
N GLN A 390 6.87 -2.21 -30.99
CA GLN A 390 7.79 -2.20 -29.87
C GLN A 390 8.59 -0.89 -29.84
N THR A 391 8.79 -0.32 -28.66
CA THR A 391 9.81 0.69 -28.37
C THR A 391 10.58 0.27 -27.13
N ASP A 392 11.90 0.21 -27.24
CA ASP A 392 12.77 -0.12 -26.11
C ASP A 392 13.27 1.16 -25.43
N VAL A 393 13.16 1.20 -24.10
CA VAL A 393 13.65 2.30 -23.25
C VAL A 393 14.82 1.78 -22.44
N ILE A 394 16.02 2.27 -22.76
CA ILE A 394 17.29 1.81 -22.16
C ILE A 394 17.83 2.91 -21.25
N GLY A 395 18.31 2.54 -20.06
CA GLY A 395 18.78 3.51 -19.06
C GLY A 395 17.64 4.05 -18.18
N ALA A 396 16.69 3.17 -17.84
CA ALA A 396 15.61 3.44 -16.90
C ALA A 396 16.03 3.04 -15.48
N PHE A 397 16.56 4.00 -14.72
CA PHE A 397 17.05 3.84 -13.34
C PHE A 397 16.69 5.07 -12.49
N ASP A 398 16.72 4.95 -11.17
CA ASP A 398 16.62 6.12 -10.28
C ASP A 398 17.95 6.89 -10.30
N PRO A 399 18.00 8.17 -10.72
CA PRO A 399 19.26 8.93 -10.74
C PRO A 399 19.79 9.29 -9.33
N GLN A 400 18.98 9.20 -8.27
CA GLN A 400 19.39 9.53 -6.90
C GLN A 400 20.01 8.33 -6.17
N GLN A 401 19.52 7.11 -6.43
CA GLN A 401 20.07 5.87 -5.86
C GLN A 401 20.93 5.08 -6.85
N LEU A 402 20.80 5.35 -8.15
CA LEU A 402 21.36 4.53 -9.24
C LEU A 402 20.88 3.08 -9.17
N ASP A 403 19.63 2.88 -8.75
CA ASP A 403 18.99 1.56 -8.56
C ASP A 403 17.84 1.33 -9.55
N TYR A 404 17.32 0.10 -9.58
CA TYR A 404 16.29 -0.35 -10.52
C TYR A 404 14.92 0.28 -10.22
N LEU A 405 14.19 0.67 -11.27
CA LEU A 405 12.81 1.15 -11.17
C LEU A 405 11.82 -0.02 -11.32
N THR A 406 10.92 -0.20 -10.36
CA THR A 406 10.07 -1.40 -10.29
C THR A 406 8.60 -1.16 -10.60
N LYS A 407 8.14 0.10 -10.62
CA LYS A 407 6.73 0.46 -10.89
C LYS A 407 6.61 1.17 -12.22
N VAL A 408 5.66 0.71 -13.04
CA VAL A 408 5.39 1.25 -14.39
C VAL A 408 4.00 1.84 -14.47
N GLN A 409 3.92 3.11 -14.87
CA GLN A 409 2.68 3.77 -15.26
C GLN A 409 2.79 4.22 -16.73
N LEU A 410 2.04 3.53 -17.58
CA LEU A 410 1.94 3.83 -19.01
C LEU A 410 0.65 4.61 -19.28
N LEU A 411 0.77 5.76 -19.92
CA LEU A 411 -0.34 6.63 -20.29
C LEU A 411 -0.37 6.82 -21.81
N ASP A 412 -1.57 6.94 -22.36
CA ASP A 412 -1.79 7.32 -23.75
C ASP A 412 -1.51 8.82 -23.93
N GLY A 413 -0.75 9.16 -24.98
CA GLY A 413 -0.25 10.52 -25.19
C GLY A 413 -1.31 11.55 -25.52
N VAL A 414 -2.49 11.13 -26.00
CA VAL A 414 -3.58 12.02 -26.42
C VAL A 414 -4.64 12.15 -25.33
N THR A 415 -5.07 11.02 -24.77
CA THR A 415 -6.14 10.98 -23.77
C THR A 415 -5.63 11.17 -22.34
N GLU A 416 -4.32 11.03 -22.11
CA GLU A 416 -3.66 11.00 -20.79
C GLU A 416 -4.23 9.93 -19.83
N ALA A 417 -5.04 9.02 -20.35
CA ALA A 417 -5.58 7.88 -19.65
C ALA A 417 -4.69 6.64 -19.88
N ARG A 418 -5.00 5.55 -19.20
CA ARG A 418 -4.35 4.27 -19.49
C ARG A 418 -4.70 3.83 -20.92
N PRO A 419 -3.74 3.40 -21.76
CA PRO A 419 -4.04 2.92 -23.11
C PRO A 419 -5.04 1.77 -23.06
N LEU A 420 -5.92 1.69 -24.08
CA LEU A 420 -6.94 0.65 -24.17
C LEU A 420 -6.33 -0.75 -24.30
N ARG A 421 -5.29 -0.88 -25.15
CA ARG A 421 -4.52 -2.12 -25.34
C ARG A 421 -3.04 -1.82 -25.18
N TYR A 422 -2.39 -2.54 -24.28
CA TYR A 422 -0.96 -2.36 -24.03
C TYR A 422 -0.33 -3.58 -23.36
N TRP A 423 1.00 -3.66 -23.49
CA TRP A 423 1.87 -4.55 -22.74
C TRP A 423 3.21 -3.87 -22.48
N TYR A 424 3.95 -4.38 -21.51
CA TYR A 424 5.34 -4.00 -21.28
C TYR A 424 6.09 -5.16 -20.62
N SER A 425 7.40 -5.26 -20.90
CA SER A 425 8.26 -6.28 -20.31
C SER A 425 8.36 -6.12 -18.79
N ARG A 426 8.46 -7.22 -18.04
CA ARG A 426 8.55 -7.16 -16.57
C ARG A 426 9.77 -6.38 -16.09
N VAL A 427 9.51 -5.41 -15.22
CA VAL A 427 10.51 -4.71 -14.38
C VAL A 427 10.35 -5.05 -12.89
N ASP A 428 9.14 -5.38 -12.45
CA ASP A 428 8.84 -5.71 -11.05
C ASP A 428 9.63 -6.93 -10.54
N GLY A 429 10.48 -6.74 -9.53
CA GLY A 429 11.27 -7.83 -8.93
C GLY A 429 12.34 -8.40 -9.87
N ARG A 430 12.84 -7.58 -10.81
CA ARG A 430 13.94 -7.92 -11.72
C ARG A 430 15.00 -6.82 -11.68
N ASP A 431 16.25 -7.25 -11.75
CA ASP A 431 17.43 -6.38 -11.81
C ASP A 431 17.66 -5.90 -13.26
N THR A 432 16.76 -5.06 -13.78
CA THR A 432 16.83 -4.53 -15.17
C THR A 432 16.71 -3.02 -15.23
N MET A 433 17.59 -2.39 -16.03
CA MET A 433 17.60 -0.96 -16.33
C MET A 433 16.98 -0.65 -17.71
N ALA A 434 16.19 -1.58 -18.24
CA ALA A 434 15.54 -1.46 -19.54
C ALA A 434 14.10 -1.99 -19.48
N ILE A 435 13.22 -1.35 -20.26
CA ILE A 435 11.82 -1.74 -20.42
C ILE A 435 11.42 -1.65 -21.89
N SER A 436 10.79 -2.72 -22.40
CA SER A 436 10.17 -2.74 -23.72
C SER A 436 8.68 -2.44 -23.57
N ILE A 437 8.20 -1.48 -24.35
CA ILE A 437 6.79 -1.04 -24.35
C ILE A 437 6.14 -1.51 -25.65
N PHE A 438 4.92 -2.02 -25.55
CA PHE A 438 4.15 -2.51 -26.70
C PHE A 438 2.77 -1.85 -26.73
N LEU A 439 2.49 -1.14 -27.82
CA LEU A 439 1.23 -0.44 -28.05
C LEU A 439 0.74 -0.65 -29.49
N GLU A 440 -0.52 -0.33 -29.72
CA GLU A 440 -1.10 -0.39 -31.07
C GLU A 440 -0.33 0.53 -32.03
N PRO A 441 -0.15 0.13 -33.30
CA PRO A 441 0.42 1.01 -34.31
C PRO A 441 -0.33 2.34 -34.37
N GLY A 442 0.40 3.45 -34.48
CA GLY A 442 -0.21 4.79 -34.49
C GLY A 442 -0.25 5.49 -33.13
N SER A 443 -0.24 4.74 -32.02
CA SER A 443 -0.34 5.30 -30.67
C SER A 443 0.87 6.13 -30.25
N ARG A 444 0.62 7.07 -29.34
CA ARG A 444 1.65 7.83 -28.62
C ARG A 444 1.57 7.47 -27.14
N PHE A 445 2.69 7.49 -26.44
CA PHE A 445 2.72 7.16 -25.03
C PHE A 445 3.49 8.17 -24.19
N LYS A 446 3.08 8.28 -22.93
CA LYS A 446 3.84 8.89 -21.86
C LYS A 446 4.18 7.78 -20.86
N LEU A 447 5.43 7.74 -20.38
CA LEU A 447 5.91 6.72 -19.45
C LEU A 447 6.34 7.40 -18.16
N VAL A 448 5.82 6.88 -17.05
CA VAL A 448 6.27 7.24 -15.71
C VAL A 448 6.76 5.98 -15.02
N LEU A 449 8.00 6.01 -14.51
CA LEU A 449 8.56 4.91 -13.71
C LEU A 449 8.96 5.42 -12.32
N SER A 450 8.90 4.52 -11.35
CA SER A 450 9.27 4.80 -9.97
C SER A 450 9.74 3.56 -9.22
N ASP A 451 10.50 3.77 -8.15
CA ASP A 451 10.78 2.77 -7.11
C ASP A 451 9.54 2.45 -6.26
N THR A 452 8.70 3.47 -6.01
CA THR A 452 7.58 3.44 -5.07
C THR A 452 6.30 3.98 -5.71
N LEU A 453 5.14 3.66 -5.13
CA LEU A 453 3.85 4.16 -5.62
C LEU A 453 3.64 5.66 -5.38
N LEU A 454 4.54 6.32 -4.65
CA LEU A 454 4.34 7.67 -4.12
C LEU A 454 5.12 8.74 -4.88
N ARG A 455 6.20 8.40 -5.59
CA ARG A 455 7.11 9.38 -6.18
C ARG A 455 7.51 8.97 -7.59
N PRO A 456 7.19 9.76 -8.63
CA PRO A 456 7.70 9.50 -9.96
C PRO A 456 9.18 9.90 -10.04
N GLU A 457 10.02 9.02 -10.57
CA GLU A 457 11.48 9.24 -10.67
C GLU A 457 11.94 9.39 -12.12
N LEU A 458 11.26 8.70 -13.04
CA LEU A 458 11.47 8.84 -14.47
C LEU A 458 10.17 9.28 -15.12
N VAL A 459 10.21 10.39 -15.85
CA VAL A 459 9.04 10.95 -16.55
C VAL A 459 9.42 11.21 -18.01
N LEU A 460 8.82 10.44 -18.92
CA LEU A 460 8.93 10.60 -20.36
C LEU A 460 7.58 11.06 -20.91
N ILE A 461 7.52 12.30 -21.38
CA ILE A 461 6.31 12.95 -21.89
C ILE A 461 6.52 13.61 -23.25
N ASN A 462 7.75 13.74 -23.72
CA ASN A 462 8.12 14.51 -24.91
C ASN A 462 7.65 15.97 -24.82
N GLY A 463 8.09 16.64 -23.76
CA GLY A 463 7.75 18.02 -23.42
C GLY A 463 8.57 19.03 -24.21
N SER A 464 7.97 20.18 -24.52
CA SER A 464 8.67 21.30 -25.16
C SER A 464 8.34 22.62 -24.45
N ALA A 465 9.08 23.69 -24.76
CA ALA A 465 8.77 25.01 -24.22
C ALA A 465 7.35 25.51 -24.57
N ARG A 466 6.80 25.09 -25.72
CA ARG A 466 5.43 25.44 -26.16
C ARG A 466 4.38 24.58 -25.46
N ASP A 467 4.65 23.29 -25.35
CA ASP A 467 3.80 22.32 -24.66
C ASP A 467 4.59 21.57 -23.57
N PRO A 468 4.67 22.12 -22.35
CA PRO A 468 5.42 21.50 -21.26
C PRO A 468 4.80 20.23 -20.68
N GLN A 469 3.53 19.93 -21.02
CA GLN A 469 2.87 18.68 -20.59
C GLN A 469 3.15 17.52 -21.55
N GLY A 470 3.71 17.85 -22.71
CA GLY A 470 4.21 16.92 -23.70
C GLY A 470 3.12 16.25 -24.52
N THR A 471 3.49 15.90 -25.75
CA THR A 471 2.59 15.28 -26.75
C THR A 471 2.67 13.75 -26.75
N GLY A 472 3.52 13.17 -25.89
CA GLY A 472 3.85 11.75 -25.91
C GLY A 472 4.82 11.37 -27.04
N ILE A 473 5.43 10.20 -26.88
CA ILE A 473 6.41 9.60 -27.79
C ILE A 473 5.67 8.63 -28.74
N PRO A 474 5.88 8.70 -30.07
CA PRO A 474 5.30 7.75 -31.00
C PRO A 474 5.88 6.35 -30.79
N ILE A 475 5.02 5.32 -30.83
CA ILE A 475 5.47 3.93 -30.74
C ILE A 475 6.17 3.49 -32.05
N GLY A 476 7.29 2.75 -31.93
CA GLY A 476 7.97 2.07 -33.03
C GLY A 476 9.28 2.69 -33.53
N GLU A 477 9.48 4.01 -33.39
CA GLU A 477 10.64 4.72 -33.96
C GLU A 477 11.03 5.99 -33.16
N PRO A 478 12.35 6.22 -32.91
CA PRO A 478 13.42 5.25 -32.66
C PRO A 478 13.37 4.70 -31.22
N ASP A 479 14.15 3.65 -30.94
CA ASP A 479 14.36 3.19 -29.56
C ASP A 479 15.06 4.28 -28.73
N LEU A 480 14.64 4.42 -27.47
CA LEU A 480 15.15 5.45 -26.58
C LEU A 480 16.44 4.94 -25.91
N THR A 481 17.57 5.23 -26.55
CA THR A 481 18.91 4.88 -26.06
C THR A 481 19.49 5.95 -25.12
N LEU A 482 19.16 7.23 -25.35
CA LEU A 482 19.56 8.36 -24.52
C LEU A 482 18.44 8.79 -23.57
N THR A 483 17.83 7.81 -22.88
CA THR A 483 16.71 8.05 -21.96
C THR A 483 17.02 9.15 -20.91
N PRO A 484 18.19 9.17 -20.23
CA PRO A 484 18.49 10.22 -19.25
C PRO A 484 18.41 11.64 -19.83
N LEU A 485 18.85 11.83 -21.08
CA LEU A 485 18.76 13.13 -21.74
C LEU A 485 17.30 13.53 -22.00
N GLN A 486 16.50 12.62 -22.55
CA GLN A 486 15.10 12.90 -22.85
C GLN A 486 14.29 13.20 -21.59
N VAL A 487 14.50 12.41 -20.51
CA VAL A 487 13.83 12.62 -19.22
C VAL A 487 14.20 13.97 -18.62
N THR A 488 15.49 14.34 -18.66
CA THR A 488 15.96 15.61 -18.12
C THR A 488 15.35 16.80 -18.87
N ARG A 489 15.26 16.72 -20.21
CA ARG A 489 14.60 17.75 -21.03
C ARG A 489 13.11 17.89 -20.70
N ASP A 490 12.43 16.75 -20.62
CA ASP A 490 11.00 16.68 -20.31
C ASP A 490 10.71 17.29 -18.92
N LEU A 491 11.48 16.90 -17.90
CA LEU A 491 11.40 17.45 -16.55
C LEU A 491 11.76 18.94 -16.51
N HIS A 492 12.81 19.37 -17.21
CA HIS A 492 13.23 20.77 -17.26
C HIS A 492 12.10 21.65 -17.79
N HIS A 493 11.48 21.29 -18.92
CA HIS A 493 10.36 22.05 -19.48
C HIS A 493 9.13 22.05 -18.57
N LEU A 494 8.75 20.87 -18.04
CA LEU A 494 7.61 20.72 -17.15
C LEU A 494 7.77 21.55 -15.86
N LEU A 495 8.94 21.46 -15.24
CA LEU A 495 9.24 22.11 -13.96
C LEU A 495 9.46 23.60 -14.12
N GLY A 496 10.11 24.06 -15.19
CA GLY A 496 10.29 25.48 -15.43
C GLY A 496 8.96 26.24 -15.38
N ARG A 497 7.96 25.74 -16.10
CA ARG A 497 6.63 26.37 -16.07
C ARG A 497 5.93 26.25 -14.72
N ARG A 498 6.13 25.17 -13.97
CA ARG A 498 5.53 24.99 -12.63
C ARG A 498 6.18 25.89 -11.58
N VAL A 499 7.51 26.01 -11.59
CA VAL A 499 8.28 26.88 -10.71
C VAL A 499 7.97 28.35 -11.00
N ASP A 500 7.96 28.75 -12.27
CA ASP A 500 7.58 30.12 -12.67
C ASP A 500 6.16 30.47 -12.23
N ASN A 501 5.22 29.53 -12.37
CA ASN A 501 3.83 29.69 -11.95
C ASN A 501 3.71 29.86 -10.42
N LEU A 502 4.50 29.13 -9.63
CA LEU A 502 4.57 29.31 -8.17
C LEU A 502 5.19 30.67 -7.79
N ALA A 503 6.29 31.05 -8.44
CA ALA A 503 6.99 32.31 -8.19
C ALA A 503 6.11 33.53 -8.53
N GLN A 504 5.44 33.53 -9.68
CA GLN A 504 4.48 34.58 -10.08
C GLN A 504 3.31 34.70 -9.09
N LYS A 505 2.98 33.62 -8.39
CA LYS A 505 1.90 33.55 -7.40
C LYS A 505 2.39 33.80 -5.96
N GLY A 506 3.62 34.29 -5.79
CA GLY A 506 4.14 34.69 -4.47
C GLY A 506 4.60 33.54 -3.58
N ILE A 507 4.66 32.31 -4.11
CA ILE A 507 5.28 31.15 -3.44
C ILE A 507 6.69 30.98 -4.03
N ALA A 508 7.59 31.88 -3.64
CA ALA A 508 8.98 31.87 -4.11
C ALA A 508 9.86 31.12 -3.11
N ASN A 509 10.60 30.12 -3.61
CA ASN A 509 11.63 29.43 -2.85
C ASN A 509 12.96 29.60 -3.56
N ARG A 510 13.79 30.53 -3.07
CA ARG A 510 15.10 30.84 -3.66
C ARG A 510 15.98 29.60 -3.84
N TYR A 511 15.90 28.64 -2.91
CA TYR A 511 16.63 27.38 -3.03
C TYR A 511 16.20 26.55 -4.24
N LEU A 512 14.89 26.45 -4.51
CA LEU A 512 14.39 25.73 -5.69
C LEU A 512 14.71 26.47 -6.99
N GLU A 513 14.69 27.80 -6.97
CA GLU A 513 15.07 28.63 -8.13
C GLU A 513 16.56 28.49 -8.45
N ASP A 514 17.42 28.48 -7.43
CA ASP A 514 18.87 28.27 -7.60
C ASP A 514 19.14 26.84 -8.10
N LEU A 515 18.50 25.82 -7.50
CA LEU A 515 18.62 24.42 -7.95
C LEU A 515 18.11 24.23 -9.39
N TYR A 516 17.04 24.92 -9.78
CA TYR A 516 16.53 24.90 -11.15
C TYR A 516 17.51 25.57 -12.13
N ARG A 517 18.17 26.66 -11.71
CA ARG A 517 19.21 27.33 -12.51
C ARG A 517 20.44 26.43 -12.69
N ASP A 518 20.89 25.78 -11.62
CA ASP A 518 22.04 24.88 -11.62
C ASP A 518 21.79 23.66 -12.52
N SER A 519 20.62 23.00 -12.37
CA SER A 519 20.22 21.88 -13.23
C SER A 519 20.05 22.27 -14.70
N SER A 520 19.56 23.48 -14.98
CA SER A 520 19.50 24.04 -16.34
C SER A 520 20.89 24.22 -16.95
N ALA A 521 21.85 24.75 -16.18
CA ALA A 521 23.25 24.86 -16.60
C ALA A 521 23.88 23.47 -16.82
N GLY A 522 23.57 22.50 -15.95
CA GLY A 522 23.99 21.10 -16.10
C GLY A 522 23.47 20.45 -17.38
N LEU A 523 22.18 20.63 -17.70
CA LEU A 523 21.59 20.15 -18.95
C LEU A 523 22.28 20.77 -20.18
N ALA A 524 22.48 22.09 -20.19
CA ALA A 524 23.17 22.77 -21.29
C ALA A 524 24.63 22.28 -21.45
N ALA A 525 25.34 22.07 -20.34
CA ALA A 525 26.70 21.52 -20.36
C ALA A 525 26.72 20.06 -20.87
N ALA A 526 25.72 19.26 -20.52
CA ALA A 526 25.57 17.90 -21.03
C ALA A 526 25.36 17.88 -22.54
N GLU A 527 24.47 18.73 -23.07
CA GLU A 527 24.22 18.83 -24.52
C GLU A 527 25.47 19.26 -25.30
N GLN A 528 26.24 20.22 -24.75
CA GLN A 528 27.52 20.64 -25.33
C GLN A 528 28.55 19.50 -25.30
N ALA A 529 28.64 18.76 -24.19
CA ALA A 529 29.54 17.61 -24.07
C ALA A 529 29.17 16.48 -25.05
N LEU A 530 27.88 16.22 -25.24
CA LEU A 530 27.38 15.24 -26.21
C LEU A 530 27.74 15.66 -27.65
N ALA A 531 27.53 16.94 -28.00
CA ALA A 531 27.92 17.49 -29.30
C ALA A 531 29.45 17.43 -29.52
N ALA A 532 30.23 17.58 -28.44
CA ALA A 532 31.68 17.43 -28.45
C ALA A 532 32.18 15.98 -28.29
N THR A 533 31.28 14.98 -28.28
CA THR A 533 31.58 13.54 -28.09
C THR A 533 32.32 13.19 -26.78
N ARG A 534 32.15 14.01 -25.74
CA ARG A 534 32.70 13.79 -24.38
C ARG A 534 31.69 13.10 -23.48
N TYR A 535 31.59 11.78 -23.61
CA TYR A 535 30.55 10.97 -22.97
C TYR A 535 30.64 10.93 -21.43
N ASP A 536 31.85 11.05 -20.88
CA ASP A 536 32.12 11.16 -19.43
C ASP A 536 31.47 12.40 -18.82
N GLN A 537 31.73 13.57 -19.42
CA GLN A 537 31.18 14.86 -18.99
C GLN A 537 29.67 14.92 -19.26
N PHE A 538 29.23 14.38 -20.40
CA PHE A 538 27.81 14.26 -20.72
C PHE A 538 27.06 13.47 -19.63
N TRP A 539 27.54 12.26 -19.31
CA TRP A 539 26.91 11.38 -18.32
C TRP A 539 26.87 12.02 -16.92
N SER A 540 28.00 12.57 -16.49
CA SER A 540 28.13 13.24 -15.19
C SER A 540 27.16 14.41 -15.03
N ASN A 541 27.05 15.26 -16.06
CA ASN A 541 26.17 16.42 -16.02
C ASN A 541 24.69 16.03 -16.13
N ILE A 542 24.35 15.05 -16.98
CA ILE A 542 22.95 14.69 -17.21
C ILE A 542 22.32 13.95 -16.03
N VAL A 543 23.04 13.00 -15.41
CA VAL A 543 22.53 12.26 -14.24
C VAL A 543 22.38 13.20 -13.03
N GLY A 544 23.33 14.11 -12.85
CA GLY A 544 23.25 15.14 -11.80
C GLY A 544 22.05 16.07 -12.01
N ALA A 545 21.89 16.63 -13.21
CA ALA A 545 20.76 17.51 -13.54
C ALA A 545 19.41 16.79 -13.39
N TRP A 546 19.31 15.52 -13.80
CA TRP A 546 18.11 14.72 -13.62
C TRP A 546 17.76 14.52 -12.14
N ALA A 547 18.71 14.09 -11.32
CA ALA A 547 18.50 13.90 -9.88
C ALA A 547 18.07 15.20 -9.17
N GLU A 548 18.66 16.34 -9.53
CA GLU A 548 18.26 17.66 -9.03
C GLU A 548 16.84 18.04 -9.45
N LEU A 549 16.47 17.80 -10.71
CA LEU A 549 15.11 18.03 -11.21
C LEU A 549 14.08 17.12 -10.52
N ASN A 550 14.41 15.85 -10.23
CA ASN A 550 13.53 14.95 -9.45
C ASN A 550 13.25 15.50 -8.04
N ARG A 551 14.28 16.08 -7.41
CA ARG A 551 14.13 16.74 -6.11
C ARG A 551 13.23 17.98 -6.21
N ILE A 552 13.41 18.80 -7.23
CA ILE A 552 12.54 19.95 -7.51
C ILE A 552 11.10 19.49 -7.75
N TYR A 553 10.90 18.43 -8.52
CA TYR A 553 9.58 17.85 -8.79
C TYR A 553 8.88 17.47 -7.48
N THR A 554 9.56 16.72 -6.61
CA THR A 554 9.01 16.27 -5.33
C THR A 554 8.61 17.44 -4.42
N GLU A 555 9.46 18.48 -4.33
CA GLU A 555 9.16 19.66 -3.51
C GLU A 555 8.04 20.53 -4.12
N VAL A 556 8.00 20.68 -5.46
CA VAL A 556 6.93 21.42 -6.15
C VAL A 556 5.59 20.71 -6.00
N GLU A 557 5.55 19.39 -6.20
CA GLU A 557 4.33 18.60 -6.00
C GLU A 557 3.87 18.63 -4.54
N GLY A 558 4.80 18.43 -3.59
CA GLY A 558 4.52 18.54 -2.17
C GLY A 558 3.93 19.90 -1.80
N THR A 559 4.53 20.98 -2.31
CA THR A 559 4.03 22.36 -2.13
C THR A 559 2.62 22.52 -2.72
N GLN A 560 2.37 22.02 -3.94
CA GLN A 560 1.04 22.10 -4.55
C GLN A 560 -0.02 21.29 -3.78
N ARG A 561 0.32 20.09 -3.31
CA ARG A 561 -0.56 19.23 -2.52
C ARG A 561 -0.86 19.83 -1.15
N ASP A 562 0.16 20.40 -0.50
CA ASP A 562 -0.01 21.13 0.74
C ASP A 562 -0.98 22.29 0.53
N VAL A 563 -0.76 23.10 -0.53
CA VAL A 563 -1.61 24.22 -0.93
C VAL A 563 -3.06 23.79 -1.15
N LEU A 564 -3.30 22.69 -1.87
CA LEU A 564 -4.65 22.14 -2.11
C LEU A 564 -5.33 21.68 -0.82
N THR A 565 -4.60 20.97 0.05
CA THR A 565 -5.12 20.51 1.35
C THR A 565 -5.53 21.69 2.22
N GLY A 566 -4.75 22.78 2.17
CA GLY A 566 -5.10 24.07 2.77
C GLY A 566 -6.43 24.63 2.34
N VAL A 567 -6.61 24.77 1.02
CA VAL A 567 -7.84 25.31 0.42
C VAL A 567 -9.06 24.51 0.87
N MET A 568 -8.96 23.17 0.88
CA MET A 568 -10.05 22.32 1.35
C MET A 568 -10.42 22.59 2.81
N PHE A 569 -9.43 22.74 3.70
CA PHE A 569 -9.67 23.09 5.09
C PHE A 569 -10.30 24.48 5.24
N PHE A 570 -9.79 25.49 4.52
CA PHE A 570 -10.33 26.84 4.59
C PHE A 570 -11.79 26.92 4.13
N ILE A 571 -12.14 26.24 3.04
CA ILE A 571 -13.54 26.17 2.57
C ILE A 571 -14.43 25.52 3.62
N ALA A 572 -13.98 24.44 4.26
CA ALA A 572 -14.72 23.81 5.35
C ALA A 572 -14.91 24.76 6.55
N LEU A 573 -13.93 25.61 6.85
CA LEU A 573 -14.00 26.61 7.92
C LEU A 573 -14.87 27.84 7.57
N PHE A 574 -15.06 28.17 6.29
CA PHE A 574 -15.91 29.29 5.88
C PHE A 574 -17.38 29.07 6.13
N VAL A 575 -17.84 27.81 6.13
CA VAL A 575 -19.23 27.44 6.44
C VAL A 575 -19.61 27.84 7.88
N PRO A 576 -18.93 27.37 8.94
CA PRO A 576 -19.25 27.81 10.30
C PRO A 576 -18.98 29.32 10.49
N PHE A 577 -17.98 29.89 9.80
CA PHE A 577 -17.73 31.32 9.82
C PHE A 577 -18.89 32.14 9.29
N ALA A 578 -19.42 31.80 8.10
CA ALA A 578 -20.55 32.50 7.50
C ALA A 578 -21.80 32.42 8.39
N TYR A 579 -22.02 31.28 9.04
CA TYR A 579 -23.10 31.12 10.01
C TYR A 579 -22.91 32.01 11.25
N CYS A 580 -21.73 31.96 11.88
CA CYS A 580 -21.43 32.79 13.05
C CYS A 580 -21.46 34.29 12.72
N MET A 581 -21.00 34.69 11.53
CA MET A 581 -20.99 36.07 11.06
C MET A 581 -22.41 36.57 10.78
N GLU A 582 -23.28 35.75 10.17
CA GLU A 582 -24.70 36.07 9.99
C GLU A 582 -25.40 36.26 11.34
N ARG A 583 -25.16 35.35 12.30
CA ARG A 583 -25.71 35.46 13.66
C ARG A 583 -25.18 36.70 14.40
N TYR A 584 -23.91 37.08 14.21
CA TYR A 584 -23.29 38.25 14.85
C TYR A 584 -23.80 39.59 14.28
N LEU A 585 -23.87 39.73 12.95
CA LEU A 585 -24.23 41.00 12.29
C LEU A 585 -25.74 41.26 12.26
N PHE A 586 -26.52 40.26 11.85
CA PHE A 586 -27.93 40.44 11.49
C PHE A 586 -28.90 39.72 12.43
N CYS A 587 -28.63 38.45 12.78
CA CYS A 587 -29.54 37.58 13.54
C CYS A 587 -30.99 37.62 13.02
N PHE A 588 -31.16 37.32 11.73
CA PHE A 588 -32.49 37.29 11.12
C PHE A 588 -33.36 36.17 11.71
N ARG A 589 -34.65 36.47 11.90
CA ARG A 589 -35.66 35.52 12.40
C ARG A 589 -36.30 34.68 11.29
N GLY A 590 -36.37 35.21 10.06
CA GLY A 590 -36.93 34.50 8.90
C GLY A 590 -35.90 33.57 8.27
N ILE A 591 -36.28 32.31 8.04
CA ILE A 591 -35.40 31.28 7.48
C ILE A 591 -34.82 31.71 6.12
N TYR A 592 -35.65 32.30 5.24
CA TYR A 592 -35.18 32.78 3.93
C TYR A 592 -34.16 33.91 4.03
N GLN A 593 -34.34 34.84 4.98
CA GLN A 593 -33.40 35.94 5.21
C GLN A 593 -32.09 35.43 5.84
N GLN A 594 -32.18 34.45 6.74
CA GLN A 594 -31.02 33.78 7.33
C GLN A 594 -30.21 33.02 6.28
N VAL A 595 -30.87 32.21 5.45
CA VAL A 595 -30.21 31.41 4.40
C VAL A 595 -29.59 32.32 3.33
N SER A 596 -30.29 33.38 2.92
CA SER A 596 -29.76 34.34 1.93
C SER A 596 -28.57 35.13 2.48
N ALA A 597 -28.63 35.64 3.73
CA ALA A 597 -27.51 36.34 4.36
C ALA A 597 -26.31 35.43 4.59
N PHE A 598 -26.54 34.20 5.05
CA PHE A 598 -25.51 33.15 5.16
C PHE A 598 -24.83 32.90 3.81
N PHE A 599 -25.60 32.68 2.74
CA PHE A 599 -25.06 32.41 1.41
C PHE A 599 -24.28 33.60 0.86
N LEU A 600 -24.77 34.83 1.06
CA LEU A 600 -24.08 36.04 0.63
C LEU A 600 -22.74 36.22 1.37
N ILE A 601 -22.71 36.03 2.70
CA ILE A 601 -21.48 36.11 3.49
C ILE A 601 -20.49 35.02 3.09
N LEU A 602 -20.97 33.78 2.88
CA LEU A 602 -20.14 32.67 2.43
C LEU A 602 -19.51 32.98 1.07
N LEU A 603 -20.31 33.44 0.11
CA LEU A 603 -19.86 33.80 -1.23
C LEU A 603 -18.88 34.98 -1.20
N ALA A 604 -19.16 36.02 -0.43
CA ALA A 604 -18.25 37.15 -0.22
C ALA A 604 -16.91 36.72 0.39
N THR A 605 -16.93 35.80 1.35
CA THR A 605 -15.71 35.26 2.00
C THR A 605 -14.87 34.46 1.00
N ILE A 606 -15.52 33.59 0.21
CA ILE A 606 -14.87 32.81 -0.85
C ILE A 606 -14.25 33.72 -1.90
N PHE A 607 -14.97 34.75 -2.37
CA PHE A 607 -14.43 35.71 -3.36
C PHE A 607 -13.28 36.54 -2.79
N THR A 608 -13.36 36.95 -1.53
CA THR A 608 -12.29 37.69 -0.85
C THR A 608 -11.02 36.85 -0.77
N ILE A 609 -11.12 35.59 -0.34
CA ILE A 609 -9.96 34.71 -0.22
C ILE A 609 -9.47 34.23 -1.59
N ARG A 610 -10.34 34.09 -2.59
CA ARG A 610 -9.92 33.90 -3.99
C ARG A 610 -9.05 35.06 -4.47
N ALA A 611 -9.38 36.29 -4.07
CA ALA A 611 -8.58 37.46 -4.43
C ALA A 611 -7.26 37.49 -3.66
N LEU A 612 -7.24 37.11 -2.38
CA LEU A 612 -6.09 37.27 -1.49
C LEU A 612 -5.13 36.06 -1.46
N HIS A 613 -5.63 34.84 -1.56
CA HIS A 613 -4.86 33.60 -1.41
C HIS A 613 -4.39 33.06 -2.77
N PRO A 614 -3.07 32.93 -2.99
CA PRO A 614 -2.52 32.40 -4.25
C PRO A 614 -2.96 30.98 -4.63
N ALA A 615 -3.32 30.17 -3.64
CA ALA A 615 -3.73 28.78 -3.79
C ALA A 615 -4.94 28.59 -4.73
N PHE A 616 -5.92 29.48 -4.63
CA PHE A 616 -7.11 29.46 -5.50
C PHE A 616 -6.78 29.80 -6.95
N GLN A 617 -5.58 30.25 -7.27
CA GLN A 617 -5.14 30.42 -8.65
C GLN A 617 -4.24 29.25 -9.10
N LEU A 618 -3.68 28.48 -8.17
CA LEU A 618 -2.79 27.33 -8.43
C LEU A 618 -3.56 26.05 -8.79
N THR A 619 -4.79 25.89 -8.30
CA THR A 619 -5.64 24.75 -8.67
C THR A 619 -6.05 24.82 -10.15
N TYR A 620 -5.89 23.71 -10.88
CA TYR A 620 -6.25 23.58 -12.31
C TYR A 620 -7.69 24.00 -12.62
N ASN A 621 -8.61 23.82 -11.67
CA ASN A 621 -9.94 24.41 -11.71
C ASN A 621 -10.47 24.70 -10.28
N PRO A 622 -10.26 25.92 -9.76
CA PRO A 622 -10.65 26.30 -8.40
C PRO A 622 -12.17 26.22 -8.18
N MET A 623 -12.94 26.36 -9.27
CA MET A 623 -14.38 26.25 -9.25
C MET A 623 -14.83 24.82 -8.97
N VAL A 624 -14.08 23.79 -9.40
CA VAL A 624 -14.41 22.39 -9.12
C VAL A 624 -14.34 22.11 -7.62
N VAL A 625 -13.36 22.66 -6.91
CA VAL A 625 -13.26 22.49 -5.45
C VAL A 625 -14.48 23.13 -4.77
N ILE A 626 -14.85 24.35 -5.16
CA ILE A 626 -16.00 25.06 -4.62
C ILE A 626 -17.30 24.30 -4.92
N VAL A 627 -17.49 23.85 -6.17
CA VAL A 627 -18.66 23.08 -6.61
C VAL A 627 -18.73 21.74 -5.87
N ALA A 628 -17.61 21.03 -5.70
CA ALA A 628 -17.57 19.78 -4.95
C ALA A 628 -18.01 19.97 -3.49
N PHE A 629 -17.61 21.07 -2.84
CA PHE A 629 -18.10 21.40 -1.49
C PHE A 629 -19.58 21.73 -1.46
N PHE A 630 -20.13 22.42 -2.47
CA PHE A 630 -21.57 22.63 -2.58
C PHE A 630 -22.33 21.31 -2.79
N ILE A 631 -21.82 20.41 -3.63
CA ILE A 631 -22.40 19.08 -3.85
C ILE A 631 -22.39 18.30 -2.53
N VAL A 632 -21.24 18.19 -1.86
CA VAL A 632 -21.13 17.50 -0.56
C VAL A 632 -22.04 18.12 0.49
N GLY A 633 -22.08 19.45 0.59
CA GLY A 633 -22.94 20.17 1.54
C GLY A 633 -24.42 19.94 1.27
N LEU A 634 -24.84 19.95 0.00
CA LEU A 634 -26.22 19.69 -0.41
C LEU A 634 -26.59 18.23 -0.19
N SER A 635 -25.71 17.28 -0.53
CA SER A 635 -25.88 15.85 -0.25
C SER A 635 -26.00 15.58 1.25
N LEU A 636 -25.19 16.23 2.09
CA LEU A 636 -25.23 16.06 3.55
C LEU A 636 -26.50 16.68 4.15
N THR A 637 -26.97 17.80 3.60
CA THR A 637 -28.26 18.41 3.97
C THR A 637 -29.42 17.50 3.60
N VAL A 638 -29.42 16.93 2.39
CA VAL A 638 -30.43 15.94 1.95
C VAL A 638 -30.39 14.70 2.84
N ALA A 639 -29.21 14.16 3.13
CA ALA A 639 -29.05 13.03 4.04
C ALA A 639 -29.56 13.34 5.45
N TRP A 640 -29.29 14.56 5.96
CA TRP A 640 -29.80 15.01 7.25
C TRP A 640 -31.33 15.14 7.24
N ILE A 641 -31.93 15.73 6.20
CA ILE A 641 -33.39 15.81 6.06
C ILE A 641 -34.00 14.41 6.01
N ILE A 642 -33.44 13.49 5.23
CA ILE A 642 -33.91 12.09 5.14
C ILE A 642 -33.82 11.42 6.52
N PHE A 643 -32.71 11.59 7.24
CA PHE A 643 -32.52 11.04 8.57
C PHE A 643 -33.55 11.59 9.57
N VAL A 644 -33.76 12.91 9.59
CA VAL A 644 -34.77 13.55 10.46
C VAL A 644 -36.18 13.06 10.11
N ARG A 645 -36.50 12.95 8.82
CA ARG A 645 -37.82 12.45 8.40
C ARG A 645 -38.02 10.98 8.70
N PHE A 646 -36.96 10.16 8.56
CA PHE A 646 -36.98 8.74 8.92
C PHE A 646 -37.18 8.54 10.42
N GLU A 647 -36.48 9.30 11.26
CA GLU A 647 -36.70 9.32 12.71
C GLU A 647 -38.14 9.73 13.06
N GLN A 648 -38.69 10.76 12.41
CA GLN A 648 -40.08 11.17 12.58
C GLN A 648 -41.07 10.06 12.17
N GLU A 649 -40.81 9.37 11.06
CA GLU A 649 -41.67 8.30 10.55
C GLU A 649 -41.59 7.03 11.41
N MET A 650 -40.39 6.69 11.91
CA MET A 650 -40.17 5.60 12.87
C MET A 650 -40.83 5.89 14.21
N ALA A 651 -40.75 7.13 14.70
CA ALA A 651 -41.44 7.58 15.90
C ALA A 651 -42.96 7.50 15.74
N ASN A 652 -43.49 7.89 14.57
CA ASN A 652 -44.92 7.78 14.26
C ASN A 652 -45.37 6.31 14.11
N SER A 653 -44.55 5.43 13.53
CA SER A 653 -44.86 4.00 13.37
C SER A 653 -44.85 3.23 14.70
N ARG A 654 -44.07 3.68 15.68
CA ARG A 654 -44.09 3.14 17.06
C ARG A 654 -45.34 3.53 17.85
N LYS A 655 -46.05 4.61 17.49
CA LYS A 655 -47.33 5.00 18.12
C LYS A 655 -48.44 3.98 17.88
N SER A 656 -48.34 3.17 16.82
CA SER A 656 -49.36 2.19 16.43
C SER A 656 -49.37 0.89 17.24
N HIS A 657 -48.31 0.58 18.00
CA HIS A 657 -48.19 -0.74 18.64
C HIS A 657 -48.02 -0.74 20.18
N ASP A 658 -47.75 0.41 20.82
CA ASP A 658 -47.69 0.51 22.30
C ASP A 658 -48.26 1.87 22.77
N LEU A 659 -49.58 1.92 22.98
CA LEU A 659 -50.34 3.14 23.28
C LEU A 659 -50.24 3.65 24.73
N VAL A 660 -49.44 3.03 25.60
CA VAL A 660 -49.49 3.31 27.07
C VAL A 660 -48.31 4.16 27.60
N ASN A 661 -47.23 4.39 26.84
CA ASN A 661 -46.06 5.14 27.33
C ASN A 661 -45.51 6.26 26.40
N ALA A 662 -46.28 6.67 25.39
CA ALA A 662 -45.77 7.52 24.30
C ALA A 662 -45.70 9.04 24.58
N GLU A 663 -46.19 9.55 25.71
CA GLU A 663 -46.22 11.02 25.97
C GLU A 663 -45.03 11.57 26.76
N ALA A 664 -44.05 10.74 27.15
CA ALA A 664 -42.80 11.20 27.78
C ALA A 664 -41.65 11.23 26.76
N GLU A 665 -41.74 12.14 25.79
CA GLU A 665 -40.72 12.38 24.76
C GLU A 665 -39.39 12.78 25.42
N GLN A 666 -38.42 11.84 25.48
CA GLN A 666 -37.03 12.20 25.79
C GLN A 666 -36.47 12.97 24.60
N VAL A 667 -36.36 14.29 24.74
CA VAL A 667 -35.70 15.17 23.78
C VAL A 667 -34.38 14.52 23.33
N ASN A 668 -34.24 14.29 22.02
CA ASN A 668 -33.06 13.68 21.44
C ASN A 668 -31.83 14.56 21.80
N LYS A 669 -30.79 13.96 22.38
CA LYS A 669 -29.58 14.67 22.84
C LYS A 669 -28.96 15.54 21.73
N TRP A 670 -29.11 15.12 20.47
CA TRP A 670 -28.68 15.87 19.29
C TRP A 670 -29.52 17.12 19.01
N GLN A 671 -30.82 17.09 19.26
CA GLN A 671 -31.70 18.26 19.11
C GLN A 671 -31.41 19.30 20.20
N ALA A 672 -31.17 18.85 21.43
CA ALA A 672 -30.75 19.74 22.53
C ALA A 672 -29.39 20.40 22.24
N PHE A 673 -28.45 19.65 21.66
CA PHE A 673 -27.14 20.16 21.23
C PHE A 673 -27.27 21.23 20.12
N GLY A 674 -28.07 20.95 19.08
CA GLY A 674 -28.30 21.89 17.98
C GLY A 674 -29.00 23.18 18.41
N ALA A 675 -30.02 23.07 19.28
CA ALA A 675 -30.70 24.22 19.86
C ALA A 675 -29.74 25.05 20.75
N GLY A 676 -28.92 24.38 21.57
CA GLY A 676 -27.89 25.04 22.37
C GLY A 676 -26.85 25.78 21.51
N PHE A 677 -26.45 25.20 20.37
CA PHE A 677 -25.54 25.85 19.44
C PHE A 677 -26.14 27.11 18.82
N ALA A 678 -27.39 27.04 18.35
CA ALA A 678 -28.11 28.18 17.78
C ALA A 678 -28.33 29.32 18.79
N ILE A 679 -28.67 28.98 20.04
CA ILE A 679 -28.84 29.94 21.13
C ILE A 679 -27.50 30.59 21.49
N GLY A 680 -26.42 29.79 21.62
CA GLY A 680 -25.07 30.27 21.92
C GLY A 680 -24.53 31.25 20.87
N ALA A 681 -24.65 30.90 19.59
CA ALA A 681 -24.21 31.76 18.49
C ALA A 681 -25.05 33.05 18.38
N SER A 682 -26.36 32.98 18.64
CA SER A 682 -27.26 34.15 18.61
C SER A 682 -26.94 35.17 19.72
N ASN A 683 -26.42 34.72 20.87
CA ASN A 683 -26.04 35.58 21.98
C ASN A 683 -24.90 36.56 21.65
N LEU A 684 -24.10 36.28 20.62
CA LEU A 684 -23.02 37.17 20.16
C LEU A 684 -23.52 38.56 19.76
N ASN A 685 -24.72 38.64 19.17
CA ASN A 685 -25.33 39.88 18.69
C ASN A 685 -25.94 40.71 19.83
N ARG A 686 -26.36 40.07 20.93
CA ARG A 686 -27.03 40.77 22.04
C ARG A 686 -26.12 41.79 22.74
N ARG A 687 -24.79 41.64 22.66
CA ARG A 687 -23.79 42.52 23.29
C ARG A 687 -22.64 42.88 22.35
N LYS A 688 -22.97 43.45 21.18
CA LYS A 688 -22.05 43.74 20.05
C LYS A 688 -20.68 44.30 20.43
N GLY A 689 -20.61 45.28 21.34
CA GLY A 689 -19.36 45.96 21.70
C GLY A 689 -18.35 45.08 22.45
N ARG A 690 -18.80 44.28 23.42
CA ARG A 690 -17.92 43.35 24.15
C ARG A 690 -17.45 42.22 23.24
N THR A 691 -18.37 41.66 22.46
CA THR A 691 -18.07 40.65 21.45
C THR A 691 -17.04 41.18 20.43
N ALA A 692 -17.15 42.44 20.00
CA ALA A 692 -16.20 43.06 19.08
C ALA A 692 -14.78 43.19 19.68
N LEU A 693 -14.66 43.66 20.92
CA LEU A 693 -13.37 43.79 21.60
C LEU A 693 -12.70 42.42 21.85
N ALA A 694 -13.47 41.42 22.28
CA ALA A 694 -12.98 40.06 22.46
C ALA A 694 -12.59 39.39 21.14
N CYS A 695 -13.33 39.67 20.07
CA CYS A 695 -12.98 39.19 18.73
C CYS A 695 -11.70 39.89 18.21
N LEU A 696 -11.55 41.20 18.42
CA LEU A 696 -10.38 41.97 17.99
C LEU A 696 -9.08 41.48 18.65
N THR A 697 -9.09 41.18 19.96
CA THR A 697 -7.91 40.63 20.65
C THR A 697 -7.50 39.27 20.08
N LEU A 698 -8.48 38.41 19.77
CA LEU A 698 -8.25 37.12 19.13
C LEU A 698 -7.78 37.26 17.67
N ILE A 699 -8.27 38.26 16.91
CA ILE A 699 -7.80 38.55 15.54
C ILE A 699 -6.33 38.94 15.56
N ILE A 700 -5.93 39.87 16.43
CA ILE A 700 -4.55 40.34 16.57
C ILE A 700 -3.63 39.17 16.97
N LEU A 701 -4.09 38.29 17.86
CA LEU A 701 -3.35 37.09 18.19
C LEU A 701 -3.16 36.18 16.97
N THR A 702 -4.24 35.85 16.27
CA THR A 702 -4.19 34.93 15.14
C THR A 702 -3.20 35.48 14.10
N PHE A 703 -3.28 36.78 13.81
CA PHE A 703 -2.33 37.51 12.97
C PHE A 703 -0.88 37.38 13.47
N THR A 704 -0.65 37.57 14.77
CA THR A 704 0.69 37.48 15.39
C THR A 704 1.25 36.05 15.30
N VAL A 705 0.46 35.04 15.69
CA VAL A 705 0.86 33.63 15.62
C VAL A 705 1.23 33.27 14.18
N MET A 706 0.36 33.57 13.21
CA MET A 706 0.60 33.25 11.78
C MET A 706 1.79 34.00 11.18
N SER A 707 2.10 35.21 11.67
CA SER A 707 3.25 35.98 11.17
C SER A 707 4.58 35.44 11.74
N PHE A 708 4.59 34.86 12.95
CA PHE A 708 5.81 34.37 13.61
C PHE A 708 6.04 32.85 13.48
N THR A 709 5.04 32.03 13.14
CA THR A 709 5.16 30.58 12.85
C THR A 709 5.70 30.30 11.45
N ASN A 710 6.69 31.08 11.03
CA ASN A 710 7.36 30.83 9.77
C ASN A 710 8.32 29.65 9.89
N VAL A 711 7.89 28.48 9.42
CA VAL A 711 8.76 27.32 9.25
C VAL A 711 9.58 27.56 7.99
N LYS A 712 10.72 28.27 8.11
CA LYS A 712 11.78 28.16 7.09
C LYS A 712 12.34 26.75 7.18
N SER A 713 11.75 25.81 6.44
CA SER A 713 12.39 24.53 6.13
C SER A 713 13.53 24.82 5.15
N LEU A 714 14.63 25.37 5.65
CA LEU A 714 15.89 25.39 4.91
C LEU A 714 16.38 23.95 4.87
N GLN A 715 16.23 23.30 3.72
CA GLN A 715 16.93 22.06 3.43
C GLN A 715 18.40 22.39 3.24
N GLN A 716 19.18 22.35 4.32
CA GLN A 716 20.64 22.30 4.22
C GLN A 716 21.08 20.86 4.42
N THR A 717 22.16 20.47 3.75
CA THR A 717 22.84 19.21 4.03
C THR A 717 23.29 19.22 5.50
N SER A 718 23.02 18.14 6.22
CA SER A 718 23.44 18.03 7.62
C SER A 718 24.75 17.28 7.68
N LEU A 719 25.78 17.95 8.18
CA LEU A 719 27.05 17.35 8.56
C LEU A 719 27.01 17.14 10.08
N SER A 720 26.98 15.88 10.52
CA SER A 720 26.99 15.53 11.95
C SER A 720 28.23 14.72 12.27
N ARG A 721 29.02 15.17 13.24
CA ARG A 721 30.24 14.45 13.64
C ARG A 721 29.85 13.19 14.43
N ILE A 722 30.35 12.02 14.00
CA ILE A 722 30.13 10.73 14.67
C ILE A 722 31.37 10.34 15.49
N GLY A 723 32.56 10.64 14.99
CA GLY A 723 33.83 10.23 15.61
C GLY A 723 34.85 11.36 15.68
N GLU A 724 35.67 11.34 16.73
CA GLU A 724 36.77 12.30 16.90
C GLU A 724 37.92 12.01 15.94
N ASP A 725 38.28 10.73 15.78
CA ASP A 725 39.31 10.24 14.87
C ASP A 725 38.73 9.74 13.55
N THR A 726 39.58 9.59 12.54
CA THR A 726 39.24 9.04 11.22
C THR A 726 40.18 7.90 10.83
N VAL A 727 39.61 6.81 10.31
CA VAL A 727 40.37 5.62 9.91
C VAL A 727 41.21 5.90 8.67
N TYR A 728 40.62 6.55 7.67
CA TYR A 728 41.32 7.03 6.47
C TYR A 728 40.63 8.27 5.91
N ARG A 729 41.40 9.07 5.15
CA ARG A 729 40.86 10.23 4.46
C ARG A 729 40.09 9.77 3.21
N GLY A 730 38.77 9.95 3.19
CA GLY A 730 37.92 9.52 2.09
C GLY A 730 36.43 9.61 2.38
N ILE A 731 35.62 9.09 1.45
CA ILE A 731 34.16 9.02 1.56
C ILE A 731 33.75 7.56 1.36
N LEU A 732 32.92 7.04 2.25
CA LEU A 732 32.32 5.72 2.14
C LEU A 732 30.84 5.85 1.76
N ILE A 733 30.46 5.10 0.73
CA ILE A 733 29.10 4.94 0.22
C ILE A 733 28.69 3.48 0.38
N ARG A 734 27.57 3.25 1.06
CA ARG A 734 26.92 1.94 1.13
C ARG A 734 25.43 2.08 1.39
N HIS A 735 24.69 1.03 1.04
CA HIS A 735 23.30 0.93 1.44
C HIS A 735 23.22 0.77 2.98
N PRO A 736 22.27 1.43 3.69
CA PRO A 736 22.11 1.29 5.14
C PRO A 736 22.00 -0.16 5.62
N LEU A 737 21.31 -0.99 4.83
CA LEU A 737 21.01 -2.40 5.08
C LEU A 737 21.98 -3.42 4.43
N TRP A 738 23.13 -2.97 3.90
CA TRP A 738 24.07 -3.84 3.17
C TRP A 738 23.47 -4.60 1.97
N ARG A 739 22.41 -4.03 1.36
CA ARG A 739 21.92 -4.46 0.05
C ARG A 739 22.98 -4.18 -1.03
N PRO A 740 23.01 -4.96 -2.11
CA PRO A 740 23.97 -4.72 -3.19
C PRO A 740 23.76 -3.32 -3.78
N LEU A 741 24.85 -2.61 -4.03
CA LEU A 741 24.84 -1.46 -4.93
C LEU A 741 24.91 -1.98 -6.37
N THR A 742 24.31 -1.24 -7.31
CA THR A 742 24.32 -1.66 -8.71
C THR A 742 25.71 -1.46 -9.34
N ALA A 743 26.00 -2.22 -10.40
CA ALA A 743 27.22 -2.00 -11.19
C ALA A 743 27.27 -0.58 -11.78
N LEU A 744 26.11 -0.01 -12.10
CA LEU A 744 25.96 1.37 -12.58
C LEU A 744 26.50 2.39 -11.57
N THR A 745 26.26 2.21 -10.27
CA THR A 745 26.81 3.08 -9.22
C THR A 745 28.34 3.13 -9.26
N LEU A 746 28.99 1.97 -9.41
CA LEU A 746 30.44 1.90 -9.46
C LEU A 746 31.02 2.53 -10.73
N GLU A 747 30.38 2.31 -11.87
CA GLU A 747 30.80 2.87 -13.15
C GLU A 747 30.62 4.39 -13.20
N ASP A 748 29.50 4.91 -12.69
CA ASP A 748 29.24 6.36 -12.59
C ASP A 748 30.31 7.05 -11.74
N LEU A 749 30.56 6.54 -10.52
CA LEU A 749 31.53 7.14 -9.60
C LEU A 749 32.95 7.08 -10.17
N ARG A 750 33.34 5.96 -10.81
CA ARG A 750 34.64 5.85 -11.48
C ARG A 750 34.79 6.88 -12.60
N SER A 751 33.77 7.03 -13.43
CA SER A 751 33.77 7.98 -14.53
C SER A 751 33.89 9.42 -14.01
N ARG A 752 33.03 9.79 -13.05
CA ARG A 752 32.91 11.14 -12.48
C ARG A 752 34.16 11.59 -11.72
N PHE A 753 34.82 10.69 -10.98
CA PHE A 753 35.96 11.03 -10.12
C PHE A 753 37.33 10.67 -10.68
N SER A 754 37.41 10.07 -11.87
CA SER A 754 38.66 9.61 -12.50
C SER A 754 39.84 10.60 -12.43
N ALA A 755 39.59 11.92 -12.47
CA ALA A 755 40.61 12.96 -12.41
C ALA A 755 40.90 13.53 -11.00
N THR A 756 40.01 13.33 -10.02
CA THR A 756 40.06 14.01 -8.70
C THR A 756 40.17 13.07 -7.51
N ALA A 757 39.70 11.82 -7.65
CA ALA A 757 39.74 10.82 -6.60
C ALA A 757 39.77 9.41 -7.17
N ARG A 758 40.38 8.48 -6.43
CA ARG A 758 40.37 7.06 -6.74
C ARG A 758 39.14 6.39 -6.14
N VAL A 759 38.50 5.50 -6.92
CA VAL A 759 37.30 4.77 -6.49
C VAL A 759 37.67 3.32 -6.17
N TRP A 760 37.51 2.94 -4.90
CA TRP A 760 37.88 1.64 -4.37
C TRP A 760 36.62 0.81 -4.02
N PRO A 761 36.28 -0.20 -4.84
CA PRO A 761 35.07 -1.01 -4.64
C PRO A 761 35.31 -2.15 -3.63
N ARG A 762 34.21 -2.59 -3.01
CA ARG A 762 34.18 -3.75 -2.12
C ARG A 762 32.98 -4.63 -2.40
N GLY A 763 33.21 -5.93 -2.45
CA GLY A 763 32.15 -6.91 -2.67
C GLY A 763 32.24 -8.08 -1.71
N TRP A 764 31.10 -8.69 -1.41
CA TRP A 764 30.98 -9.82 -0.50
C TRP A 764 30.32 -10.99 -1.20
N LEU A 765 30.82 -12.19 -0.96
CA LEU A 765 30.09 -13.42 -1.29
C LEU A 765 29.09 -13.71 -0.17
N ARG A 766 27.81 -13.85 -0.51
CA ARG A 766 26.76 -14.19 0.46
C ARG A 766 26.61 -15.70 0.60
N PRO A 767 26.27 -16.21 1.80
CA PRO A 767 25.88 -17.60 1.96
C PRO A 767 24.60 -17.86 1.17
N ARG A 768 24.43 -19.11 0.72
CA ARG A 768 23.30 -19.50 -0.13
C ARG A 768 22.00 -19.62 0.66
N ASP A 769 22.09 -20.14 1.87
CA ASP A 769 21.03 -20.12 2.87
C ASP A 769 21.43 -19.12 3.97
N PRO A 770 20.54 -18.22 4.41
CA PRO A 770 20.79 -17.35 5.57
C PRO A 770 21.25 -18.11 6.83
N LEU A 771 20.88 -19.39 6.96
CA LEU A 771 21.28 -20.27 8.06
C LEU A 771 22.70 -20.86 7.87
N ASP A 772 23.25 -20.87 6.67
CA ASP A 772 24.58 -21.40 6.39
C ASP A 772 25.65 -20.47 6.97
N ARG A 773 26.67 -21.09 7.59
CA ARG A 773 27.83 -20.37 8.12
C ARG A 773 28.99 -20.28 7.15
N SER A 774 29.06 -21.18 6.19
CA SER A 774 30.12 -21.28 5.19
C SER A 774 29.72 -20.64 3.87
N VAL A 775 30.65 -19.93 3.24
CA VAL A 775 30.44 -19.33 1.91
C VAL A 775 31.28 -19.99 0.81
N ALA A 776 32.45 -20.54 1.14
CA ALA A 776 33.35 -21.19 0.19
C ALA A 776 34.31 -22.15 0.91
N THR A 777 35.03 -22.96 0.14
CA THR A 777 36.12 -23.83 0.63
C THR A 777 37.44 -23.43 -0.02
N ILE A 778 38.53 -23.58 0.73
CA ILE A 778 39.90 -23.37 0.24
C ILE A 778 40.79 -24.55 0.57
N GLY A 779 41.64 -25.00 -0.36
CA GLY A 779 42.53 -26.14 -0.16
C GLY A 779 43.96 -25.89 -0.62
N ALA A 780 44.91 -26.55 0.04
CA ALA A 780 46.32 -26.59 -0.30
C ALA A 780 46.84 -28.03 -0.13
N GLY A 781 47.23 -28.67 -1.24
CA GLY A 781 47.56 -30.11 -1.23
C GLY A 781 46.38 -30.95 -0.74
N ASP A 782 46.60 -31.76 0.29
CA ASP A 782 45.58 -32.65 0.89
C ASP A 782 44.77 -32.01 2.02
N ARG A 783 44.99 -30.72 2.34
CA ARG A 783 44.29 -30.01 3.42
C ARG A 783 43.26 -29.04 2.85
N THR A 784 42.07 -29.03 3.43
CA THR A 784 40.97 -28.13 3.06
C THR A 784 40.40 -27.42 4.29
N LEU A 785 40.02 -26.16 4.12
CA LEU A 785 39.42 -25.30 5.14
C LEU A 785 38.12 -24.69 4.61
N VAL A 786 37.12 -24.59 5.49
CA VAL A 786 35.83 -23.95 5.19
C VAL A 786 35.88 -22.48 5.58
N LEU A 787 35.47 -21.60 4.69
CA LEU A 787 35.49 -20.15 4.87
C LEU A 787 34.11 -19.62 5.28
N GLU A 788 34.08 -18.69 6.23
CA GLU A 788 32.86 -17.97 6.63
C GLU A 788 32.69 -16.65 5.84
N GLY A 789 33.76 -16.12 5.27
CA GLY A 789 33.75 -14.86 4.52
C GLY A 789 34.67 -14.87 3.30
N LEU A 790 34.24 -14.19 2.25
CA LEU A 790 35.08 -13.87 1.10
C LEU A 790 34.91 -12.38 0.79
N LEU A 791 36.01 -11.64 0.92
CA LEU A 791 36.06 -10.19 0.78
C LEU A 791 36.75 -9.83 -0.54
N GLY A 792 35.98 -9.29 -1.48
CA GLY A 792 36.47 -8.78 -2.75
C GLY A 792 36.91 -7.33 -2.64
N LEU A 793 38.21 -7.04 -2.77
CA LEU A 793 38.76 -5.69 -2.64
C LEU A 793 39.47 -5.22 -3.91
N GLY A 794 39.48 -3.90 -4.15
CA GLY A 794 40.23 -3.30 -5.26
C GLY A 794 41.76 -3.30 -5.06
N PRO A 795 42.54 -3.13 -6.15
CA PRO A 795 44.01 -3.22 -6.14
C PRO A 795 44.74 -2.05 -5.46
N GLU A 796 44.06 -0.94 -5.16
CA GLU A 796 44.65 0.24 -4.51
C GLU A 796 43.90 0.62 -3.24
N PRO A 797 44.17 -0.06 -2.12
CA PRO A 797 43.43 0.15 -0.88
C PRO A 797 44.01 1.34 -0.09
N PRO A 798 43.24 1.92 0.84
CA PRO A 798 43.75 2.94 1.76
C PRO A 798 44.77 2.35 2.73
N GLU A 799 45.60 3.20 3.31
CA GLU A 799 46.77 2.83 4.12
C GLU A 799 46.50 1.82 5.26
N PRO A 800 45.41 1.92 6.05
CA PRO A 800 45.11 0.94 7.09
C PRO A 800 44.94 -0.49 6.56
N PHE A 801 44.40 -0.65 5.35
CA PHE A 801 44.21 -1.95 4.72
C PHE A 801 45.51 -2.51 4.16
N ARG A 802 46.41 -1.65 3.65
CA ARG A 802 47.76 -2.07 3.22
C ARG A 802 48.56 -2.64 4.40
N ARG A 803 48.43 -2.03 5.57
CA ARG A 803 49.12 -2.44 6.81
C ARG A 803 48.64 -3.77 7.38
N LEU A 804 47.49 -4.30 6.94
CA LEU A 804 47.01 -5.62 7.33
C LEU A 804 47.95 -6.73 6.86
N ILE A 805 48.58 -6.56 5.70
CA ILE A 805 49.51 -7.55 5.14
C ILE A 805 50.80 -7.54 5.95
N ARG A 806 51.14 -8.68 6.55
CA ARG A 806 52.39 -8.91 7.29
C ARG A 806 53.47 -9.50 6.41
N HIS A 807 53.09 -10.40 5.50
CA HIS A 807 54.01 -11.08 4.57
C HIS A 807 53.44 -11.02 3.15
N GLY A 808 54.27 -10.76 2.15
CA GLY A 808 53.86 -10.64 0.74
C GLY A 808 53.46 -9.21 0.34
N ARG A 809 52.53 -9.09 -0.63
CA ARG A 809 52.10 -7.82 -1.22
C ARG A 809 50.59 -7.73 -1.43
N TRP A 810 50.10 -6.52 -1.69
CA TRP A 810 48.73 -6.32 -2.17
C TRP A 810 48.58 -6.68 -3.66
N PHE A 811 47.34 -6.75 -4.15
CA PHE A 811 47.02 -7.07 -5.55
C PHE A 811 47.53 -6.01 -6.53
N GLU A 812 47.94 -6.46 -7.71
CA GLU A 812 48.26 -5.59 -8.85
C GLU A 812 47.01 -5.34 -9.73
N PRO A 813 46.93 -4.20 -10.44
CA PRO A 813 45.82 -3.94 -11.37
C PRO A 813 45.71 -5.01 -12.45
N GLY A 814 44.53 -5.63 -12.59
CA GLY A 814 44.27 -6.68 -13.58
C GLY A 814 44.61 -8.10 -13.11
N GLU A 815 45.18 -8.25 -11.91
CA GLU A 815 45.44 -9.55 -11.30
C GLU A 815 44.10 -10.24 -10.92
N ALA A 816 43.81 -11.39 -11.55
CA ALA A 816 42.54 -12.10 -11.37
C ALA A 816 42.66 -13.35 -10.48
N ARG A 817 43.79 -14.08 -10.59
CA ARG A 817 44.03 -15.35 -9.87
C ARG A 817 44.96 -15.18 -8.67
N ALA A 818 44.68 -14.19 -7.84
CA ALA A 818 45.42 -13.95 -6.60
C ALA A 818 44.52 -14.07 -5.37
N VAL A 819 45.09 -14.50 -4.25
CA VAL A 819 44.41 -14.57 -2.95
C VAL A 819 45.34 -14.14 -1.83
N ILE A 820 44.77 -13.49 -0.83
CA ILE A 820 45.46 -13.08 0.40
C ILE A 820 44.79 -13.82 1.57
N LEU A 821 45.59 -14.53 2.37
CA LEU A 821 45.10 -15.46 3.40
C LEU A 821 45.36 -14.94 4.82
N PRO A 822 44.46 -15.20 5.79
CA PRO A 822 44.79 -14.95 7.18
C PRO A 822 45.87 -15.93 7.65
N ILE A 823 46.76 -15.47 8.53
CA ILE A 823 47.87 -16.28 9.05
C ILE A 823 47.37 -17.55 9.75
N GLN A 824 46.24 -17.51 10.48
CA GLN A 824 45.67 -18.71 11.10
C GLN A 824 45.19 -19.73 10.06
N ALA A 825 44.45 -19.31 9.02
CA ALA A 825 44.02 -20.21 7.96
C ALA A 825 45.20 -20.83 7.20
N ALA A 826 46.26 -20.05 6.96
CA ALA A 826 47.49 -20.55 6.35
C ALA A 826 48.13 -21.67 7.19
N ALA A 827 48.20 -21.49 8.52
CA ALA A 827 48.73 -22.50 9.43
C ALA A 827 47.90 -23.79 9.42
N GLU A 828 46.57 -23.68 9.38
CA GLU A 828 45.67 -24.84 9.25
C GLU A 828 45.88 -25.58 7.92
N LEU A 829 46.04 -24.84 6.82
CA LEU A 829 46.37 -25.37 5.49
C LEU A 829 47.82 -25.91 5.38
N GLY A 830 48.64 -25.78 6.42
CA GLY A 830 50.03 -26.25 6.43
C GLY A 830 51.00 -25.36 5.66
N LEU A 831 50.60 -24.13 5.35
CA LEU A 831 51.42 -23.11 4.69
C LEU A 831 52.18 -22.27 5.73
N VAL A 832 53.43 -21.96 5.42
CA VAL A 832 54.30 -21.11 6.22
C VAL A 832 54.40 -19.72 5.55
N PRO A 833 53.86 -18.64 6.15
CA PRO A 833 53.74 -17.33 5.50
C PRO A 833 55.02 -16.74 4.91
N GLU A 834 56.19 -17.04 5.50
CA GLU A 834 57.50 -16.52 5.06
C GLU A 834 58.08 -17.27 3.86
N ARG A 835 57.75 -18.56 3.71
CA ARG A 835 58.31 -19.45 2.68
C ARG A 835 57.35 -19.65 1.52
N ASP A 836 56.06 -19.76 1.83
CA ASP A 836 55.04 -20.26 0.91
C ASP A 836 54.27 -19.10 0.25
N LEU A 837 55.03 -18.11 -0.25
CA LEU A 837 54.52 -17.02 -1.12
C LEU A 837 54.56 -17.49 -2.58
N GLY A 838 53.49 -17.23 -3.35
CA GLY A 838 53.35 -17.71 -4.73
C GLY A 838 53.03 -19.21 -4.86
N VAL A 839 52.55 -19.82 -3.79
CA VAL A 839 52.02 -21.20 -3.82
C VAL A 839 50.60 -21.17 -4.38
N GLU A 840 50.26 -22.20 -5.15
CA GLU A 840 48.90 -22.38 -5.66
C GLU A 840 47.99 -23.00 -4.60
N VAL A 841 46.86 -22.35 -4.34
CA VAL A 841 45.77 -22.85 -3.50
C VAL A 841 44.49 -22.92 -4.33
N ARG A 842 43.62 -23.87 -4.00
CA ARG A 842 42.34 -24.06 -4.69
C ARG A 842 41.25 -23.38 -3.90
N LEU A 843 40.71 -22.25 -4.37
CA LEU A 843 39.57 -21.57 -3.78
C LEU A 843 38.33 -21.89 -4.61
N ALA A 844 37.31 -22.48 -3.99
CA ALA A 844 36.09 -22.92 -4.68
C ALA A 844 36.37 -23.82 -5.92
N GLY A 845 37.45 -24.62 -5.84
CA GLY A 845 37.89 -25.55 -6.89
C GLY A 845 38.85 -24.99 -7.93
N GLU A 846 38.96 -23.67 -8.02
CA GLU A 846 39.77 -22.98 -9.02
C GLU A 846 41.16 -22.64 -8.45
N PRO A 847 42.23 -22.68 -9.27
CA PRO A 847 43.59 -22.39 -8.82
C PRO A 847 43.84 -20.89 -8.67
N PHE A 848 44.33 -20.49 -7.49
CA PHE A 848 44.72 -19.13 -7.11
C PHE A 848 46.14 -19.10 -6.57
N GLN A 849 46.87 -18.04 -6.86
CA GLN A 849 48.22 -17.81 -6.35
C GLN A 849 48.14 -17.02 -5.03
N VAL A 850 48.81 -17.50 -3.98
CA VAL A 850 48.88 -16.78 -2.71
C VAL A 850 49.88 -15.64 -2.82
N VAL A 851 49.40 -14.40 -2.76
CA VAL A 851 50.26 -13.20 -2.93
C VAL A 851 50.60 -12.51 -1.61
N GLY A 852 49.89 -12.83 -0.53
CA GLY A 852 50.17 -12.28 0.80
C GLY A 852 49.39 -12.93 1.93
N TYR A 853 49.83 -12.62 3.15
CA TYR A 853 49.26 -13.09 4.40
C TYR A 853 48.99 -11.92 5.36
N PHE A 854 47.83 -11.93 6.03
CA PHE A 854 47.40 -10.86 6.93
C PHE A 854 47.07 -11.34 8.35
N ASP A 855 47.12 -10.42 9.31
CA ASP A 855 46.77 -10.66 10.70
C ASP A 855 45.24 -10.54 10.92
N SER A 856 44.59 -11.66 11.23
CA SER A 856 43.12 -11.69 11.41
C SER A 856 42.65 -10.86 12.61
N HIS A 857 43.44 -10.71 13.67
CA HIS A 857 43.04 -9.90 14.83
C HIS A 857 42.99 -8.42 14.47
N GLN A 858 43.87 -7.97 13.56
CA GLN A 858 43.80 -6.60 13.04
C GLN A 858 42.57 -6.40 12.15
N LEU A 859 42.21 -7.37 11.32
CA LEU A 859 40.99 -7.27 10.50
C LEU A 859 39.72 -7.30 11.36
N GLU A 860 39.68 -8.10 12.43
CA GLU A 860 38.53 -8.21 13.35
C GLU A 860 38.26 -6.91 14.12
N THR A 861 39.31 -6.15 14.42
CA THR A 861 39.23 -4.86 15.14
C THR A 861 39.14 -3.64 14.22
N LEU A 862 39.47 -3.80 12.93
CA LEU A 862 39.40 -2.74 11.94
C LEU A 862 37.93 -2.38 11.65
N THR A 863 37.55 -1.16 12.01
CA THR A 863 36.29 -0.54 11.60
C THR A 863 36.49 0.35 10.39
N ASP A 864 35.42 0.60 9.64
CA ASP A 864 35.40 1.55 8.54
C ASP A 864 34.85 2.93 8.97
N LEU A 865 34.70 3.86 8.04
CA LEU A 865 34.19 5.22 8.30
C LEU A 865 32.76 5.27 8.84
N ASP A 866 32.00 4.17 8.77
CA ASP A 866 30.68 4.05 9.38
C ASP A 866 30.71 3.46 10.81
N GLY A 867 31.91 3.15 11.31
CA GLY A 867 32.10 2.51 12.62
C GLY A 867 31.76 1.02 12.66
N GLN A 868 31.40 0.40 11.53
CA GLN A 868 31.11 -1.04 11.44
C GLN A 868 32.35 -1.84 11.08
N ARG A 869 32.30 -3.15 11.30
CA ARG A 869 33.36 -4.08 10.89
C ARG A 869 33.40 -4.19 9.36
N VAL A 870 34.61 -4.39 8.83
CA VAL A 870 34.84 -4.56 7.39
C VAL A 870 34.43 -5.96 6.89
N THR A 871 34.44 -6.96 7.78
CA THR A 871 34.11 -8.35 7.42
C THR A 871 32.66 -8.47 6.91
N PRO A 872 32.38 -9.41 6.00
CA PRO A 872 31.02 -9.60 5.47
C PRO A 872 29.96 -9.73 6.55
N ALA A 873 28.88 -8.97 6.43
CA ALA A 873 27.73 -9.01 7.32
C ALA A 873 26.57 -9.76 6.64
N TYR A 874 26.03 -10.77 7.33
CA TYR A 874 24.91 -11.57 6.87
C TYR A 874 23.69 -11.34 7.75
N LEU A 875 22.52 -11.21 7.14
CA LEU A 875 21.26 -11.06 7.87
C LEU A 875 20.95 -12.38 8.61
N GLU A 876 20.79 -12.30 9.93
CA GLU A 876 20.44 -13.43 10.78
C GLU A 876 18.91 -13.54 10.84
N ILE A 877 18.35 -14.38 9.98
CA ILE A 877 16.92 -14.69 9.98
C ILE A 877 16.67 -15.86 10.94
N SER A 878 15.71 -15.70 11.86
CA SER A 878 15.28 -16.79 12.74
C SER A 878 14.77 -17.96 11.91
N ALA A 879 15.21 -19.18 12.22
CA ALA A 879 14.77 -20.40 11.52
C ALA A 879 13.25 -20.66 11.55
N ASP A 880 12.46 -19.89 12.31
CA ASP A 880 10.99 -19.99 12.38
C ASP A 880 10.27 -18.90 11.56
N ALA A 881 10.99 -17.93 10.98
CA ALA A 881 10.43 -16.81 10.24
C ALA A 881 10.44 -17.10 8.72
N GLU A 882 9.53 -17.96 8.25
CA GLU A 882 9.28 -18.10 6.81
C GLU A 882 8.59 -16.83 6.27
N LEU A 883 9.01 -16.36 5.09
CA LEU A 883 8.30 -15.31 4.36
C LEU A 883 6.85 -15.77 4.09
N SER A 884 5.90 -14.94 4.48
CA SER A 884 4.49 -15.16 4.19
C SER A 884 4.21 -15.02 2.69
N GLU A 885 3.12 -15.63 2.22
CA GLU A 885 2.68 -15.50 0.82
C GLU A 885 2.42 -14.04 0.43
N VAL A 886 1.98 -13.21 1.38
CA VAL A 886 1.75 -11.77 1.17
C VAL A 886 3.07 -11.06 0.94
N GLU A 887 4.10 -11.39 1.72
CA GLU A 887 5.43 -10.81 1.57
C GLU A 887 6.08 -11.24 0.25
N VAL A 888 5.96 -12.51 -0.14
CA VAL A 888 6.46 -12.97 -1.45
C VAL A 888 5.73 -12.26 -2.59
N GLU A 889 4.41 -12.06 -2.49
CA GLU A 889 3.65 -11.34 -3.50
C GLU A 889 4.06 -9.85 -3.61
N ALA A 890 4.30 -9.21 -2.47
CA ALA A 890 4.82 -7.83 -2.42
C ALA A 890 6.19 -7.75 -3.10
N ILE A 891 7.14 -8.63 -2.79
CA ILE A 891 8.46 -8.71 -3.46
C ILE A 891 8.32 -8.94 -4.97
N GLN A 892 7.48 -9.89 -5.39
CA GLN A 892 7.22 -10.16 -6.82
C GLN A 892 6.55 -8.99 -7.54
N SER A 893 5.92 -8.07 -6.78
CA SER A 893 5.36 -6.83 -7.28
C SER A 893 6.33 -5.65 -7.23
N GLY A 894 7.58 -5.87 -6.80
CA GLY A 894 8.59 -4.83 -6.64
C GLY A 894 8.38 -3.94 -5.43
N GLU A 895 7.67 -4.42 -4.40
CA GLU A 895 7.58 -3.72 -3.11
C GLU A 895 8.75 -4.10 -2.21
N ASP A 896 9.35 -3.09 -1.60
CA ASP A 896 10.37 -3.28 -0.58
C ASP A 896 9.73 -3.73 0.73
N ILE A 897 10.12 -4.92 1.18
CA ILE A 897 9.74 -5.45 2.49
C ILE A 897 10.95 -5.34 3.40
N LEU A 898 10.79 -4.55 4.45
CA LEU A 898 11.78 -4.43 5.52
C LEU A 898 11.44 -5.43 6.62
N PRO A 899 12.33 -6.39 6.94
CA PRO A 899 12.11 -7.29 8.06
C PRO A 899 12.05 -6.51 9.38
N MET A 900 11.12 -6.91 10.25
CA MET A 900 10.72 -6.15 11.45
C MET A 900 11.77 -6.12 12.57
N THR A 901 12.84 -6.91 12.47
CA THR A 901 14.00 -6.89 13.39
C THR A 901 15.24 -7.43 12.67
N GLU A 902 16.18 -6.54 12.36
CA GLU A 902 17.42 -6.90 11.66
C GLU A 902 18.56 -7.15 12.65
N ARG A 903 19.08 -8.37 12.71
CA ARG A 903 20.35 -8.69 13.36
C ARG A 903 21.34 -9.13 12.29
N PHE A 904 22.51 -8.50 12.26
CA PHE A 904 23.58 -8.89 11.35
C PHE A 904 24.62 -9.73 12.10
N ARG A 905 24.98 -10.88 11.52
CA ARG A 905 26.11 -11.70 11.93
C ARG A 905 27.29 -11.38 11.00
N PHE A 906 28.41 -10.99 11.58
CA PHE A 906 29.65 -10.75 10.83
C PHE A 906 30.45 -12.05 10.69
N ALA A 907 31.04 -12.28 9.52
CA ALA A 907 31.99 -13.36 9.29
C ALA A 907 33.24 -13.15 10.16
N ARG A 908 33.81 -14.24 10.69
CA ARG A 908 35.04 -14.18 11.47
C ARG A 908 36.24 -13.85 10.59
N ALA A 909 37.12 -12.98 11.06
CA ALA A 909 38.31 -12.56 10.30
C ALA A 909 39.32 -13.68 10.03
N ASP A 910 39.42 -14.69 10.90
CA ASP A 910 40.34 -15.82 10.75
C ASP A 910 39.89 -16.84 9.68
N LEU A 911 38.59 -16.85 9.35
CA LEU A 911 37.98 -17.65 8.29
C LEU A 911 37.48 -16.78 7.11
N THR A 912 38.04 -15.58 6.95
CA THR A 912 37.75 -14.68 5.84
C THR A 912 38.97 -14.53 4.94
N VAL A 913 38.84 -14.81 3.64
CA VAL A 913 39.92 -14.57 2.66
C VAL A 913 39.67 -13.30 1.86
N ILE A 914 40.74 -12.70 1.37
CA ILE A 914 40.67 -11.51 0.52
C ILE A 914 41.04 -11.91 -0.91
N VAL A 915 40.21 -11.54 -1.87
CA VAL A 915 40.44 -11.74 -3.31
C VAL A 915 40.27 -10.41 -4.08
N PRO A 916 40.77 -10.31 -5.32
CA PRO A 916 40.47 -9.17 -6.18
C PRO A 916 38.96 -8.99 -6.36
N TYR A 917 38.51 -7.74 -6.36
CA TYR A 917 37.08 -7.40 -6.46
C TYR A 917 36.38 -8.06 -7.66
N ARG A 918 37.01 -8.07 -8.84
CA ARG A 918 36.44 -8.71 -10.05
C ARG A 918 36.30 -10.22 -9.88
N THR A 919 37.23 -10.86 -9.18
CA THR A 919 37.19 -12.28 -8.87
C THR A 919 36.04 -12.60 -7.91
N CYS A 920 35.83 -11.77 -6.88
CA CYS A 920 34.69 -11.92 -5.98
C CYS A 920 33.36 -11.86 -6.73
N LEU A 921 33.17 -10.89 -7.63
CA LEU A 921 31.98 -10.83 -8.48
C LEU A 921 31.85 -12.07 -9.39
N GLY A 922 32.96 -12.54 -9.97
CA GLY A 922 32.98 -13.74 -10.80
C GLY A 922 32.59 -15.02 -10.04
N LEU A 923 32.83 -15.06 -8.72
CA LEU A 923 32.41 -16.15 -7.83
C LEU A 923 30.96 -16.00 -7.32
N GLY A 924 30.20 -15.01 -7.83
CA GLY A 924 28.82 -14.75 -7.41
C GLY A 924 28.69 -13.77 -6.23
N GLY A 925 29.74 -12.99 -5.95
CA GLY A 925 29.69 -11.92 -4.95
C GLY A 925 28.97 -10.67 -5.46
N ASP A 926 28.45 -9.88 -4.53
CA ASP A 926 27.72 -8.63 -4.77
C ASP A 926 28.59 -7.42 -4.41
N LEU A 927 28.41 -6.29 -5.10
CA LEU A 927 29.00 -5.00 -4.71
C LEU A 927 28.28 -4.46 -3.46
N THR A 928 28.98 -4.25 -2.35
CA THR A 928 28.36 -3.87 -1.07
C THR A 928 28.70 -2.46 -0.61
N ALA A 929 29.89 -1.98 -0.95
CA ALA A 929 30.36 -0.65 -0.57
C ALA A 929 31.36 -0.09 -1.58
N ILE A 930 31.44 1.24 -1.64
CA ILE A 930 32.38 1.97 -2.48
C ILE A 930 33.05 3.04 -1.62
N SER A 931 34.37 3.10 -1.64
CA SER A 931 35.13 4.20 -1.03
C SER A 931 35.71 5.11 -2.10
N ILE A 932 35.55 6.43 -1.94
CA ILE A 932 36.16 7.46 -2.77
C ILE A 932 37.34 8.04 -1.99
N LEU A 933 38.54 7.94 -2.56
CA LEU A 933 39.82 8.33 -1.96
C LEU A 933 40.38 9.55 -2.71
N PRO A 934 40.22 10.77 -2.18
CA PRO A 934 40.64 11.99 -2.86
C PRO A 934 42.15 12.08 -3.06
N GLU A 935 42.58 12.63 -4.19
CA GLU A 935 43.99 12.93 -4.44
C GLU A 935 44.50 14.08 -3.55
N ALA A 936 45.82 14.24 -3.47
CA ALA A 936 46.46 15.28 -2.66
C ALA A 936 46.03 16.69 -3.11
N GLY A 937 45.16 17.35 -2.35
CA GLY A 937 44.66 18.71 -2.60
C GLY A 937 43.14 18.85 -2.68
N ALA A 938 42.39 17.76 -2.91
CA ALA A 938 40.92 17.78 -2.88
C ALA A 938 40.39 17.43 -1.47
N GLY A 939 39.45 18.22 -0.93
CA GLY A 939 38.84 17.98 0.39
C GLY A 939 37.68 16.97 0.33
N PRO A 940 37.71 15.85 1.08
CA PRO A 940 36.61 14.89 1.20
C PRO A 940 35.24 15.53 1.49
N ILE A 941 35.17 16.53 2.39
CA ILE A 941 33.90 17.19 2.72
C ILE A 941 33.32 17.92 1.49
N ALA A 942 34.15 18.61 0.70
CA ALA A 942 33.67 19.31 -0.50
C ALA A 942 33.14 18.34 -1.57
N ILE A 943 33.76 17.16 -1.71
CA ILE A 943 33.28 16.11 -2.60
C ILE A 943 31.96 15.53 -2.08
N ALA A 944 31.85 15.29 -0.77
CA ALA A 944 30.63 14.81 -0.15
C ALA A 944 29.48 15.83 -0.22
N ASP A 945 29.78 17.12 -0.11
CA ASP A 945 28.84 18.24 -0.30
C ASP A 945 28.33 18.33 -1.74
N ASN A 946 29.14 17.94 -2.73
CA ASN A 946 28.68 17.84 -4.12
C ASN A 946 27.79 16.60 -4.30
N LEU A 947 28.26 15.43 -3.84
CA LEU A 947 27.51 14.18 -3.94
C LEU A 947 26.14 14.24 -3.26
N ALA A 948 26.04 14.77 -2.05
CA ALA A 948 24.78 14.83 -1.31
C ALA A 948 23.74 15.81 -1.88
N ARG A 949 24.08 16.60 -2.91
CA ARG A 949 23.07 17.42 -3.63
C ARG A 949 22.11 16.54 -4.42
N TRP A 950 22.63 15.45 -4.99
CA TRP A 950 21.91 14.61 -5.94
C TRP A 950 21.80 13.14 -5.51
N LEU A 951 22.81 12.58 -4.82
CA LEU A 951 22.84 11.19 -4.37
C LEU A 951 22.10 11.03 -3.03
N ALA A 952 21.17 10.08 -2.96
CA ALA A 952 20.32 9.84 -1.79
C ALA A 952 20.95 8.93 -0.71
N TYR A 953 22.10 8.30 -0.98
CA TYR A 953 22.76 7.44 0.01
C TYR A 953 23.41 8.25 1.15
N PRO A 954 23.43 7.72 2.38
CA PRO A 954 24.23 8.29 3.44
C PRO A 954 25.71 8.20 3.09
N LEU A 955 26.44 9.30 3.32
CA LEU A 955 27.87 9.41 3.08
C LEU A 955 28.59 9.47 4.42
N PHE A 956 29.60 8.62 4.58
CA PHE A 956 30.49 8.67 5.75
C PHE A 956 31.82 9.29 5.31
N VAL A 957 32.19 10.43 5.89
CA VAL A 957 33.32 11.25 5.41
C VAL A 957 34.41 11.30 6.48
N GLY A 958 35.63 10.92 6.09
CA GLY A 958 36.83 11.01 6.92
C GLY A 958 37.66 12.26 6.58
N GLU A 959 37.58 13.29 7.41
CA GLU A 959 38.40 14.52 7.31
C GLU A 959 38.51 15.19 8.69
N ALA A 960 39.68 15.07 9.34
CA ALA A 960 39.93 15.57 10.70
C ALA A 960 38.86 15.12 11.73
N GLY A 961 38.37 13.89 11.55
CA GLY A 961 37.24 13.29 12.27
C GLY A 961 36.34 12.53 11.30
N THR A 962 35.37 11.80 11.85
CA THR A 962 34.42 11.01 11.05
C THR A 962 33.05 11.68 11.08
N TRP A 963 32.53 11.99 9.90
CA TRP A 963 31.31 12.76 9.71
C TRP A 963 30.24 11.91 9.02
N TYR A 964 29.02 11.97 9.54
CA TYR A 964 27.82 11.53 8.86
C TYR A 964 27.30 12.67 8.01
N HIS A 965 27.21 12.45 6.71
CA HIS A 965 26.64 13.41 5.79
C HIS A 965 25.41 12.81 5.11
N SER A 966 24.27 13.44 5.32
CA SER A 966 23.00 13.02 4.71
C SER A 966 22.22 14.22 4.23
N ALA A 967 21.46 14.03 3.15
CA ALA A 967 20.43 14.95 2.69
C ALA A 967 19.23 14.92 3.65
N SER A 968 19.43 15.32 4.92
CA SER A 968 18.35 15.35 5.91
C SER A 968 17.65 16.71 5.90
N ARG A 969 16.31 16.67 5.93
CA ARG A 969 15.46 17.84 6.11
C ARG A 969 15.51 18.24 7.57
N THR A 970 16.54 18.97 8.00
CA THR A 970 16.55 19.52 9.35
C THR A 970 15.48 20.61 9.45
N LEU A 971 14.33 20.27 10.04
CA LEU A 971 13.30 21.22 10.45
C LEU A 971 13.85 22.04 11.63
N ARG A 972 14.62 23.10 11.36
CA ARG A 972 14.94 24.08 12.40
C ARG A 972 13.68 24.89 12.70
N TYR A 973 12.97 24.50 13.77
CA TYR A 973 11.89 25.30 14.37
C TYR A 973 12.47 26.56 15.03
N GLN A 974 12.91 27.53 14.24
CA GLN A 974 13.16 28.87 14.76
C GLN A 974 11.81 29.53 15.10
N GLY A 975 11.66 30.02 16.34
CA GLY A 975 10.52 30.86 16.73
C GLY A 975 9.46 30.22 17.62
N VAL A 976 9.42 28.90 17.83
CA VAL A 976 8.42 28.26 18.73
C VAL A 976 8.55 28.77 20.17
N ALA A 977 9.79 28.95 20.65
CA ALA A 977 10.04 29.53 21.97
C ALA A 977 9.50 30.97 22.09
N ASN A 978 9.50 31.74 21.00
CA ASN A 978 8.99 33.12 20.98
C ASN A 978 7.46 33.20 20.99
N LEU A 979 6.76 32.09 20.72
CA LEU A 979 5.28 32.03 20.72
C LEU A 979 4.70 31.75 22.11
N LEU A 980 5.49 31.22 23.04
CA LEU A 980 5.02 30.82 24.36
C LEU A 980 4.45 32.00 25.15
N VAL A 981 5.12 33.15 25.12
CA VAL A 981 4.69 34.35 25.85
C VAL A 981 3.38 34.93 25.28
N PRO A 982 3.23 35.19 23.95
CA PRO A 982 1.96 35.63 23.37
C PRO A 982 0.78 34.69 23.64
N ILE A 983 1.01 33.37 23.57
CA ILE A 983 -0.05 32.38 23.84
C ILE A 983 -0.53 32.47 25.29
N LEU A 984 0.39 32.56 26.26
CA LEU A 984 0.02 32.70 27.67
C LEU A 984 -0.78 33.98 27.93
N ILE A 985 -0.35 35.11 27.36
CA ILE A 985 -1.06 36.39 27.47
C ILE A 985 -2.51 36.24 27.01
N VAL A 986 -2.74 35.53 25.90
CA VAL A 986 -4.10 35.30 25.40
C VAL A 986 -4.89 34.38 26.28
N VAL A 987 -4.33 33.27 26.76
CA VAL A 987 -5.03 32.38 27.69
C VAL A 987 -5.58 33.20 28.85
N PHE A 988 -4.78 34.10 29.41
CA PHE A 988 -5.20 34.98 30.50
C PHE A 988 -6.24 36.02 30.08
N ILE A 989 -6.09 36.68 28.92
CA ILE A 989 -7.07 37.64 28.41
C ILE A 989 -8.42 36.95 28.15
N CYS A 990 -8.43 35.80 27.47
CA CYS A 990 -9.63 35.04 27.16
C CYS A 990 -10.29 34.51 28.43
N LEU A 991 -9.52 33.96 29.36
CA LEU A 991 -10.03 33.48 30.64
C LEU A 991 -10.70 34.62 31.43
N ASN A 992 -10.02 35.75 31.59
CA ASN A 992 -10.56 36.92 32.30
C ASN A 992 -11.85 37.43 31.63
N THR A 993 -11.84 37.55 30.30
CA THR A 993 -13.00 37.96 29.53
C THR A 993 -14.18 37.01 29.74
N MET A 994 -13.98 35.70 29.56
CA MET A 994 -15.05 34.71 29.67
C MET A 994 -15.58 34.57 31.11
N ILE A 995 -14.74 34.68 32.13
CA ILE A 995 -15.17 34.73 33.54
C ILE A 995 -16.08 35.94 33.76
N GLY A 996 -15.71 37.12 33.27
CA GLY A 996 -16.54 38.32 33.33
C GLY A 996 -17.91 38.11 32.67
N HIS A 997 -17.91 37.49 31.48
CA HIS A 997 -19.15 37.15 30.75
C HIS A 997 -20.09 36.22 31.53
N VAL A 998 -19.57 35.25 32.29
CA VAL A 998 -20.38 34.34 33.11
C VAL A 998 -21.00 35.06 34.31
N HIS A 999 -20.20 35.88 35.02
CA HIS A 999 -20.67 36.58 36.23
C HIS A 999 -21.77 37.60 35.92
N GLU A 1000 -21.64 38.32 34.80
CA GLU A 1000 -22.66 39.27 34.36
C GLU A 1000 -23.97 38.61 33.90
N ARG A 1001 -23.96 37.30 33.66
CA ARG A 1001 -25.10 36.51 33.15
C ARG A 1001 -25.70 35.57 34.19
N GLN A 1002 -25.37 35.74 35.47
CA GLN A 1002 -25.95 34.92 36.55
C GLN A 1002 -27.50 34.94 36.55
N LYS A 1003 -28.11 36.11 36.30
CA LYS A 1003 -29.58 36.25 36.19
C LYS A 1003 -30.17 35.57 34.94
N GLU A 1004 -29.39 35.45 33.86
CA GLU A 1004 -29.83 34.73 32.66
C GLU A 1004 -29.69 33.21 32.84
N ILE A 1005 -28.61 32.79 33.51
CA ILE A 1005 -28.36 31.39 33.91
C ILE A 1005 -29.48 30.86 34.82
N SER A 1006 -29.96 31.67 35.77
CA SER A 1006 -31.10 31.28 36.61
C SER A 1006 -32.39 31.13 35.82
N VAL A 1007 -32.65 31.98 34.82
CA VAL A 1007 -33.81 31.84 33.91
C VAL A 1007 -33.71 30.56 33.08
N TYR A 1008 -32.55 30.24 32.51
CA TYR A 1008 -32.34 28.99 31.76
C TYR A 1008 -32.57 27.75 32.63
N THR A 1009 -32.14 27.81 33.89
CA THR A 1009 -32.36 26.75 34.88
C THR A 1009 -33.84 26.61 35.22
N SER A 1010 -34.56 27.72 35.40
CA SER A 1010 -36.01 27.75 35.67
C SER A 1010 -36.86 27.23 34.50
N VAL A 1011 -36.37 27.35 33.26
CA VAL A 1011 -37.01 26.81 32.05
C VAL A 1011 -36.67 25.31 31.85
N GLY A 1012 -35.85 24.73 32.73
CA GLY A 1012 -35.56 23.29 32.74
C GLY A 1012 -34.31 22.86 31.98
N LEU A 1013 -33.41 23.78 31.61
CA LEU A 1013 -32.11 23.40 31.02
C LEU A 1013 -31.23 22.72 32.07
N ALA A 1014 -30.69 21.55 31.73
CA ALA A 1014 -29.75 20.86 32.59
C ALA A 1014 -28.46 21.70 32.81
N PRO A 1015 -27.84 21.65 33.99
CA PRO A 1015 -26.62 22.38 34.30
C PRO A 1015 -25.49 22.22 33.27
N ALA A 1016 -25.34 21.00 32.72
CA ALA A 1016 -24.36 20.72 31.66
C ALA A 1016 -24.68 21.44 30.34
N HIS A 1017 -25.96 21.59 29.99
CA HIS A 1017 -26.39 22.33 28.80
C HIS A 1017 -26.11 23.83 28.95
N VAL A 1018 -26.27 24.40 30.16
CA VAL A 1018 -25.94 25.81 30.43
C VAL A 1018 -24.43 26.07 30.30
N GLY A 1019 -23.58 25.18 30.84
CA GLY A 1019 -22.14 25.27 30.65
C GLY A 1019 -21.73 25.17 29.17
N PHE A 1020 -22.39 24.30 28.40
CA PHE A 1020 -22.14 24.12 26.98
C PHE A 1020 -22.41 25.38 26.15
N LEU A 1021 -23.40 26.21 26.50
CA LEU A 1021 -23.69 27.48 25.80
C LEU A 1021 -22.48 28.42 25.76
N PHE A 1022 -21.71 28.49 26.85
CA PHE A 1022 -20.52 29.36 26.93
C PHE A 1022 -19.33 28.81 26.15
N ILE A 1023 -19.20 27.48 26.04
CA ILE A 1023 -18.19 26.84 25.18
C ILE A 1023 -18.50 27.15 23.71
N VAL A 1024 -19.77 27.03 23.30
CA VAL A 1024 -20.20 27.39 21.94
C VAL A 1024 -19.92 28.86 21.62
N GLU A 1025 -20.21 29.78 22.54
CA GLU A 1025 -19.95 31.21 22.35
C GLU A 1025 -18.45 31.49 22.14
N ALA A 1026 -17.58 30.87 22.95
CA ALA A 1026 -16.13 30.99 22.80
C ALA A 1026 -15.62 30.37 21.49
N MET A 1027 -16.15 29.22 21.08
CA MET A 1027 -15.78 28.60 19.81
C MET A 1027 -16.25 29.42 18.61
N ALA A 1028 -17.44 30.02 18.67
CA ALA A 1028 -17.92 30.91 17.62
C ALA A 1028 -17.05 32.16 17.49
N LEU A 1029 -16.58 32.74 18.61
CA LEU A 1029 -15.57 33.80 18.61
C LEU A 1029 -14.23 33.34 18.01
N ALA A 1030 -13.79 32.12 18.32
CA ALA A 1030 -12.57 31.56 17.74
C ALA A 1030 -12.68 31.42 16.20
N VAL A 1031 -13.81 30.92 15.68
CA VAL A 1031 -14.05 30.82 14.23
C VAL A 1031 -13.99 32.19 13.56
N LEU A 1032 -14.71 33.18 14.11
CA LEU A 1032 -14.71 34.55 13.59
C LEU A 1032 -13.31 35.15 13.56
N ALA A 1033 -12.60 35.07 14.69
CA ALA A 1033 -11.29 35.67 14.83
C ALA A 1033 -10.23 35.00 13.96
N THR A 1034 -10.29 33.68 13.80
CA THR A 1034 -9.31 32.91 13.02
C THR A 1034 -9.41 33.23 11.53
N VAL A 1035 -10.63 33.27 10.98
CA VAL A 1035 -10.83 33.59 9.55
C VAL A 1035 -10.50 35.05 9.25
N ILE A 1036 -10.93 35.99 10.10
CA ILE A 1036 -10.64 37.42 9.90
C ILE A 1036 -9.15 37.70 10.11
N GLY A 1037 -8.53 37.11 11.14
CA GLY A 1037 -7.09 37.21 11.38
C GLY A 1037 -6.26 36.64 10.24
N TYR A 1038 -6.74 35.57 9.60
CA TYR A 1038 -6.13 35.00 8.40
C TYR A 1038 -6.22 35.92 7.19
N ILE A 1039 -7.42 36.46 6.92
CA ILE A 1039 -7.62 37.45 5.85
C ILE A 1039 -6.70 38.66 6.08
N LEU A 1040 -6.60 39.15 7.32
CA LEU A 1040 -5.74 40.27 7.68
C LEU A 1040 -4.25 39.93 7.45
N ALA A 1041 -3.80 38.74 7.86
CA ALA A 1041 -2.42 38.30 7.65
C ALA A 1041 -2.07 38.21 6.15
N GLN A 1042 -2.98 37.68 5.33
CA GLN A 1042 -2.81 37.63 3.88
C GLN A 1042 -2.81 39.01 3.22
N LEU A 1043 -3.69 39.91 3.67
CA LEU A 1043 -3.76 41.29 3.18
C LEU A 1043 -2.42 42.00 3.45
N SER A 1044 -1.90 41.87 4.67
CA SER A 1044 -0.57 42.39 5.02
C SER A 1044 0.53 41.77 4.17
N ALA A 1045 0.52 40.45 3.95
CA ALA A 1045 1.50 39.77 3.11
C ALA A 1045 1.53 40.31 1.68
N ARG A 1046 0.36 40.49 1.07
CA ARG A 1046 0.22 40.93 -0.32
C ARG A 1046 0.62 42.39 -0.52
N PHE A 1047 0.22 43.29 0.37
CA PHE A 1047 0.45 44.73 0.20
C PHE A 1047 1.74 45.23 0.85
N MET A 1048 2.15 44.65 1.97
CA MET A 1048 3.30 45.12 2.75
C MET A 1048 4.56 44.27 2.53
N GLY A 1049 4.45 43.05 1.98
CA GLY A 1049 5.57 42.11 1.80
C GLY A 1049 6.70 42.60 0.88
N HIS A 1050 6.43 43.59 0.01
CA HIS A 1050 7.46 44.21 -0.85
C HIS A 1050 8.19 45.40 -0.20
N SER A 1051 7.79 45.82 1.02
CA SER A 1051 8.43 46.93 1.73
C SER A 1051 9.65 46.46 2.53
N ALA A 1052 10.70 47.28 2.61
CA ALA A 1052 11.95 46.92 3.29
C ALA A 1052 11.75 46.54 4.78
N MET A 1053 10.81 47.19 5.49
CA MET A 1053 10.47 46.86 6.89
C MET A 1053 9.84 45.47 7.09
N PHE A 1054 9.24 44.90 6.05
CA PHE A 1054 8.53 43.62 6.11
C PHE A 1054 9.18 42.56 5.21
N SER A 1055 10.34 42.85 4.61
CA SER A 1055 11.05 41.94 3.70
C SER A 1055 11.58 40.67 4.37
N ASP A 1056 11.89 40.74 5.67
CA ASP A 1056 12.26 39.58 6.50
C ASP A 1056 11.05 38.87 7.14
N LEU A 1057 9.88 39.52 7.16
CA LEU A 1057 8.61 38.93 7.58
C LEU A 1057 8.06 38.06 6.46
N THR A 1058 8.55 36.83 6.44
CA THR A 1058 8.13 35.79 5.51
C THR A 1058 6.78 35.24 5.98
N PHE A 1059 5.69 35.79 5.46
CA PHE A 1059 4.34 35.32 5.73
C PHE A 1059 4.16 33.90 5.19
N ASN A 1060 3.78 32.99 6.08
CA ASN A 1060 3.69 31.58 5.73
C ASN A 1060 2.48 31.33 4.83
N TYR A 1061 2.71 31.16 3.52
CA TYR A 1061 1.69 30.68 2.58
C TYR A 1061 1.48 29.16 2.69
N SER A 1062 2.30 28.45 3.49
CA SER A 1062 2.13 27.02 3.74
C SER A 1062 0.85 26.78 4.55
N SER A 1063 -0.05 26.10 3.90
CA SER A 1063 -1.38 25.77 4.36
C SER A 1063 -1.39 24.80 5.54
N LEU A 1064 -0.48 23.83 5.62
CA LEU A 1064 -0.46 22.88 6.76
C LEU A 1064 0.02 23.58 8.04
N ALA A 1065 1.08 24.38 7.96
CA ALA A 1065 1.53 25.21 9.07
C ALA A 1065 0.44 26.23 9.46
N GLY A 1066 -0.24 26.84 8.48
CA GLY A 1066 -1.41 27.69 8.70
C GLY A 1066 -2.54 26.97 9.44
N ILE A 1067 -2.94 25.77 9.00
CA ILE A 1067 -3.94 24.92 9.67
C ILE A 1067 -3.51 24.62 11.11
N ALA A 1068 -2.25 24.24 11.32
CA ALA A 1068 -1.72 23.95 12.67
C ALA A 1068 -1.80 25.18 13.58
N CYS A 1069 -1.52 26.37 13.06
CA CYS A 1069 -1.68 27.64 13.80
C CYS A 1069 -3.14 27.92 14.14
N MET A 1070 -4.06 27.71 13.21
CA MET A 1070 -5.49 27.86 13.45
C MET A 1070 -5.96 26.87 14.53
N PHE A 1071 -5.58 25.60 14.39
CA PHE A 1071 -5.91 24.57 15.37
C PHE A 1071 -5.35 24.88 16.76
N LEU A 1072 -4.14 25.44 16.83
CA LEU A 1072 -3.54 25.94 18.07
C LEU A 1072 -4.41 27.06 18.68
N VAL A 1073 -4.81 28.06 17.90
CA VAL A 1073 -5.70 29.15 18.37
C VAL A 1073 -7.03 28.60 18.86
N PHE A 1074 -7.67 27.69 18.11
CA PHE A 1074 -8.89 26.98 18.55
C PHE A 1074 -8.70 26.25 19.87
N SER A 1075 -7.60 25.51 20.01
CA SER A 1075 -7.28 24.73 21.21
C SER A 1075 -7.07 25.65 22.42
N VAL A 1076 -6.39 26.78 22.23
CA VAL A 1076 -6.16 27.79 23.26
C VAL A 1076 -7.48 28.41 23.73
N VAL A 1077 -8.36 28.82 22.80
CA VAL A 1077 -9.67 29.40 23.15
C VAL A 1077 -10.57 28.37 23.82
N PHE A 1078 -10.59 27.14 23.32
CA PHE A 1078 -11.35 26.04 23.92
C PHE A 1078 -10.90 25.76 25.36
N ALA A 1079 -9.59 25.63 25.59
CA ALA A 1079 -9.02 25.42 26.92
C ALA A 1079 -9.35 26.57 27.88
N ALA A 1080 -9.24 27.82 27.42
CA ALA A 1080 -9.58 29.01 28.21
C ALA A 1080 -11.08 29.09 28.55
N SER A 1081 -11.97 28.52 27.71
CA SER A 1081 -13.42 28.51 27.92
C SER A 1081 -13.90 27.45 28.92
N LEU A 1082 -13.10 26.40 29.17
CA LEU A 1082 -13.53 25.24 29.95
C LEU A 1082 -13.77 25.56 31.44
N TYR A 1083 -12.94 26.42 32.03
CA TYR A 1083 -13.09 26.85 33.42
C TYR A 1083 -14.33 27.75 33.64
N PRO A 1084 -14.54 28.83 32.85
CA PRO A 1084 -15.78 29.62 32.89
C PRO A 1084 -17.04 28.78 32.67
N ALA A 1085 -17.02 27.84 31.72
CA ALA A 1085 -18.16 26.95 31.46
C ALA A 1085 -18.51 26.07 32.66
N ARG A 1086 -17.51 25.55 33.38
CA ARG A 1086 -17.74 24.82 34.64
C ARG A 1086 -18.36 25.70 35.72
N ILE A 1087 -17.94 26.96 35.83
CA ILE A 1087 -18.54 27.92 36.77
C ILE A 1087 -20.01 28.16 36.41
N ALA A 1088 -20.32 28.40 35.14
CA ALA A 1088 -21.69 28.59 34.67
C ALA A 1088 -22.60 27.38 34.95
N ALA A 1089 -22.10 26.16 34.72
CA ALA A 1089 -22.84 24.94 35.01
C ALA A 1089 -23.12 24.76 36.52
N ARG A 1090 -22.16 25.10 37.39
CA ARG A 1090 -22.36 25.02 38.85
C ARG A 1090 -23.37 26.05 39.37
N LEU A 1091 -23.35 27.26 38.81
CA LEU A 1091 -24.34 28.31 39.11
C LEU A 1091 -25.78 27.92 38.70
N ALA A 1092 -25.93 26.96 37.80
CA ALA A 1092 -27.21 26.47 37.28
C ALA A 1092 -27.80 25.27 38.06
N MET A 1093 -27.18 24.83 39.17
CA MET A 1093 -27.71 23.73 39.98
C MET A 1093 -28.70 24.27 41.05
N PRO A 1094 -30.00 23.93 40.99
CA PRO A 1094 -30.92 24.23 42.09
C PRO A 1094 -30.58 23.35 43.30
N ASP A 1095 -30.70 23.90 44.50
CA ASP A 1095 -30.41 23.26 45.80
C ASP A 1095 -31.20 21.94 45.99
N VAL A 1096 -30.62 20.82 45.54
CA VAL A 1096 -31.18 19.46 45.73
C VAL A 1096 -30.15 18.58 46.44
N THR A 1097 -29.85 18.94 47.69
CA THR A 1097 -29.16 18.06 48.64
C THR A 1097 -30.00 17.88 49.91
N ARG A 1098 -31.25 17.39 49.75
CA ARG A 1098 -31.93 16.66 50.83
C ARG A 1098 -32.30 15.27 50.30
N THR A 1099 -31.29 14.40 50.19
CA THR A 1099 -31.44 12.98 49.87
C THR A 1099 -32.40 12.32 50.86
N TRP A 1100 -33.57 11.91 50.36
CA TRP A 1100 -34.56 11.11 51.08
C TRP A 1100 -33.95 9.74 51.46
N ARG A 1101 -33.95 9.38 52.75
CA ARG A 1101 -33.45 8.08 53.26
C ARG A 1101 -34.64 7.15 53.54
N LEU A 1102 -34.51 5.87 53.17
CA LEU A 1102 -35.51 4.86 53.55
C LEU A 1102 -35.49 4.61 55.06
N PRO A 1103 -36.65 4.32 55.69
CA PRO A 1103 -36.69 3.89 57.09
C PRO A 1103 -36.02 2.51 57.27
N ASP A 1104 -35.54 2.23 58.47
CA ASP A 1104 -34.96 0.93 58.81
C ASP A 1104 -36.06 -0.17 58.82
N PRO A 1105 -35.81 -1.37 58.27
CA PRO A 1105 -36.81 -2.44 58.18
C PRO A 1105 -37.11 -3.09 59.53
N GLU A 1106 -38.38 -3.42 59.79
CA GLU A 1106 -38.81 -4.25 60.92
C GLU A 1106 -38.88 -5.71 60.46
N GLY A 1107 -37.76 -6.43 60.58
CA GLY A 1107 -37.64 -7.81 60.09
C GLY A 1107 -37.70 -7.89 58.56
N ASP A 1108 -38.73 -8.57 58.03
CA ASP A 1108 -38.97 -8.70 56.58
C ASP A 1108 -39.96 -7.67 56.03
N LEU A 1109 -40.31 -6.66 56.83
CA LEU A 1109 -41.32 -5.68 56.50
C LEU A 1109 -40.73 -4.27 56.45
N LEU A 1110 -40.98 -3.56 55.35
CA LEU A 1110 -40.64 -2.14 55.19
C LEU A 1110 -41.90 -1.36 54.81
N THR A 1111 -42.28 -0.42 55.66
CA THR A 1111 -43.50 0.39 55.51
C THR A 1111 -43.11 1.86 55.47
N LEU A 1112 -43.64 2.62 54.51
CA LEU A 1112 -43.44 4.07 54.44
C LEU A 1112 -44.64 4.76 53.80
N ASN A 1113 -44.92 5.97 54.25
CA ASN A 1113 -45.89 6.83 53.59
C ASN A 1113 -45.17 7.64 52.51
N LEU A 1114 -45.70 7.61 51.29
CA LEU A 1114 -45.18 8.43 50.21
C LEU A 1114 -45.66 9.87 50.42
N PRO A 1115 -44.79 10.89 50.25
CA PRO A 1115 -45.14 12.29 50.54
C PRO A 1115 -45.98 12.89 49.40
N PHE A 1116 -47.15 12.32 49.15
CA PHE A 1116 -48.11 12.72 48.11
C PHE A 1116 -49.52 12.69 48.71
N LEU A 1117 -50.16 13.86 48.76
CA LEU A 1117 -51.55 14.03 49.17
C LEU A 1117 -52.43 14.07 47.92
N LEU A 1118 -53.51 13.30 47.93
CA LEU A 1118 -54.44 13.11 46.82
C LEU A 1118 -55.86 13.50 47.23
N LYS A 1119 -56.68 13.96 46.29
CA LYS A 1119 -58.10 14.21 46.57
C LYS A 1119 -58.87 12.89 46.52
N ASN A 1120 -59.97 12.79 47.27
CA ASN A 1120 -60.85 11.61 47.26
C ASN A 1120 -61.35 11.23 45.85
N GLU A 1121 -61.56 12.21 44.97
CA GLU A 1121 -62.01 11.98 43.58
C GLU A 1121 -60.96 11.26 42.71
N GLU A 1122 -59.68 11.34 43.06
CA GLU A 1122 -58.57 10.78 42.27
C GLU A 1122 -58.21 9.34 42.68
N GLU A 1123 -58.85 8.79 43.72
CA GLU A 1123 -58.51 7.51 44.37
C GLU A 1123 -58.44 6.34 43.37
N MET A 1124 -59.52 6.13 42.60
CA MET A 1124 -59.58 5.04 41.61
C MET A 1124 -58.64 5.28 40.42
N GLY A 1125 -58.51 6.54 40.00
CA GLY A 1125 -57.72 6.92 38.83
C GLY A 1125 -56.22 6.68 39.04
N ILE A 1126 -55.67 7.13 40.17
CA ILE A 1126 -54.25 6.93 40.46
C ILE A 1126 -53.92 5.46 40.74
N MET A 1127 -54.81 4.72 41.40
CA MET A 1127 -54.57 3.30 41.70
C MET A 1127 -54.58 2.44 40.42
N ARG A 1128 -55.45 2.72 39.45
CA ARG A 1128 -55.41 2.07 38.12
C ARG A 1128 -54.21 2.51 37.29
N PHE A 1129 -53.80 3.78 37.38
CA PHE A 1129 -52.59 4.27 36.72
C PHE A 1129 -51.33 3.58 37.25
N LEU A 1130 -51.20 3.43 38.57
CA LEU A 1130 -50.11 2.71 39.20
C LEU A 1130 -50.16 1.20 38.90
N ALA A 1131 -51.36 0.60 38.82
CA ALA A 1131 -51.53 -0.79 38.38
C ALA A 1131 -51.03 -1.00 36.96
N ALA A 1132 -51.44 -0.16 36.00
CA ALA A 1132 -50.99 -0.23 34.61
C ALA A 1132 -49.46 -0.03 34.47
N PHE A 1133 -48.88 0.87 35.26
CA PHE A 1133 -47.41 1.03 35.32
C PHE A 1133 -46.72 -0.24 35.81
N ILE A 1134 -47.23 -0.87 36.88
CA ILE A 1134 -46.66 -2.10 37.45
C ILE A 1134 -46.83 -3.27 36.47
N GLU A 1135 -48.00 -3.42 35.83
CA GLU A 1135 -48.26 -4.47 34.82
C GLU A 1135 -47.40 -4.33 33.56
N SER A 1136 -47.06 -3.11 33.13
CA SER A 1136 -46.17 -2.90 31.97
C SER A 1136 -44.76 -3.48 32.15
N HIS A 1137 -44.40 -3.89 33.38
CA HIS A 1137 -43.12 -4.53 33.72
C HIS A 1137 -43.24 -6.07 33.85
N GLN A 1138 -44.31 -6.67 33.33
CA GLN A 1138 -44.53 -8.13 33.38
C GLN A 1138 -43.71 -8.92 32.33
N ASP A 1139 -43.51 -8.37 31.13
CA ASP A 1139 -42.85 -9.07 30.00
C ASP A 1139 -41.47 -8.50 29.59
N VAL A 1140 -40.91 -7.55 30.34
CA VAL A 1140 -39.65 -6.88 30.00
C VAL A 1140 -38.49 -7.38 30.86
N ALA A 1141 -37.59 -8.20 30.30
CA ALA A 1141 -36.43 -8.76 31.00
C ALA A 1141 -35.29 -7.74 31.28
N HIS A 1142 -35.42 -6.49 30.85
CA HIS A 1142 -34.45 -5.41 31.07
C HIS A 1142 -35.15 -4.18 31.68
N GLY A 1143 -34.85 -3.85 32.95
CA GLY A 1143 -35.48 -2.75 33.66
C GLY A 1143 -35.11 -2.71 35.15
N ASN A 1144 -35.70 -1.78 35.90
CA ASN A 1144 -35.41 -1.62 37.34
C ASN A 1144 -36.08 -2.70 38.22
N PHE A 1145 -37.16 -3.33 37.73
CA PHE A 1145 -37.89 -4.42 38.40
C PHE A 1145 -38.74 -5.22 37.39
N ILE A 1146 -39.12 -6.46 37.75
CA ILE A 1146 -40.00 -7.36 36.97
C ILE A 1146 -41.17 -7.80 37.85
N VAL A 1147 -42.37 -7.95 37.29
CA VAL A 1147 -43.60 -8.25 38.04
C VAL A 1147 -44.23 -9.56 37.56
N SER A 1148 -44.69 -10.42 38.47
CA SER A 1148 -45.38 -11.68 38.10
C SER A 1148 -46.90 -11.55 37.99
N GLY A 1149 -47.47 -10.40 38.37
CA GLY A 1149 -48.88 -10.03 38.27
C GLY A 1149 -49.25 -8.95 39.31
N ALA A 1150 -50.27 -8.14 39.03
CA ALA A 1150 -50.81 -7.13 39.95
C ALA A 1150 -52.33 -7.31 40.10
N ASN A 1151 -52.84 -7.30 41.33
CA ASN A 1151 -54.27 -7.38 41.63
C ASN A 1151 -54.70 -6.16 42.44
N LEU A 1152 -55.78 -5.50 42.01
CA LEU A 1152 -56.42 -4.40 42.73
C LEU A 1152 -57.61 -4.95 43.52
N ASP A 1153 -57.51 -4.96 44.85
CA ASP A 1153 -58.55 -5.42 45.77
C ASP A 1153 -59.14 -4.23 46.55
N VAL A 1154 -60.43 -4.32 46.91
CA VAL A 1154 -61.06 -3.41 47.91
C VAL A 1154 -61.11 -4.16 49.24
N GLU A 1155 -60.35 -3.72 50.23
CA GLU A 1155 -60.28 -4.43 51.51
C GLU A 1155 -61.46 -3.98 52.41
N SER A 1156 -62.42 -4.90 52.63
CA SER A 1156 -63.44 -4.73 53.69
C SER A 1156 -62.88 -5.32 55.00
N PRO A 1157 -62.93 -4.59 56.14
CA PRO A 1157 -62.32 -5.07 57.38
C PRO A 1157 -62.98 -6.40 57.84
N PRO A 1158 -62.20 -7.43 58.21
CA PRO A 1158 -62.75 -8.71 58.63
C PRO A 1158 -63.36 -8.61 60.04
N GLY A 1159 -64.67 -8.81 60.16
CA GLY A 1159 -65.37 -9.06 61.42
C GLY A 1159 -65.90 -7.83 62.16
N SER A 1160 -66.98 -7.22 61.68
CA SER A 1160 -67.88 -6.39 62.51
C SER A 1160 -69.25 -6.24 61.82
N THR A 1161 -70.27 -6.88 62.39
CA THR A 1161 -71.69 -6.66 62.05
C THR A 1161 -72.21 -5.43 62.78
N ALA A 1162 -71.91 -4.25 62.28
CA ALA A 1162 -72.61 -3.01 62.62
C ALA A 1162 -72.46 -2.01 61.46
N ARG A 1163 -73.56 -1.33 61.11
CA ARG A 1163 -73.68 -0.36 59.99
C ARG A 1163 -72.47 0.60 59.94
N MET A 1164 -71.69 0.59 58.84
CA MET A 1164 -70.57 1.52 58.61
C MET A 1164 -71.05 2.86 58.02
N PRO A 1165 -70.45 3.97 58.46
CA PRO A 1165 -69.94 4.99 57.56
C PRO A 1165 -68.47 5.29 57.90
N LEU A 1166 -67.53 4.56 57.29
CA LEU A 1166 -66.09 4.86 57.24
C LEU A 1166 -65.53 4.27 55.93
N PRO A 1167 -64.61 4.97 55.23
CA PRO A 1167 -64.26 4.65 53.83
C PRO A 1167 -63.40 3.38 53.72
N SER A 1168 -63.65 2.59 52.68
CA SER A 1168 -62.88 1.40 52.33
C SER A 1168 -61.58 1.82 51.64
N CYS A 1169 -60.42 1.37 52.12
CA CYS A 1169 -59.15 1.64 51.45
C CYS A 1169 -59.01 0.74 50.21
N LEU A 1170 -58.58 1.34 49.08
CA LEU A 1170 -58.16 0.60 47.89
C LEU A 1170 -56.73 0.07 48.08
N VAL A 1171 -56.54 -1.22 47.80
CA VAL A 1171 -55.24 -1.89 47.97
C VAL A 1171 -54.79 -2.52 46.66
N LEU A 1172 -53.61 -2.13 46.17
CA LEU A 1172 -52.97 -2.75 45.01
C LEU A 1172 -51.85 -3.68 45.49
N ARG A 1173 -51.94 -4.97 45.15
CA ARG A 1173 -50.97 -6.00 45.54
C ARG A 1173 -50.22 -6.53 44.31
N ALA A 1174 -48.90 -6.58 44.38
CA ALA A 1174 -48.06 -7.13 43.32
C ALA A 1174 -46.82 -7.85 43.86
N ASP A 1175 -46.45 -8.97 43.24
CA ASP A 1175 -45.20 -9.67 43.53
C ASP A 1175 -44.11 -9.21 42.55
N VAL A 1176 -43.03 -8.62 43.08
CA VAL A 1176 -42.02 -7.87 42.33
C VAL A 1176 -40.62 -8.44 42.58
N TRP A 1177 -39.85 -8.64 41.51
CA TRP A 1177 -38.43 -8.93 41.52
C TRP A 1177 -37.63 -7.66 41.26
N LEU A 1178 -36.62 -7.38 42.10
CA LEU A 1178 -35.82 -6.15 41.99
C LEU A 1178 -34.50 -6.38 41.27
N ALA A 1179 -34.06 -5.41 40.47
CA ALA A 1179 -32.71 -5.41 39.89
C ALA A 1179 -31.65 -4.99 40.94
N PRO A 1180 -30.44 -5.60 40.93
CA PRO A 1180 -29.95 -6.63 40.03
C PRO A 1180 -30.60 -8.00 40.28
N PHE A 1181 -31.12 -8.63 39.22
CA PHE A 1181 -31.91 -9.87 39.31
C PHE A 1181 -31.09 -11.08 39.80
N ASP A 1182 -29.75 -11.04 39.67
CA ASP A 1182 -28.82 -12.08 40.14
C ASP A 1182 -28.90 -12.32 41.65
N PHE A 1183 -29.33 -11.31 42.43
CA PHE A 1183 -29.50 -11.45 43.87
C PHE A 1183 -30.82 -12.12 44.28
N GLY A 1184 -31.68 -12.49 43.31
CA GLY A 1184 -32.92 -13.21 43.55
C GLY A 1184 -33.89 -12.51 44.50
N ILE A 1185 -33.84 -11.17 44.57
CA ILE A 1185 -34.62 -10.38 45.52
C ILE A 1185 -36.07 -10.33 45.05
N LYS A 1186 -36.95 -11.04 45.77
CA LYS A 1186 -38.39 -11.06 45.53
C LYS A 1186 -39.10 -10.42 46.71
N GLN A 1187 -40.02 -9.51 46.45
CA GLN A 1187 -40.85 -8.87 47.46
C GLN A 1187 -42.32 -8.82 47.04
N ARG A 1188 -43.21 -8.82 48.03
CA ARG A 1188 -44.62 -8.50 47.86
C ARG A 1188 -44.84 -7.03 48.21
N VAL A 1189 -45.34 -6.26 47.26
CA VAL A 1189 -45.66 -4.85 47.43
C VAL A 1189 -47.18 -4.70 47.59
N GLN A 1190 -47.59 -3.97 48.62
CA GLN A 1190 -48.98 -3.58 48.87
C GLN A 1190 -49.03 -2.06 48.94
N LEU A 1191 -49.76 -1.43 48.04
CA LEU A 1191 -50.02 0.01 48.05
C LEU A 1191 -51.41 0.23 48.63
N HIS A 1192 -51.48 0.89 49.77
CA HIS A 1192 -52.71 1.26 50.46
C HIS A 1192 -53.00 2.73 50.20
N CYS A 1193 -54.10 3.02 49.50
CA CYS A 1193 -54.62 4.38 49.40
C CYS A 1193 -55.70 4.55 50.47
N CYS A 1194 -55.40 5.33 51.50
CA CYS A 1194 -56.29 5.53 52.65
C CYS A 1194 -56.40 7.04 52.97
N PRO A 1195 -57.47 7.49 53.63
CA PRO A 1195 -57.54 8.85 54.15
C PRO A 1195 -56.34 9.17 55.04
N SER A 1196 -55.74 10.34 54.83
CA SER A 1196 -54.66 10.84 55.68
C SER A 1196 -55.19 11.10 57.08
N GLU A 1197 -54.53 10.53 58.09
CA GLU A 1197 -54.79 10.90 59.50
C GLU A 1197 -54.27 12.31 59.82
N ALA A 1198 -53.26 12.79 59.08
CA ALA A 1198 -52.59 14.07 59.31
C ALA A 1198 -53.32 15.27 58.65
N GLU A 1199 -53.93 15.07 57.48
CA GLU A 1199 -54.67 16.11 56.74
C GLU A 1199 -56.10 15.65 56.37
N PRO A 1200 -57.12 16.01 57.17
CA PRO A 1200 -58.51 15.62 56.92
C PRO A 1200 -59.02 16.13 55.55
N GLY A 1201 -59.48 15.20 54.69
CA GLY A 1201 -60.00 15.50 53.35
C GLY A 1201 -59.07 15.11 52.19
N TYR A 1202 -57.83 14.68 52.49
CA TYR A 1202 -56.89 14.12 51.53
C TYR A 1202 -56.64 12.62 51.79
N LEU A 1203 -56.24 11.90 50.74
CA LEU A 1203 -55.76 10.53 50.78
C LEU A 1203 -54.23 10.51 50.74
N GLU A 1204 -53.63 9.58 51.48
CA GLU A 1204 -52.21 9.24 51.42
C GLU A 1204 -52.03 7.82 50.87
N ILE A 1205 -50.91 7.61 50.16
CA ILE A 1205 -50.51 6.28 49.71
C ILE A 1205 -49.39 5.76 50.63
N ALA A 1206 -49.74 4.76 51.44
CA ALA A 1206 -48.79 3.99 52.22
C ALA A 1206 -48.33 2.78 51.40
N ILE A 1207 -47.02 2.60 51.26
CA ILE A 1207 -46.45 1.41 50.61
C ILE A 1207 -45.90 0.48 51.68
N ARG A 1208 -46.35 -0.77 51.61
CA ARG A 1208 -45.90 -1.88 52.45
C ARG A 1208 -45.17 -2.89 51.57
N MET A 1209 -43.89 -3.12 51.84
CA MET A 1209 -43.05 -4.06 51.10
C MET A 1209 -42.62 -5.18 52.01
N ILE A 1210 -42.97 -6.41 51.64
CA ILE A 1210 -42.70 -7.63 52.41
C ILE A 1210 -41.67 -8.44 51.64
N ARG A 1211 -40.49 -8.69 52.22
CA ARG A 1211 -39.45 -9.52 51.61
C ARG A 1211 -39.92 -10.97 51.55
N LEU A 1212 -39.87 -11.58 50.37
CA LEU A 1212 -40.17 -13.01 50.15
C LEU A 1212 -38.88 -13.81 49.95
N ALA A 1213 -37.88 -13.24 49.27
CA ALA A 1213 -36.58 -13.86 49.02
C ALA A 1213 -35.48 -12.80 48.81
N GLY A 1214 -34.20 -13.20 48.94
CA GLY A 1214 -33.02 -12.33 48.79
C GLY A 1214 -32.48 -11.82 50.13
N GLU A 1215 -31.21 -11.38 50.18
CA GLU A 1215 -30.55 -10.88 51.39
C GLU A 1215 -31.11 -9.52 51.85
N SER A 1216 -31.28 -9.31 53.17
CA SER A 1216 -31.95 -8.11 53.72
C SER A 1216 -31.21 -6.81 53.38
N SER A 1217 -29.88 -6.80 53.47
CA SER A 1217 -29.05 -5.63 53.16
C SER A 1217 -29.15 -5.19 51.69
N SER A 1218 -29.25 -6.16 50.78
CA SER A 1218 -29.38 -5.95 49.34
C SER A 1218 -30.81 -5.58 48.94
N TRP A 1219 -31.81 -6.14 49.63
CA TRP A 1219 -33.22 -5.77 49.49
C TRP A 1219 -33.48 -4.29 49.83
N VAL A 1220 -32.95 -3.81 50.96
CA VAL A 1220 -33.08 -2.40 51.38
C VAL A 1220 -32.45 -1.43 50.36
N ARG A 1221 -31.25 -1.73 49.85
CA ARG A 1221 -30.60 -0.89 48.81
C ARG A 1221 -31.38 -0.86 47.50
N SER A 1222 -31.83 -2.03 47.04
CA SER A 1222 -32.55 -2.16 45.76
C SER A 1222 -33.89 -1.43 45.79
N ASN A 1223 -34.55 -1.39 46.97
CA ASN A 1223 -35.78 -0.64 47.16
C ASN A 1223 -35.63 0.88 46.97
N ALA A 1224 -34.44 1.47 47.15
CA ALA A 1224 -34.23 2.88 46.84
C ALA A 1224 -34.46 3.21 45.35
N GLY A 1225 -34.01 2.32 44.45
CA GLY A 1225 -34.24 2.43 43.02
C GLY A 1225 -35.72 2.24 42.65
N PHE A 1226 -36.36 1.25 43.27
CA PHE A 1226 -37.79 0.97 43.06
C PHE A 1226 -38.69 2.15 43.49
N ILE A 1227 -38.49 2.69 44.69
CA ILE A 1227 -39.26 3.84 45.18
C ILE A 1227 -39.00 5.08 44.33
N LYS A 1228 -37.76 5.29 43.87
CA LYS A 1228 -37.45 6.40 42.97
C LYS A 1228 -38.23 6.30 41.65
N ALA A 1229 -38.37 5.10 41.10
CA ALA A 1229 -39.18 4.85 39.91
C ALA A 1229 -40.67 5.11 40.18
N LEU A 1230 -41.21 4.59 41.29
CA LEU A 1230 -42.60 4.79 41.68
C LEU A 1230 -42.93 6.29 41.90
N ARG A 1231 -42.07 7.03 42.64
CA ARG A 1231 -42.23 8.47 42.87
C ARG A 1231 -42.22 9.27 41.56
N LYS A 1232 -41.39 8.88 40.60
CA LYS A 1232 -41.36 9.53 39.28
C LYS A 1232 -42.70 9.40 38.57
N GLN A 1233 -43.35 8.23 38.66
CA GLN A 1233 -44.67 8.02 38.08
C GLN A 1233 -45.77 8.78 38.82
N MET A 1234 -45.70 8.85 40.14
CA MET A 1234 -46.63 9.67 40.92
C MET A 1234 -46.51 11.17 40.60
N LEU A 1235 -45.29 11.66 40.34
CA LEU A 1235 -45.11 13.02 39.83
C LEU A 1235 -45.73 13.18 38.43
N LEU A 1236 -45.57 12.18 37.57
CA LEU A 1236 -46.10 12.19 36.21
C LEU A 1236 -47.63 12.25 36.20
N TRP A 1237 -48.31 11.52 37.10
CA TRP A 1237 -49.76 11.61 37.30
C TRP A 1237 -50.25 13.05 37.48
N ARG A 1238 -49.47 13.90 38.19
CA ARG A 1238 -49.83 15.31 38.42
C ARG A 1238 -49.73 16.18 37.16
N PHE A 1239 -48.91 15.79 36.20
CA PHE A 1239 -48.75 16.49 34.92
C PHE A 1239 -49.72 15.99 33.83
N LEU A 1240 -50.44 14.90 34.07
CA LEU A 1240 -51.46 14.41 33.12
C LEU A 1240 -52.62 15.39 33.02
N THR A 1241 -53.14 15.58 31.80
CA THR A 1241 -54.31 16.41 31.55
C THR A 1241 -55.56 15.80 32.20
N PRO A 1242 -56.59 16.60 32.53
CA PRO A 1242 -57.84 16.08 33.11
C PRO A 1242 -58.49 14.97 32.26
N ALA A 1243 -58.41 15.09 30.93
CA ALA A 1243 -58.90 14.07 29.99
C ALA A 1243 -58.10 12.76 30.08
N ALA A 1244 -56.77 12.83 30.28
CA ALA A 1244 -55.94 11.64 30.48
C ALA A 1244 -56.22 10.99 31.84
N LYS A 1245 -56.43 11.77 32.90
CA LYS A 1245 -56.82 11.24 34.22
C LYS A 1245 -58.19 10.55 34.19
N ALA A 1246 -59.15 11.11 33.46
CA ALA A 1246 -60.50 10.55 33.30
C ALA A 1246 -60.50 9.12 32.69
N ARG A 1247 -59.55 8.83 31.79
CA ARG A 1247 -59.38 7.49 31.19
C ARG A 1247 -59.02 6.42 32.23
N TYR A 1248 -58.30 6.78 33.28
CA TYR A 1248 -57.97 5.86 34.37
C TYR A 1248 -59.08 5.79 35.43
N SER A 1249 -59.83 6.88 35.68
CA SER A 1249 -60.92 6.88 36.67
C SER A 1249 -62.20 6.17 36.20
N GLY A 1250 -62.34 5.86 34.90
CA GLY A 1250 -63.50 5.14 34.36
C GLY A 1250 -64.79 5.97 34.27
N SER A 1251 -64.67 7.29 34.38
CA SER A 1251 -65.75 8.26 34.23
C SER A 1251 -65.58 9.01 32.91
N GLU A 1252 -66.36 8.67 31.88
CA GLU A 1252 -66.45 9.49 30.67
C GLU A 1252 -66.96 10.89 31.04
N PRO A 1253 -66.26 11.98 30.69
CA PRO A 1253 -66.81 13.31 30.81
C PRO A 1253 -67.84 13.54 29.69
N ALA A 1254 -69.06 13.94 30.06
CA ALA A 1254 -70.06 14.43 29.12
C ALA A 1254 -69.52 15.65 28.35
N GLU A 1255 -69.56 15.59 27.02
CA GLU A 1255 -69.18 16.68 26.13
C GLU A 1255 -70.13 17.88 26.27
N PRO A 1256 -69.63 19.14 26.24
CA PRO A 1256 -70.46 20.30 25.96
C PRO A 1256 -70.50 20.60 24.46
N GLU A 1257 -71.71 20.68 23.91
CA GLU A 1257 -72.02 21.26 22.59
C GLU A 1257 -71.51 22.70 22.48
N THR A 1258 -70.70 23.00 21.46
CA THR A 1258 -70.73 24.30 20.79
C THR A 1258 -70.42 24.13 19.30
N ALA A 1259 -71.39 24.52 18.47
CA ALA A 1259 -71.31 24.59 17.03
C ALA A 1259 -70.31 25.65 16.54
N VAL A 1260 -69.77 25.47 15.33
CA VAL A 1260 -69.66 26.51 14.26
C VAL A 1260 -69.07 25.89 12.99
N THR A 1261 -69.94 25.83 11.97
CA THR A 1261 -69.75 25.90 10.49
C THR A 1261 -68.72 25.02 9.79
N ALA A 1262 -69.24 24.07 9.01
CA ALA A 1262 -68.55 23.41 7.90
C ALA A 1262 -68.63 24.26 6.62
N GLU A 1263 -67.48 24.65 6.06
CA GLU A 1263 -67.32 24.94 4.64
C GLU A 1263 -66.63 23.75 3.96
N ALA A 1264 -67.21 23.35 2.83
CA ALA A 1264 -66.80 22.20 2.04
C ALA A 1264 -65.57 22.50 1.18
N GLY A 1265 -64.62 21.56 1.11
CA GLY A 1265 -63.53 21.53 0.14
C GLY A 1265 -63.00 20.11 -0.04
N PRO A 1266 -62.67 19.66 -1.27
CA PRO A 1266 -62.91 18.28 -1.69
C PRO A 1266 -61.73 17.31 -1.48
N VAL A 1267 -62.12 16.03 -1.46
CA VAL A 1267 -61.31 14.80 -1.54
C VAL A 1267 -60.33 14.84 -2.73
N PRO A 1268 -59.05 14.45 -2.54
CA PRO A 1268 -58.23 13.97 -3.65
C PRO A 1268 -58.23 12.44 -3.71
N THR A 1269 -58.60 11.94 -4.88
CA THR A 1269 -58.42 10.55 -5.35
C THR A 1269 -56.92 10.23 -5.55
N PRO A 1270 -56.52 8.95 -5.51
CA PRO A 1270 -55.11 8.55 -5.61
C PRO A 1270 -54.66 8.48 -7.07
N ALA A 1271 -53.51 9.09 -7.38
CA ALA A 1271 -52.84 8.93 -8.67
C ALA A 1271 -51.79 7.81 -8.61
N ALA A 1272 -51.86 6.94 -9.62
CA ALA A 1272 -50.92 5.86 -9.92
C ALA A 1272 -49.53 6.38 -10.38
N PRO A 1273 -48.49 5.54 -10.42
CA PRO A 1273 -47.10 5.96 -10.57
C PRO A 1273 -46.65 5.98 -12.04
N ALA A 1274 -45.79 6.95 -12.42
CA ALA A 1274 -44.79 6.80 -13.50
C ALA A 1274 -43.80 7.98 -13.55
N ALA A 1275 -42.50 7.62 -13.58
CA ALA A 1275 -41.27 8.33 -13.95
C ALA A 1275 -40.24 8.48 -12.81
#